data_AF-A0AAE1HLC1-F1
#
_entry.id   AF-A0AAE1HLC1-F1
#
_cell.length_a   1.000
_cell.length_b   1.000
_cell.length_c   1.000
_cell.angle_alpha   90.00
_cell.angle_beta   90.00
_cell.angle_gamma   90.00
#
_symmetry.space_group_name_H-M   'P 1'
#
loop_
_entity.id
_entity.type
_entity.pdbx_description
1 polymer ?
#
loop_
_entity_poly.entity_id
_entity_poly.type
_entity_poly.pdbx_seq_one_letter_code
_entity_poly.pdbx_strand_id
1 'polypeptide(L)'
;MILNHIIRSPKALKKIKVCSLKQNGHTNQSTDSSAILNAEASYAIPKSVEHSSKDEETNIKPTGPSRKQNDGTRINPCGIQMLPSSIYQHLFGKQNPPHTDKDVRSSQANLKKYGLKIDSATSVPEVDLKLPPLEGRNVEEHFLNIGKQQSEPYRLLIENLTEPLPEKPSVWELQAGWTKYVPGNPPLKVNFPEEDAIVIDVEVCQHEGPLPTLAIAASPTAWYGWVSSSLTNGGMSLMKEEYTTQHLIPLENISSQKVSSSKNLKKPKVAVGHNVMYDRARFREQYLLEPTGMRFVDTMSLHICVSGVTSYQKAILTRAKKLANSNQEELTESDELTPDAEDLASLQASSSLNGLAEVLKLYCGKQLDKAGRDVFIDGTLHDVKCHFQSSMSYCASDVSATHDILRSLFPLFVKRFPHPVTLAGMLEISMAYLPVNRNWTQYIENSEQAFQDLGVEARFQLARRADEACGLLHGEKFRDDLWMWDQDWSLQELRLTKRKIKQKEKTEEKDGVIKEMEEEADVEPHIILDELNRRKEEFEEKLQTSSEVLSLIATGFQLPLRPPHLPGYPTWYRKLCEPPKTDDWSPGPQLITTKMQVAPKLLRLTWENYPLHFIRGQGWGSLRPFDSNQMSCTEDSGGLPLQELVAYWNSIPCEKRKYGGDVEICKGVMFSRLPHKNGPGLRVGDPLGRDFIVKFSENVLAGDAVAERMMDIARKLSYWRNNRVRIIEQLVIWLSSKDLPRNLEDEVIGAILPQLIVCGTLTRRAVERTWMTASNISKERIGSELRAMVQAPPGYSIVGADVDSQELWIASLIGDAHASKIHGGTPFGWMTISGRKSEGTDMHSVTAKAVGISRDHAKVINYARIYGAGIPFAEQLLKQFNPSMTLKDAKSKARKMFSMTKGQRMYVPKTAFVGTVPNGPHSAYDATVIANQFGTDKKNLFRLVWNGGTESAVFNRLEEIAYDRTPSTPFLGGRLSRALENQREKNLPTRINWVVQSGAVDFLHLLLVAFKWLEPNARFCLSFHDEVRYLVPENRAHHAALSLHAAHLLTRAFCASRLGLTDLPLSVAFFTSVEVDKTLRKEAHDNCQTPSNPHGLLKGYGIPAGESLDIYKAIDKAGGPNALIATLKRMSVATKRKHVMRSVLAEELEIPKANQEVVKIRASVGNNLHEVETQTGETYLVSMPSRFRKSVWVKRGDFILVEPIAEGDKVRAEMIRPITSDYMRFLRDNNTWPSAFEKVESDEDQHGGNPNRRPINNCDSSCSEDSDDEN
;
A
#
# COMPACT_ATOMS: atom_id res chain seq x y z
N MET A 1 37.84 -21.44 -22.14
CA MET A 1 39.13 -20.73 -22.20
C MET A 1 39.11 -19.34 -21.53
N ILE A 2 38.32 -19.11 -20.46
CA ILE A 2 38.39 -17.89 -19.61
C ILE A 2 38.40 -18.31 -18.12
N LEU A 3 39.13 -19.37 -17.78
CA LEU A 3 39.32 -19.76 -16.36
C LEU A 3 40.75 -20.21 -16.01
N ASN A 4 41.70 -19.99 -16.92
CA ASN A 4 43.13 -20.30 -16.70
C ASN A 4 44.03 -19.05 -16.70
N HIS A 5 43.49 -17.88 -16.32
CA HIS A 5 44.31 -16.67 -16.13
C HIS A 5 44.28 -16.08 -14.72
N ILE A 6 43.84 -16.84 -13.73
CA ILE A 6 44.03 -16.51 -12.32
C ILE A 6 44.45 -17.79 -11.62
N ILE A 7 45.75 -18.08 -11.58
CA ILE A 7 46.49 -18.82 -10.53
C ILE A 7 47.84 -19.29 -11.13
N ARG A 8 48.84 -18.41 -11.08
CA ARG A 8 50.21 -18.62 -10.54
C ARG A 8 51.23 -17.69 -11.20
N SER A 9 51.70 -16.70 -10.45
CA SER A 9 53.15 -16.48 -10.32
C SER A 9 53.47 -15.80 -8.98
N PRO A 10 54.16 -16.49 -8.07
CA PRO A 10 54.70 -15.93 -6.85
C PRO A 10 56.03 -15.24 -7.16
N LYS A 11 56.02 -13.93 -7.46
CA LYS A 11 57.25 -13.11 -7.57
C LYS A 11 56.93 -11.60 -7.61
N ALA A 12 56.32 -11.09 -6.54
CA ALA A 12 56.30 -9.65 -6.26
C ALA A 12 56.27 -9.36 -4.74
N LEU A 13 57.02 -10.13 -3.96
CA LEU A 13 57.36 -9.85 -2.57
C LEU A 13 58.89 -9.70 -2.48
N LYS A 14 59.41 -8.54 -2.89
CA LYS A 14 60.78 -8.07 -2.58
C LYS A 14 60.93 -6.61 -3.00
N LYS A 15 60.58 -5.70 -2.09
CA LYS A 15 61.17 -4.36 -1.85
C LYS A 15 60.13 -3.47 -1.16
N ILE A 16 60.05 -3.51 0.17
CA ILE A 16 59.97 -2.27 0.97
C ILE A 16 60.91 -2.47 2.17
N LYS A 17 61.79 -1.50 2.33
CA LYS A 17 62.85 -1.43 3.34
C LYS A 17 62.27 -1.44 4.74
N VAL A 18 62.94 -2.21 5.59
CA VAL A 18 63.03 -2.01 7.04
C VAL A 18 63.58 -0.60 7.31
N CYS A 19 62.88 0.16 8.15
CA CYS A 19 63.51 1.14 9.03
C CYS A 19 63.04 0.84 10.46
N SER A 20 64.02 0.55 11.29
CA SER A 20 63.94 0.12 12.69
C SER A 20 63.63 1.26 13.65
N LEU A 21 63.09 0.93 14.83
CA LEU A 21 63.62 1.24 16.18
C LEU A 21 62.60 0.69 17.22
N LYS A 22 62.91 -0.41 17.93
CA LYS A 22 63.43 -0.45 19.32
C LYS A 22 62.57 0.37 20.29
N GLN A 23 61.80 -0.21 21.20
CA GLN A 23 62.10 -1.05 22.38
C GLN A 23 61.74 -0.26 23.66
N ASN A 24 61.40 -1.03 24.71
CA ASN A 24 61.09 -0.67 26.10
C ASN A 24 59.60 -0.38 26.34
N GLY A 25 58.81 -1.18 27.07
CA GLY A 25 59.13 -2.19 28.08
C GLY A 25 58.77 -1.65 29.46
N HIS A 26 57.70 -2.18 30.07
CA HIS A 26 57.75 -2.70 31.43
C HIS A 26 56.47 -3.46 31.82
N THR A 27 56.72 -4.45 32.66
CA THR A 27 55.96 -5.61 33.10
C THR A 27 55.34 -5.40 34.49
N ASN A 28 54.28 -6.19 34.78
CA ASN A 28 53.91 -6.85 36.06
C ASN A 28 52.41 -6.66 36.38
N GLN A 29 51.62 -7.73 36.28
CA GLN A 29 51.27 -8.71 37.32
C GLN A 29 50.41 -8.14 38.46
N SER A 30 49.15 -8.59 38.54
CA SER A 30 48.57 -9.39 39.64
C SER A 30 47.06 -9.12 39.84
N THR A 31 46.28 -10.21 39.88
CA THR A 31 45.12 -10.48 40.77
C THR A 31 44.29 -9.29 41.27
N ASP A 32 42.98 -9.26 41.00
CA ASP A 32 41.98 -9.78 41.95
C ASP A 32 40.53 -9.66 41.42
N SER A 33 39.69 -10.46 42.05
CA SER A 33 38.28 -10.73 41.78
C SER A 33 37.30 -9.66 42.27
N SER A 34 36.12 -9.63 41.64
CA SER A 34 34.81 -9.13 42.13
C SER A 34 34.51 -7.62 42.15
N ALA A 35 33.51 -7.20 41.36
CA ALA A 35 32.32 -6.41 41.77
C ALA A 35 31.69 -5.63 40.59
N ILE A 36 30.51 -6.09 40.15
CA ILE A 36 29.23 -5.36 40.06
C ILE A 36 29.15 -3.98 39.34
N LEU A 37 28.14 -3.88 38.46
CA LEU A 37 27.31 -2.74 37.97
C LEU A 37 27.58 -2.10 36.59
N ASN A 38 26.57 -2.28 35.73
CA ASN A 38 25.87 -1.30 34.88
C ASN A 38 26.48 0.11 34.78
N ALA A 39 26.72 0.54 33.54
CA ALA A 39 26.75 1.97 33.20
C ALA A 39 26.16 2.20 31.79
N GLU A 40 24.89 2.62 31.77
CA GLU A 40 24.36 3.50 30.73
C GLU A 40 25.03 4.87 30.88
N ALA A 41 25.60 5.40 29.81
CA ALA A 41 26.12 6.76 29.77
C ALA A 41 25.41 7.57 28.69
N SER A 42 24.68 8.56 29.19
CA SER A 42 24.01 9.67 28.52
C SER A 42 24.99 10.58 27.79
N TYR A 43 24.61 11.08 26.61
CA TYR A 43 25.27 12.21 25.96
C TYR A 43 24.53 13.51 26.26
N ALA A 44 25.29 14.48 26.75
CA ALA A 44 24.89 15.79 27.22
C ALA A 44 24.59 16.78 26.09
N ILE A 45 23.63 17.67 26.34
CA ILE A 45 23.30 18.85 25.53
C ILE A 45 24.07 20.06 26.08
N PRO A 46 24.65 20.95 25.24
CA PRO A 46 25.44 22.09 25.72
C PRO A 46 24.58 23.19 26.35
N LYS A 47 25.04 23.74 27.48
CA LYS A 47 24.48 24.93 28.13
C LYS A 47 24.95 26.21 27.43
N SER A 48 24.01 27.08 27.10
CA SER A 48 24.24 28.44 26.65
C SER A 48 24.65 29.36 27.81
N VAL A 49 25.50 30.33 27.46
CA VAL A 49 26.28 31.25 28.28
C VAL A 49 25.43 32.25 29.07
N GLU A 50 25.76 32.42 30.36
CA GLU A 50 25.31 33.49 31.25
C GLU A 50 26.07 34.80 30.95
N HIS A 51 25.37 35.94 31.02
CA HIS A 51 25.97 37.24 31.32
C HIS A 51 25.27 37.85 32.53
N SER A 52 26.10 38.21 33.50
CA SER A 52 25.78 38.71 34.83
C SER A 52 25.36 40.18 34.82
N SER A 53 24.46 40.57 35.73
CA SER A 53 24.59 41.81 36.49
C SER A 53 23.94 41.65 37.87
N LYS A 54 24.57 42.27 38.86
CA LYS A 54 24.50 42.03 40.30
C LYS A 54 23.41 42.85 41.01
N ASP A 55 22.94 42.26 42.11
CA ASP A 55 22.61 42.82 43.43
C ASP A 55 21.88 44.17 43.55
N GLU A 56 20.69 44.14 44.16
CA GLU A 56 20.34 45.02 45.29
C GLU A 56 19.20 44.41 46.13
N GLU A 57 19.50 44.11 47.40
CA GLU A 57 18.53 43.71 48.42
C GLU A 57 17.70 44.91 48.89
N THR A 58 16.37 44.82 48.83
CA THR A 58 15.51 45.48 49.84
C THR A 58 14.28 44.63 50.19
N ASN A 59 13.93 44.72 51.45
CA ASN A 59 13.12 43.83 52.27
C ASN A 59 11.67 44.34 52.37
N ILE A 60 10.65 43.63 51.83
CA ILE A 60 9.23 43.89 52.15
C ILE A 60 8.43 42.58 52.30
N LYS A 61 7.65 42.55 53.39
CA LYS A 61 6.79 41.52 54.00
C LYS A 61 5.83 40.73 53.07
N PRO A 62 5.35 39.54 53.52
CA PRO A 62 4.56 38.63 52.71
C PRO A 62 3.11 39.10 52.55
N THR A 63 2.68 39.29 51.31
CA THR A 63 1.27 39.54 50.96
C THR A 63 0.73 38.40 50.09
N GLY A 64 -0.03 37.50 50.72
CA GLY A 64 -1.13 36.71 50.13
C GLY A 64 -0.84 35.76 48.96
N PRO A 65 -1.63 34.68 48.79
CA PRO A 65 -1.53 33.85 47.61
C PRO A 65 -2.01 34.68 46.41
N SER A 66 -1.08 35.11 45.55
CA SER A 66 -1.42 35.64 44.24
C SER A 66 -2.21 34.56 43.49
N ARG A 67 -3.49 34.84 43.22
CA ARG A 67 -4.28 34.13 42.22
C ARG A 67 -3.40 33.96 40.97
N LYS A 68 -3.07 32.71 40.63
CA LYS A 68 -2.57 32.38 39.29
C LYS A 68 -3.59 32.94 38.30
N GLN A 69 -3.17 33.88 37.46
CA GLN A 69 -3.95 34.28 36.29
C GLN A 69 -4.22 33.00 35.48
N ASN A 70 -5.50 32.68 35.26
CA ASN A 70 -5.88 31.61 34.34
C ASN A 70 -5.46 32.05 32.93
N ASP A 71 -4.45 31.38 32.39
CA ASP A 71 -4.14 31.36 30.96
C ASP A 71 -5.41 30.88 30.22
N GLY A 72 -5.80 31.51 29.12
CA GLY A 72 -7.13 31.41 28.49
C GLY A 72 -7.55 30.04 27.92
N THR A 73 -6.91 28.95 28.35
CA THR A 73 -7.07 27.58 27.85
C THR A 73 -8.42 26.96 28.22
N ARG A 74 -9.16 26.49 27.21
CA ARG A 74 -10.44 25.78 27.40
C ARG A 74 -10.19 24.33 27.86
N ILE A 75 -10.66 23.97 29.05
CA ILE A 75 -10.56 22.61 29.61
C ILE A 75 -11.95 22.08 29.93
N ASN A 76 -12.20 20.81 29.60
CA ASN A 76 -13.48 20.15 29.90
C ASN A 76 -13.57 19.63 31.35
N PRO A 77 -14.74 19.18 31.83
CA PRO A 77 -14.90 18.68 33.20
C PRO A 77 -14.08 17.43 33.56
N CYS A 78 -13.48 16.75 32.59
CA CYS A 78 -12.61 15.59 32.77
C CYS A 78 -11.11 15.94 32.64
N GLY A 79 -10.77 17.23 32.69
CA GLY A 79 -9.39 17.72 32.66
C GLY A 79 -8.77 17.73 31.27
N ILE A 80 -9.54 17.57 30.20
CA ILE A 80 -8.99 17.51 28.83
C ILE A 80 -9.01 18.89 28.17
N GLN A 81 -7.88 19.30 27.60
CA GLN A 81 -7.77 20.52 26.83
C GLN A 81 -8.54 20.42 25.50
N MET A 82 -9.40 21.39 25.27
CA MET A 82 -10.29 21.49 24.11
C MET A 82 -9.72 22.46 23.07
N LEU A 83 -10.34 22.52 21.89
CA LEU A 83 -9.96 23.45 20.83
C LEU A 83 -9.96 24.92 21.32
N PRO A 84 -9.06 25.78 20.79
CA PRO A 84 -9.10 27.21 21.01
C PRO A 84 -10.44 27.82 20.63
N SER A 85 -10.85 28.90 21.31
CA SER A 85 -12.16 29.54 21.13
C SER A 85 -12.46 29.94 19.67
N SER A 86 -11.45 30.37 18.92
CA SER A 86 -11.57 30.78 17.52
C SER A 86 -11.98 29.62 16.61
N ILE A 87 -11.28 28.49 16.70
CA ILE A 87 -11.54 27.28 15.91
C ILE A 87 -12.85 26.62 16.37
N TYR A 88 -13.08 26.55 17.67
CA TYR A 88 -14.31 26.00 18.25
C TYR A 88 -15.56 26.73 17.74
N GLN A 89 -15.57 28.06 17.78
CA GLN A 89 -16.72 28.85 17.31
C GLN A 89 -16.97 28.67 15.81
N HIS A 90 -15.91 28.47 15.02
CA HIS A 90 -16.03 28.23 13.58
C HIS A 90 -16.62 26.86 13.25
N LEU A 91 -16.27 25.81 14.01
CA LEU A 91 -16.70 24.43 13.75
C LEU A 91 -18.03 24.06 14.41
N PHE A 92 -18.23 24.44 15.68
CA PHE A 92 -19.37 24.01 16.49
C PHE A 92 -20.35 25.15 16.83
N GLY A 93 -20.01 26.41 16.54
CA GLY A 93 -20.88 27.56 16.78
C GLY A 93 -20.91 28.06 18.23
N LYS A 94 -21.93 28.87 18.56
CA LYS A 94 -22.04 29.61 19.84
C LYS A 94 -22.88 28.93 20.93
N GLN A 95 -23.58 27.84 20.64
CA GLN A 95 -24.54 27.25 21.58
C GLN A 95 -24.19 25.81 21.91
N ASN A 96 -23.98 25.53 23.19
CA ASN A 96 -24.10 24.18 23.73
C ASN A 96 -24.84 24.25 25.08
N PRO A 97 -25.84 23.40 25.32
CA PRO A 97 -26.36 23.21 26.66
C PRO A 97 -25.22 22.66 27.55
N PRO A 98 -25.06 23.16 28.78
CA PRO A 98 -24.08 22.62 29.71
C PRO A 98 -24.32 21.12 29.92
N HIS A 99 -23.25 20.33 30.06
CA HIS A 99 -23.37 18.92 30.43
C HIS A 99 -24.18 18.78 31.72
N THR A 100 -25.02 17.75 31.82
CA THR A 100 -25.78 17.49 33.05
C THR A 100 -24.82 17.24 34.21
N ASP A 101 -25.06 17.86 35.37
CA ASP A 101 -24.26 17.63 36.59
C ASP A 101 -24.14 16.15 36.96
N LYS A 102 -25.19 15.37 36.68
CA LYS A 102 -25.21 13.91 36.89
C LYS A 102 -24.17 13.19 36.04
N ASP A 103 -24.05 13.53 34.76
CA ASP A 103 -23.16 12.87 33.80
C ASP A 103 -21.70 13.22 34.08
N VAL A 104 -21.44 14.47 34.47
CA VAL A 104 -20.13 14.94 34.91
C VAL A 104 -19.68 14.20 36.18
N ARG A 105 -20.52 14.18 37.22
CA ARG A 105 -20.18 13.49 38.49
C ARG A 105 -19.97 11.99 38.28
N SER A 106 -20.82 11.35 37.46
CA SER A 106 -20.68 9.94 37.11
C SER A 106 -19.35 9.65 36.40
N SER A 107 -19.00 10.46 35.40
CA SER A 107 -17.74 10.33 34.65
C SER A 107 -16.53 10.51 35.56
N GLN A 108 -16.50 11.59 36.37
CA GLN A 108 -15.40 11.85 37.30
C GLN A 108 -15.26 10.76 38.37
N ALA A 109 -16.36 10.25 38.91
CA ALA A 109 -16.34 9.14 39.86
C ALA A 109 -15.79 7.85 39.21
N ASN A 110 -16.17 7.58 37.96
CA ASN A 110 -15.69 6.44 37.20
C ASN A 110 -14.18 6.54 36.92
N LEU A 111 -13.68 7.71 36.50
CA LEU A 111 -12.24 7.93 36.29
C LEU A 111 -11.43 7.74 37.59
N LYS A 112 -11.91 8.29 38.71
CA LYS A 112 -11.29 8.12 40.03
C LYS A 112 -11.23 6.65 40.48
N LYS A 113 -12.28 5.86 40.18
CA LYS A 113 -12.32 4.41 40.46
C LYS A 113 -11.15 3.65 39.80
N TYR A 114 -10.69 4.09 38.64
CA TYR A 114 -9.57 3.48 37.92
C TYR A 114 -8.23 4.18 38.16
N GLY A 115 -8.14 5.10 39.14
CA GLY A 115 -6.90 5.78 39.51
C GLY A 115 -6.39 6.79 38.48
N LEU A 116 -7.25 7.27 37.57
CA LEU A 116 -6.88 8.26 36.56
C LEU A 116 -6.94 9.67 37.16
N LYS A 117 -5.83 10.42 37.04
CA LYS A 117 -5.68 11.76 37.62
C LYS A 117 -6.28 12.82 36.69
N ILE A 118 -7.40 13.39 37.10
CA ILE A 118 -8.13 14.43 36.36
C ILE A 118 -7.39 15.79 36.44
N ASP A 119 -6.67 16.03 37.54
CA ASP A 119 -6.09 17.34 37.88
C ASP A 119 -4.68 17.57 37.29
N SER A 120 -4.07 16.56 36.66
CA SER A 120 -2.67 16.61 36.18
C SER A 120 -2.54 16.67 34.65
N ALA A 121 -3.55 17.17 33.95
CA ALA A 121 -3.52 17.24 32.50
C ALA A 121 -2.46 18.24 32.03
N THR A 122 -1.57 17.79 31.14
CA THR A 122 -0.53 18.64 30.57
C THR A 122 -1.15 19.53 29.50
N SER A 123 -0.93 20.84 29.62
CA SER A 123 -1.33 21.81 28.60
C SER A 123 -0.39 21.73 27.39
N VAL A 124 -0.96 21.56 26.21
CA VAL A 124 -0.30 21.74 24.91
C VAL A 124 -0.44 23.22 24.52
N PRO A 125 0.54 23.82 23.83
CA PRO A 125 0.40 25.20 23.36
C PRO A 125 -0.88 25.40 22.51
N GLU A 126 -1.44 26.61 22.52
CA GLU A 126 -2.59 26.92 21.68
C GLU A 126 -2.19 27.08 20.21
N VAL A 127 -3.08 26.67 19.30
CA VAL A 127 -2.88 26.78 17.85
C VAL A 127 -3.69 27.95 17.30
N ASP A 128 -3.02 28.94 16.69
CA ASP A 128 -3.69 30.00 15.94
C ASP A 128 -3.76 29.67 14.44
N LEU A 129 -4.88 29.08 14.03
CA LEU A 129 -5.19 28.78 12.63
C LEU A 129 -6.54 29.39 12.25
N LYS A 130 -6.58 30.15 11.15
CA LYS A 130 -7.83 30.65 10.58
C LYS A 130 -8.31 29.74 9.46
N LEU A 131 -9.39 29.02 9.74
CA LEU A 131 -10.00 28.11 8.78
C LEU A 131 -10.79 28.86 7.70
N PRO A 132 -10.84 28.33 6.47
CA PRO A 132 -11.73 28.84 5.44
C PRO A 132 -13.21 28.73 5.82
N PRO A 133 -14.09 29.59 5.28
CA PRO A 133 -15.53 29.49 5.50
C PRO A 133 -16.06 28.10 5.16
N LEU A 134 -16.92 27.57 6.02
CA LEU A 134 -17.59 26.30 5.78
C LEU A 134 -18.65 26.47 4.66
N GLU A 135 -18.71 25.50 3.77
CA GLU A 135 -19.78 25.35 2.76
C GLU A 135 -21.08 24.86 3.41
N GLY A 136 -21.65 25.60 4.35
CA GLY A 136 -22.85 25.21 5.11
C GLY A 136 -22.90 25.88 6.49
N ARG A 137 -23.94 25.58 7.28
CA ARG A 137 -24.10 26.18 8.62
C ARG A 137 -23.24 25.53 9.70
N ASN A 138 -22.86 24.28 9.49
CA ASN A 138 -22.06 23.49 10.42
C ASN A 138 -21.19 22.48 9.65
N VAL A 139 -20.34 21.75 10.38
CA VAL A 139 -19.42 20.77 9.78
C VAL A 139 -20.15 19.62 9.10
N GLU A 140 -21.33 19.19 9.58
CA GLU A 140 -22.11 18.12 8.93
C GLU A 140 -22.65 18.56 7.57
N GLU A 141 -23.23 19.76 7.48
CA GLU A 141 -23.72 20.34 6.23
C GLU A 141 -22.56 20.65 5.26
N HIS A 142 -21.41 21.07 5.79
CA HIS A 142 -20.19 21.25 5.00
C HIS A 142 -19.78 19.97 4.27
N PHE A 143 -19.66 18.84 4.97
CA PHE A 143 -19.31 17.55 4.37
C PHE A 143 -20.37 17.03 3.40
N LEU A 144 -21.65 17.29 3.67
CA LEU A 144 -22.72 16.97 2.75
C LEU A 144 -22.57 17.75 1.43
N ASN A 145 -22.29 19.05 1.50
CA ASN A 145 -22.20 19.93 0.34
C ASN A 145 -20.94 19.69 -0.50
N ILE A 146 -19.75 19.60 0.13
CA ILE A 146 -18.51 19.28 -0.61
C ILE A 146 -18.57 17.85 -1.18
N GLY A 147 -19.19 16.91 -0.47
CA GLY A 147 -19.41 15.55 -0.94
C GLY A 147 -20.30 15.50 -2.18
N LYS A 148 -21.42 16.25 -2.19
CA LYS A 148 -22.27 16.40 -3.38
C LYS A 148 -21.51 17.06 -4.53
N GLN A 149 -20.84 18.19 -4.28
CA GLN A 149 -20.08 18.91 -5.31
C GLN A 149 -19.08 18.01 -6.03
N GLN A 150 -18.42 17.09 -5.32
CA GLN A 150 -17.40 16.20 -5.89
C GLN A 150 -17.99 14.93 -6.54
N SER A 151 -19.11 14.38 -6.04
CA SER A 151 -19.67 13.11 -6.51
C SER A 151 -20.85 13.25 -7.48
N GLU A 152 -21.65 14.31 -7.37
CA GLU A 152 -22.90 14.46 -8.13
C GLU A 152 -22.71 14.46 -9.65
N PRO A 153 -21.70 15.15 -10.22
CA PRO A 153 -21.48 15.10 -11.67
C PRO A 153 -21.24 13.68 -12.18
N TYR A 154 -20.51 12.86 -11.43
CA TYR A 154 -20.25 11.46 -11.80
C TYR A 154 -21.44 10.56 -11.50
N ARG A 155 -22.17 10.79 -10.40
CA ARG A 155 -23.39 10.05 -10.07
C ARG A 155 -24.41 10.16 -11.19
N LEU A 156 -24.66 11.37 -11.70
CA LEU A 156 -25.61 11.59 -12.80
C LEU A 156 -25.16 10.87 -14.08
N LEU A 157 -23.86 10.90 -14.40
CA LEU A 157 -23.31 10.15 -15.54
C LEU A 157 -23.51 8.64 -15.40
N ILE A 158 -23.30 8.08 -14.20
CA ILE A 158 -23.52 6.65 -13.93
C ILE A 158 -25.01 6.30 -14.02
N GLU A 159 -25.90 7.16 -13.51
CA GLU A 159 -27.35 6.97 -13.59
C GLU A 159 -27.83 6.95 -15.05
N ASN A 160 -27.35 7.88 -15.87
CA ASN A 160 -27.64 7.89 -17.31
C ASN A 160 -27.10 6.65 -18.03
N LEU A 161 -25.96 6.12 -17.59
CA LEU A 161 -25.37 4.90 -18.14
C LEU A 161 -26.19 3.63 -17.82
N THR A 162 -27.20 3.70 -16.94
CA THR A 162 -28.09 2.55 -16.65
C THR A 162 -29.23 2.37 -17.65
N GLU A 163 -29.36 3.27 -18.61
CA GLU A 163 -30.29 3.13 -19.74
C GLU A 163 -29.93 1.92 -20.62
N PRO A 164 -30.91 1.25 -21.26
CA PRO A 164 -30.63 0.08 -22.09
C PRO A 164 -29.61 0.35 -23.20
N LEU A 165 -28.66 -0.56 -23.37
CA LEU A 165 -27.68 -0.50 -24.46
C LEU A 165 -28.34 -0.80 -25.83
N PRO A 166 -27.82 -0.22 -26.93
CA PRO A 166 -28.24 -0.57 -28.28
C PRO A 166 -27.88 -2.02 -28.63
N GLU A 167 -28.50 -2.55 -29.69
CA GLU A 167 -28.18 -3.90 -30.17
C GLU A 167 -26.70 -4.05 -30.52
N LYS A 168 -26.11 -5.16 -30.07
CA LYS A 168 -24.69 -5.47 -30.27
C LYS A 168 -24.39 -5.63 -31.77
N PRO A 169 -23.25 -5.10 -32.27
CA PRO A 169 -22.80 -5.35 -33.63
C PRO A 169 -22.62 -6.85 -33.94
N SER A 170 -23.11 -7.28 -35.10
CA SER A 170 -22.95 -8.66 -35.58
C SER A 170 -21.56 -8.94 -36.16
N VAL A 171 -20.91 -7.92 -36.72
CA VAL A 171 -19.58 -7.99 -37.34
C VAL A 171 -18.72 -6.85 -36.82
N TRP A 172 -17.49 -7.18 -36.41
CA TRP A 172 -16.49 -6.24 -35.93
C TRP A 172 -15.42 -5.98 -36.99
N GLU A 173 -14.90 -4.75 -37.03
CA GLU A 173 -13.88 -4.34 -38.00
C GLU A 173 -12.48 -4.58 -37.43
N LEU A 174 -11.65 -5.34 -38.14
CA LEU A 174 -10.25 -5.56 -37.77
C LEU A 174 -9.40 -4.36 -38.24
N GLN A 175 -9.55 -3.24 -37.56
CA GLN A 175 -8.83 -2.00 -37.86
C GLN A 175 -8.20 -1.41 -36.60
N ALA A 176 -6.90 -1.05 -36.68
CA ALA A 176 -6.18 -0.45 -35.56
C ALA A 176 -6.78 0.90 -35.13
N GLY A 177 -6.94 1.07 -33.81
CA GLY A 177 -7.60 2.21 -33.18
C GLY A 177 -9.08 1.94 -32.85
N TRP A 178 -9.83 2.99 -32.58
CA TRP A 178 -11.26 2.89 -32.23
C TRP A 178 -12.16 2.92 -33.47
N THR A 179 -13.18 2.05 -33.46
CA THR A 179 -14.29 2.03 -34.41
C THR A 179 -15.61 2.16 -33.65
N LYS A 180 -16.45 3.12 -34.06
CA LYS A 180 -17.78 3.40 -33.51
C LYS A 180 -18.85 2.68 -34.33
N TYR A 181 -19.79 2.06 -33.63
CA TYR A 181 -20.93 1.33 -34.19
C TYR A 181 -22.22 1.93 -33.64
N VAL A 182 -23.01 2.53 -34.53
CA VAL A 182 -24.34 3.07 -34.22
C VAL A 182 -25.36 2.25 -35.01
N PRO A 183 -26.46 1.77 -34.39
CA PRO A 183 -27.50 1.03 -35.09
C PRO A 183 -27.98 1.78 -36.34
N GLY A 184 -28.02 1.09 -37.48
CA GLY A 184 -28.45 1.66 -38.76
C GLY A 184 -27.41 2.49 -39.52
N ASN A 185 -26.22 2.74 -38.95
CA ASN A 185 -25.13 3.48 -39.60
C ASN A 185 -23.92 2.56 -39.89
N PRO A 186 -23.10 2.86 -40.90
CA PRO A 186 -21.86 2.13 -41.15
C PRO A 186 -20.83 2.36 -40.03
N PRO A 187 -19.90 1.41 -39.79
CA PRO A 187 -18.82 1.58 -38.82
C PRO A 187 -17.97 2.83 -39.12
N LEU A 188 -17.73 3.65 -38.11
CA LEU A 188 -16.98 4.91 -38.25
C LEU A 188 -15.69 4.85 -37.43
N LYS A 189 -14.54 5.09 -38.07
CA LYS A 189 -13.27 5.24 -37.34
C LYS A 189 -13.26 6.52 -36.53
N VAL A 190 -12.95 6.42 -35.24
CA VAL A 190 -12.84 7.55 -34.31
C VAL A 190 -11.51 7.52 -33.57
N ASN A 191 -11.09 8.64 -32.99
CA ASN A 191 -9.84 8.70 -32.22
C ASN A 191 -10.02 8.26 -30.76
N PHE A 192 -11.22 8.46 -30.20
CA PHE A 192 -11.60 8.12 -28.83
C PHE A 192 -13.14 8.10 -28.72
N PRO A 193 -13.74 7.45 -27.70
CA PRO A 193 -15.19 7.48 -27.46
C PRO A 193 -15.70 8.90 -27.13
N GLU A 194 -16.77 9.33 -27.79
CA GLU A 194 -17.27 10.72 -27.69
C GLU A 194 -18.09 10.96 -26.41
N GLU A 195 -18.72 9.92 -25.88
CA GLU A 195 -19.58 9.98 -24.71
C GLU A 195 -18.81 10.27 -23.41
N ASP A 196 -19.51 10.87 -22.44
CA ASP A 196 -18.94 11.17 -21.12
C ASP A 196 -19.03 9.99 -20.14
N ALA A 197 -19.85 8.98 -20.45
CA ALA A 197 -20.07 7.80 -19.62
C ALA A 197 -20.06 6.54 -20.49
N ILE A 198 -19.20 5.58 -20.16
CA ILE A 198 -19.05 4.32 -20.91
C ILE A 198 -18.90 3.12 -19.96
N VAL A 199 -19.41 1.97 -20.36
CA VAL A 199 -19.02 0.66 -19.81
C VAL A 199 -17.89 0.11 -20.67
N ILE A 200 -16.81 -0.38 -20.06
CA ILE A 200 -15.60 -0.79 -20.78
C ILE A 200 -15.00 -2.06 -20.20
N ASP A 201 -14.38 -2.85 -21.07
CA ASP A 201 -13.57 -4.02 -20.76
C ASP A 201 -12.36 -4.09 -21.71
N VAL A 202 -11.22 -4.55 -21.20
CA VAL A 202 -9.94 -4.60 -21.93
C VAL A 202 -9.30 -5.97 -21.79
N GLU A 203 -9.00 -6.60 -22.93
CA GLU A 203 -8.34 -7.90 -22.97
C GLU A 203 -6.85 -7.80 -23.35
N VAL A 204 -6.07 -8.70 -22.76
CA VAL A 204 -4.61 -8.76 -22.88
C VAL A 204 -4.19 -10.18 -23.18
N CYS A 205 -3.42 -10.38 -24.26
CA CYS A 205 -2.78 -11.66 -24.57
C CYS A 205 -1.59 -11.90 -23.63
N GLN A 206 -1.74 -12.82 -22.67
CA GLN A 206 -0.74 -13.03 -21.60
C GLN A 206 0.60 -13.53 -22.11
N HIS A 207 0.61 -14.28 -23.23
CA HIS A 207 1.83 -14.80 -23.84
C HIS A 207 2.76 -13.69 -24.36
N GLU A 208 2.19 -12.60 -24.89
CA GLU A 208 2.97 -11.50 -25.48
C GLU A 208 3.39 -10.42 -24.47
N GLY A 209 2.59 -10.21 -23.42
CA GLY A 209 2.92 -9.25 -22.36
C GLY A 209 1.73 -8.48 -21.80
N PRO A 210 1.97 -7.41 -21.02
CA PRO A 210 0.94 -6.72 -20.25
C PRO A 210 0.15 -5.65 -21.04
N LEU A 211 0.47 -5.42 -22.32
CA LEU A 211 -0.10 -4.38 -23.17
C LEU A 211 -1.52 -4.74 -23.68
N PRO A 212 -2.40 -3.75 -23.91
CA PRO A 212 -3.76 -4.01 -24.38
C PRO A 212 -3.78 -4.64 -25.78
N THR A 213 -4.63 -5.65 -25.97
CA THR A 213 -4.82 -6.34 -27.25
C THR A 213 -6.12 -5.91 -27.91
N LEU A 214 -7.24 -5.98 -27.19
CA LEU A 214 -8.57 -5.54 -27.61
C LEU A 214 -9.25 -4.76 -26.48
N ALA A 215 -10.15 -3.84 -26.82
CA ALA A 215 -11.05 -3.25 -25.85
C ALA A 215 -12.43 -3.03 -26.47
N ILE A 216 -13.47 -3.25 -25.67
CA ILE A 216 -14.85 -2.93 -26.05
C ILE A 216 -15.39 -1.88 -25.09
N ALA A 217 -16.04 -0.85 -25.63
CA ALA A 217 -16.80 0.09 -24.83
C ALA A 217 -18.24 0.22 -25.35
N ALA A 218 -19.18 0.52 -24.46
CA ALA A 218 -20.57 0.72 -24.80
C ALA A 218 -21.16 1.89 -24.01
N SER A 219 -22.06 2.62 -24.65
CA SER A 219 -22.93 3.63 -24.05
C SER A 219 -24.38 3.37 -24.51
N PRO A 220 -25.38 4.06 -23.94
CA PRO A 220 -26.76 3.98 -24.43
C PRO A 220 -26.93 4.45 -25.89
N THR A 221 -25.91 5.11 -26.46
CA THR A 221 -25.93 5.67 -27.82
C THR A 221 -25.20 4.79 -28.84
N ALA A 222 -24.10 4.14 -28.47
CA ALA A 222 -23.22 3.44 -29.42
C ALA A 222 -22.36 2.34 -28.77
N TRP A 223 -21.87 1.43 -29.61
CA TRP A 223 -20.81 0.48 -29.30
C TRP A 223 -19.48 0.94 -29.89
N TYR A 224 -18.38 0.56 -29.26
CA TYR A 224 -17.02 0.89 -29.68
C TYR A 224 -16.13 -0.35 -29.57
N GLY A 225 -15.32 -0.57 -30.60
CA GLY A 225 -14.28 -1.60 -30.59
C GLY A 225 -12.91 -0.96 -30.83
N TRP A 226 -11.94 -1.28 -29.98
CA TRP A 226 -10.55 -0.88 -30.15
C TRP A 226 -9.67 -2.09 -30.47
N VAL A 227 -8.82 -1.95 -31.48
CA VAL A 227 -7.86 -2.99 -31.87
C VAL A 227 -6.43 -2.45 -31.76
N SER A 228 -5.56 -3.22 -31.11
CA SER A 228 -4.14 -2.91 -31.00
C SER A 228 -3.43 -2.96 -32.36
N SER A 229 -2.49 -2.04 -32.57
CA SER A 229 -1.64 -2.02 -33.77
C SER A 229 -0.74 -3.25 -33.87
N SER A 230 -0.37 -3.86 -32.74
CA SER A 230 0.41 -5.10 -32.69
C SER A 230 -0.36 -6.29 -33.30
N LEU A 231 -1.69 -6.33 -33.13
CA LEU A 231 -2.54 -7.39 -33.68
C LEU A 231 -2.68 -7.28 -35.21
N THR A 232 -2.75 -6.05 -35.75
CA THR A 232 -2.85 -5.83 -37.20
C THR A 232 -1.51 -6.05 -37.90
N ASN A 233 -0.42 -5.55 -37.31
CA ASN A 233 0.90 -5.46 -37.97
C ASN A 233 1.82 -6.67 -37.71
N GLY A 234 1.39 -7.68 -36.94
CA GLY A 234 2.10 -8.95 -36.81
C GLY A 234 3.22 -8.99 -35.76
N GLY A 235 3.01 -8.38 -34.59
CA GLY A 235 3.86 -8.52 -33.41
C GLY A 235 5.24 -7.86 -33.54
N MET A 236 5.47 -6.74 -32.85
CA MET A 236 6.82 -6.34 -32.50
C MET A 236 7.23 -7.13 -31.26
N SER A 237 8.29 -7.93 -31.36
CA SER A 237 8.99 -8.49 -30.19
C SER A 237 9.67 -7.34 -29.45
N LEU A 238 8.88 -6.56 -28.70
CA LEU A 238 9.38 -5.48 -27.87
C LEU A 238 10.09 -6.11 -26.69
N MET A 239 11.37 -5.78 -26.52
CA MET A 239 12.08 -6.07 -25.27
C MET A 239 11.24 -5.54 -24.10
N LYS A 240 11.11 -6.33 -23.04
CA LYS A 240 10.25 -6.06 -21.85
C LYS A 240 10.50 -4.71 -21.16
N GLU A 241 11.48 -3.92 -21.58
CA GLU A 241 12.10 -2.86 -20.79
C GLU A 241 11.57 -1.44 -21.07
N GLU A 242 10.89 -1.18 -22.19
CA GLU A 242 10.47 0.20 -22.55
C GLU A 242 9.01 0.32 -23.03
N TYR A 243 8.05 0.01 -22.15
CA TYR A 243 6.65 0.34 -22.44
C TYR A 243 6.43 1.85 -22.39
N THR A 244 5.88 2.40 -23.47
CA THR A 244 5.57 3.83 -23.62
C THR A 244 4.08 4.07 -23.83
N THR A 245 3.65 5.31 -23.62
CA THR A 245 2.25 5.76 -23.72
C THR A 245 1.60 5.56 -25.09
N GLN A 246 2.37 5.40 -26.17
CA GLN A 246 1.87 5.23 -27.54
C GLN A 246 1.20 3.89 -27.78
N HIS A 247 1.50 2.88 -26.97
CA HIS A 247 0.94 1.52 -27.08
C HIS A 247 -0.33 1.36 -26.24
N LEU A 248 -0.77 2.42 -25.56
CA LEU A 248 -1.94 2.42 -24.69
C LEU A 248 -3.20 2.92 -25.42
N ILE A 249 -4.36 2.58 -24.87
CA ILE A 249 -5.65 2.95 -25.43
C ILE A 249 -5.93 4.44 -25.13
N PRO A 250 -6.20 5.28 -26.15
CA PRO A 250 -6.61 6.67 -25.94
C PRO A 250 -8.10 6.77 -25.60
N LEU A 251 -8.47 7.52 -24.56
CA LEU A 251 -9.88 7.76 -24.20
C LEU A 251 -10.28 9.24 -24.27
N GLU A 252 -9.33 10.17 -24.39
CA GLU A 252 -9.62 11.59 -24.43
C GLU A 252 -8.82 12.31 -25.53
N ASN A 253 -9.25 13.53 -25.88
CA ASN A 253 -8.58 14.33 -26.90
C ASN A 253 -7.35 15.06 -26.32
N ILE A 254 -6.16 14.71 -26.80
CA ILE A 254 -4.88 15.38 -26.45
C ILE A 254 -4.51 16.36 -27.58
N SER A 255 -5.38 17.34 -27.89
CA SER A 255 -5.06 18.36 -28.90
C SER A 255 -4.08 19.43 -28.39
N SER A 256 -3.80 19.46 -27.08
CA SER A 256 -2.87 20.43 -26.47
C SER A 256 -1.99 19.77 -25.41
N GLN A 257 -0.69 20.06 -25.46
CA GLN A 257 0.37 19.54 -24.55
C GLN A 257 0.19 19.91 -23.05
N LYS A 258 -0.93 20.55 -22.65
CA LYS A 258 -1.15 21.02 -21.27
C LYS A 258 -2.58 20.74 -20.81
N VAL A 259 -2.73 19.83 -19.84
CA VAL A 259 -4.03 19.51 -19.21
C VAL A 259 -4.61 20.73 -18.49
N SER A 260 -3.76 21.60 -17.92
CA SER A 260 -4.19 22.83 -17.25
C SER A 260 -4.89 23.85 -18.17
N SER A 261 -4.68 23.80 -19.49
CA SER A 261 -5.34 24.68 -20.48
C SER A 261 -6.47 24.00 -21.24
N SER A 262 -6.48 22.67 -21.33
CA SER A 262 -7.54 21.93 -22.01
C SER A 262 -8.80 21.86 -21.14
N LYS A 263 -9.82 22.66 -21.48
CA LYS A 263 -11.14 22.61 -20.81
C LYS A 263 -11.80 21.23 -20.91
N ASN A 264 -11.52 20.49 -21.98
CA ASN A 264 -12.14 19.19 -22.26
C ASN A 264 -11.63 18.09 -21.31
N LEU A 265 -10.33 18.07 -21.01
CA LEU A 265 -9.72 17.06 -20.12
C LEU A 265 -10.11 17.24 -18.64
N LYS A 266 -10.69 18.38 -18.26
CA LYS A 266 -11.20 18.63 -16.91
C LYS A 266 -12.71 18.43 -16.78
N LYS A 267 -13.39 18.07 -17.87
CA LYS A 267 -14.82 17.75 -17.86
C LYS A 267 -15.02 16.42 -17.10
N PRO A 268 -16.03 16.30 -16.22
CA PRO A 268 -16.35 15.02 -15.58
C PRO A 268 -16.66 13.96 -16.63
N LYS A 269 -15.95 12.83 -16.58
CA LYS A 269 -16.20 11.62 -17.38
C LYS A 269 -16.12 10.38 -16.49
N VAL A 270 -16.84 9.32 -16.84
CA VAL A 270 -16.82 8.06 -16.07
C VAL A 270 -16.69 6.84 -16.97
N ALA A 271 -15.80 5.92 -16.57
CA ALA A 271 -15.74 4.58 -17.12
C ALA A 271 -16.11 3.55 -16.05
N VAL A 272 -16.97 2.61 -16.42
CA VAL A 272 -17.42 1.54 -15.54
C VAL A 272 -16.96 0.20 -16.09
N GLY A 273 -16.36 -0.64 -15.25
CA GLY A 273 -15.95 -2.00 -15.61
C GLY A 273 -16.15 -2.95 -14.44
N HIS A 274 -15.98 -4.26 -14.66
CA HIS A 274 -16.07 -5.24 -13.57
C HIS A 274 -14.80 -5.37 -12.74
N ASN A 275 -13.63 -5.14 -13.31
CA ASN A 275 -12.38 -5.00 -12.58
C ASN A 275 -11.59 -3.83 -13.16
N VAL A 276 -12.26 -2.67 -13.26
CA VAL A 276 -11.84 -1.56 -14.11
C VAL A 276 -10.46 -0.99 -13.79
N MET A 277 -9.91 -1.22 -12.60
CA MET A 277 -8.55 -0.74 -12.29
C MET A 277 -7.45 -1.57 -12.98
N TYR A 278 -7.74 -2.82 -13.35
CA TYR A 278 -6.88 -3.60 -14.24
C TYR A 278 -6.85 -2.95 -15.64
N ASP A 279 -8.02 -2.59 -16.15
CA ASP A 279 -8.21 -1.95 -17.45
C ASP A 279 -7.63 -0.53 -17.47
N ARG A 280 -7.79 0.21 -16.36
CA ARG A 280 -7.29 1.58 -16.17
C ARG A 280 -5.80 1.70 -16.46
N ALA A 281 -5.02 0.70 -16.08
CA ALA A 281 -3.58 0.67 -16.34
C ALA A 281 -3.23 0.60 -17.85
N ARG A 282 -4.21 0.41 -18.73
CA ARG A 282 -4.04 0.37 -20.19
C ARG A 282 -4.52 1.65 -20.89
N PHE A 283 -5.01 2.64 -20.15
CA PHE A 283 -5.44 3.92 -20.71
C PHE A 283 -4.34 4.97 -20.67
N ARG A 284 -4.12 5.63 -21.81
CA ARG A 284 -3.01 6.55 -22.02
C ARG A 284 -3.04 7.76 -21.07
N GLU A 285 -4.18 8.43 -20.97
CA GLU A 285 -4.33 9.71 -20.27
C GLU A 285 -4.17 9.58 -18.75
N GLN A 286 -4.31 8.35 -18.22
CA GLN A 286 -4.20 8.07 -16.80
C GLN A 286 -2.77 8.18 -16.28
N TYR A 287 -1.77 8.11 -17.19
CA TYR A 287 -0.35 8.24 -16.86
C TYR A 287 0.14 9.70 -16.87
N LEU A 288 -0.63 10.64 -17.44
CA LEU A 288 -0.30 12.06 -17.45
C LEU A 288 -0.10 12.57 -16.03
N LEU A 289 0.89 13.46 -15.82
CA LEU A 289 1.24 13.98 -14.50
C LEU A 289 0.13 14.84 -13.87
N GLU A 290 -0.52 15.67 -14.68
CA GLU A 290 -1.70 16.45 -14.27
C GLU A 290 -2.96 15.56 -14.30
N PRO A 291 -3.82 15.62 -13.26
CA PRO A 291 -5.01 14.76 -13.19
C PRO A 291 -6.09 15.20 -14.19
N THR A 292 -6.75 14.22 -14.84
CA THR A 292 -7.92 14.45 -15.70
C THR A 292 -9.23 14.39 -14.92
N GLY A 293 -10.32 14.82 -15.56
CA GLY A 293 -11.69 14.74 -15.06
C GLY A 293 -12.31 13.34 -15.19
N MET A 294 -11.59 12.36 -15.74
CA MET A 294 -12.07 10.98 -15.85
C MET A 294 -12.00 10.27 -14.50
N ARG A 295 -13.02 9.48 -14.17
CA ARG A 295 -13.08 8.61 -12.99
C ARG A 295 -13.52 7.21 -13.36
N PHE A 296 -13.13 6.25 -12.52
CA PHE A 296 -13.39 4.84 -12.75
C PHE A 296 -14.22 4.26 -11.62
N VAL A 297 -15.24 3.47 -11.98
CA VAL A 297 -16.12 2.77 -11.03
C VAL A 297 -16.11 1.27 -11.33
N ASP A 298 -15.88 0.50 -10.28
CA ASP A 298 -15.74 -0.94 -10.34
C ASP A 298 -17.02 -1.62 -9.81
N THR A 299 -17.71 -2.39 -10.66
CA THR A 299 -18.90 -3.15 -10.24
C THR A 299 -18.58 -4.29 -9.26
N MET A 300 -17.37 -4.86 -9.28
CA MET A 300 -16.89 -5.79 -8.24
C MET A 300 -16.76 -5.08 -6.89
N SER A 301 -16.17 -3.89 -6.84
CA SER A 301 -16.07 -3.09 -5.61
C SER A 301 -17.46 -2.72 -5.06
N LEU A 302 -18.41 -2.34 -5.93
CA LEU A 302 -19.80 -2.09 -5.52
C LEU A 302 -20.46 -3.36 -4.97
N HIS A 303 -20.23 -4.52 -5.61
CA HIS A 303 -20.78 -5.80 -5.18
C HIS A 303 -20.22 -6.20 -3.81
N ILE A 304 -18.91 -6.07 -3.58
CA ILE A 304 -18.28 -6.38 -2.29
C ILE A 304 -18.86 -5.50 -1.18
N CYS A 305 -19.15 -4.23 -1.44
CA CYS A 305 -19.80 -3.34 -0.47
C CYS A 305 -21.22 -3.82 -0.10
N VAL A 306 -22.01 -4.24 -1.09
CA VAL A 306 -23.45 -4.54 -0.92
C VAL A 306 -23.70 -5.98 -0.46
N SER A 307 -22.97 -6.92 -1.03
CA SER A 307 -23.16 -8.37 -0.93
C SER A 307 -21.85 -9.12 -0.74
N GLY A 308 -20.76 -8.49 -0.27
CA GLY A 308 -19.50 -9.18 -0.01
C GLY A 308 -19.58 -10.24 1.11
N VAL A 309 -18.70 -11.24 1.04
CA VAL A 309 -18.62 -12.36 1.99
C VAL A 309 -17.38 -12.32 2.88
N THR A 310 -17.45 -13.02 4.01
CA THR A 310 -16.27 -13.31 4.86
C THR A 310 -15.35 -14.36 4.22
N SER A 311 -14.10 -14.48 4.69
CA SER A 311 -13.16 -15.51 4.23
C SER A 311 -13.69 -16.93 4.41
N TYR A 312 -14.39 -17.18 5.53
CA TYR A 312 -15.03 -18.46 5.82
C TYR A 312 -16.18 -18.76 4.83
N GLN A 313 -17.09 -17.81 4.63
CA GLN A 313 -18.17 -17.91 3.66
C GLN A 313 -17.64 -18.07 2.22
N LYS A 314 -16.54 -17.39 1.87
CA LYS A 314 -15.87 -17.53 0.58
C LYS A 314 -15.33 -18.94 0.37
N ALA A 315 -14.73 -19.55 1.40
CA ALA A 315 -14.27 -20.93 1.35
C ALA A 315 -15.43 -21.91 1.12
N ILE A 316 -16.55 -21.70 1.83
CA ILE A 316 -17.79 -22.47 1.62
C ILE A 316 -18.29 -22.36 0.18
N LEU A 317 -18.47 -21.14 -0.34
CA LEU A 317 -18.96 -20.92 -1.71
C LEU A 317 -18.01 -21.50 -2.76
N THR A 318 -16.70 -21.41 -2.53
CA THR A 318 -15.70 -21.99 -3.43
C THR A 318 -15.80 -23.52 -3.46
N ARG A 319 -16.00 -24.16 -2.30
CA ARG A 319 -16.21 -25.61 -2.22
C ARG A 319 -17.52 -26.03 -2.90
N ALA A 320 -18.62 -25.32 -2.63
CA ALA A 320 -19.91 -25.58 -3.26
C ALA A 320 -19.82 -25.47 -4.79
N LYS A 321 -19.08 -24.47 -5.30
CA LYS A 321 -18.81 -24.33 -6.73
C LYS A 321 -17.98 -25.48 -7.30
N LYS A 322 -16.94 -25.93 -6.58
CA LYS A 322 -16.15 -27.09 -7.01
C LYS A 322 -17.01 -28.34 -7.11
N LEU A 323 -17.82 -28.61 -6.08
CA LEU A 323 -18.75 -29.75 -6.04
C LEU A 323 -19.78 -29.71 -7.18
N ALA A 324 -20.25 -28.52 -7.57
CA ALA A 324 -21.18 -28.38 -8.70
C ALA A 324 -20.52 -28.61 -10.07
N ASN A 325 -19.19 -28.44 -10.18
CA ASN A 325 -18.45 -28.57 -11.43
C ASN A 325 -17.76 -29.94 -11.59
N SER A 326 -17.47 -30.66 -10.50
CA SER A 326 -16.93 -32.01 -10.53
C SER A 326 -18.07 -33.03 -10.48
N ASN A 327 -18.18 -33.89 -11.50
CA ASN A 327 -18.98 -35.12 -11.40
C ASN A 327 -18.51 -35.88 -10.14
N GLN A 328 -19.48 -36.29 -9.30
CA GLN A 328 -19.26 -36.89 -7.99
C GLN A 328 -18.14 -37.94 -7.98
N GLU A 329 -17.15 -37.80 -7.10
CA GLU A 329 -16.34 -38.86 -6.44
C GLU A 329 -14.96 -38.30 -6.02
N GLU A 330 -14.89 -37.60 -4.89
CA GLU A 330 -13.69 -37.55 -4.02
C GLU A 330 -14.09 -36.84 -2.72
N LEU A 331 -14.81 -37.55 -1.85
CA LEU A 331 -15.12 -37.12 -0.49
C LEU A 331 -14.36 -38.00 0.48
N THR A 332 -13.26 -37.50 1.04
CA THR A 332 -12.75 -38.00 2.31
C THR A 332 -13.64 -37.46 3.43
N GLU A 333 -14.28 -38.36 4.20
CA GLU A 333 -15.26 -38.11 5.28
C GLU A 333 -14.73 -37.35 6.53
N SER A 334 -13.59 -36.66 6.47
CA SER A 334 -12.88 -36.20 7.68
C SER A 334 -12.70 -34.70 7.85
N ASP A 335 -13.58 -33.84 7.30
CA ASP A 335 -13.44 -32.38 7.45
C ASP A 335 -14.68 -31.70 8.06
N GLU A 336 -14.48 -31.04 9.22
CA GLU A 336 -15.43 -30.30 10.07
C GLU A 336 -16.14 -29.08 9.40
N LEU A 337 -16.12 -28.97 8.06
CA LEU A 337 -16.47 -27.76 7.30
C LEU A 337 -17.68 -27.92 6.37
N THR A 338 -18.51 -28.95 6.54
CA THR A 338 -19.78 -29.09 5.81
C THR A 338 -20.81 -28.09 6.35
N PRO A 339 -21.18 -27.04 5.58
CA PRO A 339 -22.20 -26.09 6.03
C PRO A 339 -23.59 -26.73 5.97
N ASP A 340 -24.47 -26.31 6.89
CA ASP A 340 -25.89 -26.68 6.83
C ASP A 340 -26.49 -26.26 5.48
N ALA A 341 -27.28 -27.14 4.86
CA ALA A 341 -27.82 -26.90 3.50
C ALA A 341 -28.68 -25.62 3.42
N GLU A 342 -29.41 -25.31 4.49
CA GLU A 342 -30.22 -24.09 4.61
C GLU A 342 -29.35 -22.82 4.70
N ASP A 343 -28.27 -22.87 5.47
CA ASP A 343 -27.31 -21.76 5.58
C ASP A 343 -26.64 -21.48 4.22
N LEU A 344 -26.31 -22.52 3.46
CA LEU A 344 -25.74 -22.38 2.12
C LEU A 344 -26.73 -21.75 1.12
N ALA A 345 -27.99 -22.19 1.13
CA ALA A 345 -29.04 -21.64 0.26
C ALA A 345 -29.31 -20.15 0.56
N SER A 346 -29.40 -19.81 1.85
CA SER A 346 -29.57 -18.41 2.31
C SER A 346 -28.39 -17.52 1.90
N LEU A 347 -27.16 -18.06 1.97
CA LEU A 347 -25.95 -17.35 1.54
C LEU A 347 -25.94 -17.13 0.02
N GLN A 348 -26.27 -18.15 -0.77
CA GLN A 348 -26.32 -18.04 -2.24
C GLN A 348 -27.43 -17.11 -2.75
N ALA A 349 -28.53 -16.95 -1.99
CA ALA A 349 -29.59 -16.01 -2.32
C ALA A 349 -29.22 -14.53 -2.04
N SER A 350 -28.29 -14.29 -1.11
CA SER A 350 -27.93 -12.95 -0.64
C SER A 350 -26.57 -12.45 -1.18
N SER A 351 -25.74 -13.36 -1.69
CA SER A 351 -24.34 -13.12 -1.99
C SER A 351 -23.74 -14.13 -2.98
N SER A 352 -22.57 -13.82 -3.53
CA SER A 352 -21.83 -14.67 -4.46
C SER A 352 -20.31 -14.46 -4.34
N LEU A 353 -19.55 -15.20 -5.14
CA LEU A 353 -18.12 -14.92 -5.34
C LEU A 353 -17.97 -13.70 -6.26
N ASN A 354 -16.84 -13.00 -6.13
CA ASN A 354 -16.58 -11.72 -6.80
C ASN A 354 -16.40 -11.78 -8.33
N GLY A 355 -16.54 -12.94 -8.98
CA GLY A 355 -16.31 -13.07 -10.43
C GLY A 355 -17.50 -12.57 -11.24
N LEU A 356 -17.27 -12.06 -12.45
CA LEU A 356 -18.29 -11.45 -13.31
C LEU A 356 -19.50 -12.38 -13.50
N ALA A 357 -19.26 -13.62 -13.90
CA ALA A 357 -20.31 -14.62 -14.13
C ALA A 357 -21.15 -14.91 -12.87
N GLU A 358 -20.50 -14.97 -11.70
CA GLU A 358 -21.15 -15.26 -10.42
C GLU A 358 -21.95 -14.06 -9.90
N VAL A 359 -21.48 -12.84 -10.15
CA VAL A 359 -22.18 -11.59 -9.83
C VAL A 359 -23.37 -11.38 -10.78
N LEU A 360 -23.19 -11.67 -12.08
CA LEU A 360 -24.27 -11.62 -13.08
C LEU A 360 -25.40 -12.60 -12.70
N LYS A 361 -25.05 -13.82 -12.30
CA LYS A 361 -26.02 -14.82 -11.86
C LYS A 361 -26.81 -14.33 -10.63
N LEU A 362 -26.15 -13.67 -9.68
CA LEU A 362 -26.80 -13.18 -8.45
C LEU A 362 -27.82 -12.06 -8.72
N TYR A 363 -27.47 -11.06 -9.54
CA TYR A 363 -28.33 -9.89 -9.73
C TYR A 363 -29.27 -10.01 -10.92
N CYS A 364 -28.88 -10.73 -11.98
CA CYS A 364 -29.60 -10.78 -13.24
C CYS A 364 -30.12 -12.18 -13.59
N GLY A 365 -29.69 -13.23 -12.89
CA GLY A 365 -30.10 -14.62 -13.16
C GLY A 365 -29.57 -15.20 -14.47
N LYS A 366 -28.67 -14.50 -15.17
CA LYS A 366 -28.07 -14.91 -16.45
C LYS A 366 -26.78 -15.70 -16.22
N GLN A 367 -26.42 -16.54 -17.20
CA GLN A 367 -25.12 -17.22 -17.24
C GLN A 367 -24.24 -16.60 -18.33
N LEU A 368 -22.94 -16.63 -18.10
CA LEU A 368 -21.93 -16.09 -18.99
C LEU A 368 -20.99 -17.22 -19.41
N ASP A 369 -20.76 -17.36 -20.72
CA ASP A 369 -19.83 -18.32 -21.27
C ASP A 369 -18.38 -17.88 -21.02
N LYS A 370 -17.51 -18.84 -20.70
CA LYS A 370 -16.11 -18.59 -20.33
C LYS A 370 -15.11 -19.04 -21.40
N ALA A 371 -15.56 -19.76 -22.43
CA ALA A 371 -14.67 -20.37 -23.42
C ALA A 371 -13.84 -19.34 -24.22
N GLY A 372 -14.36 -18.13 -24.44
CA GLY A 372 -13.63 -17.08 -25.16
C GLY A 372 -12.39 -16.55 -24.44
N ARG A 373 -12.30 -16.72 -23.11
CA ARG A 373 -11.20 -16.23 -22.29
C ARG A 373 -9.89 -16.99 -22.53
N ASP A 374 -9.98 -18.29 -22.79
CA ASP A 374 -8.83 -19.18 -22.87
C ASP A 374 -7.89 -18.79 -24.03
N VAL A 375 -8.45 -18.18 -25.09
CA VAL A 375 -7.69 -17.64 -26.24
C VAL A 375 -6.70 -16.54 -25.81
N PHE A 376 -7.05 -15.71 -24.83
CA PHE A 376 -6.17 -14.63 -24.36
C PHE A 376 -5.16 -15.09 -23.30
N ILE A 377 -5.45 -16.20 -22.60
CA ILE A 377 -4.58 -16.75 -21.55
C ILE A 377 -3.52 -17.66 -22.17
N ASP A 378 -3.96 -18.63 -22.97
CA ASP A 378 -3.09 -19.71 -23.47
C ASP A 378 -2.70 -19.51 -24.94
N GLY A 379 -3.43 -18.66 -25.68
CA GLY A 379 -3.20 -18.39 -27.10
C GLY A 379 -2.21 -17.26 -27.39
N THR A 380 -1.77 -17.19 -28.64
CA THR A 380 -0.91 -16.14 -29.20
C THR A 380 -1.72 -15.02 -29.88
N LEU A 381 -1.08 -13.90 -30.25
CA LEU A 381 -1.76 -12.87 -31.06
C LEU A 381 -2.27 -13.40 -32.40
N HIS A 382 -1.59 -14.41 -32.96
CA HIS A 382 -2.07 -15.05 -34.19
C HIS A 382 -3.41 -15.76 -33.96
N ASP A 383 -3.55 -16.47 -32.83
CA ASP A 383 -4.78 -17.17 -32.47
C ASP A 383 -5.93 -16.20 -32.23
N VAL A 384 -5.66 -15.07 -31.54
CA VAL A 384 -6.63 -13.98 -31.35
C VAL A 384 -7.07 -13.39 -32.70
N LYS A 385 -6.15 -13.24 -33.65
CA LYS A 385 -6.46 -12.74 -35.01
C LYS A 385 -7.31 -13.72 -35.81
N CYS A 386 -7.00 -15.03 -35.74
CA CYS A 386 -7.77 -16.09 -36.39
C CYS A 386 -9.19 -16.19 -35.82
N HIS A 387 -9.34 -15.99 -34.51
CA HIS A 387 -10.62 -16.03 -33.80
C HIS A 387 -11.14 -14.61 -33.47
N PHE A 388 -10.86 -13.61 -34.30
CA PHE A 388 -11.13 -12.21 -33.97
C PHE A 388 -12.61 -11.92 -33.68
N GLN A 389 -13.53 -12.43 -34.53
CA GLN A 389 -14.96 -12.16 -34.37
C GLN A 389 -15.55 -12.78 -33.10
N SER A 390 -15.13 -14.01 -32.74
CA SER A 390 -15.56 -14.66 -31.50
C SER A 390 -14.95 -13.96 -30.28
N SER A 391 -13.68 -13.54 -30.38
CA SER A 391 -12.98 -12.81 -29.31
C SER A 391 -13.63 -11.46 -29.02
N MET A 392 -13.92 -10.65 -30.05
CA MET A 392 -14.65 -9.37 -29.89
C MET A 392 -16.07 -9.59 -29.36
N SER A 393 -16.73 -10.66 -29.82
CA SER A 393 -18.06 -11.02 -29.35
C SER A 393 -18.10 -11.43 -27.88
N TYR A 394 -17.06 -12.13 -27.41
CA TYR A 394 -16.85 -12.47 -26.01
C TYR A 394 -16.67 -11.20 -25.18
N CYS A 395 -15.74 -10.31 -25.55
CA CYS A 395 -15.49 -9.03 -24.86
C CYS A 395 -16.77 -8.17 -24.77
N ALA A 396 -17.54 -8.09 -25.86
CA ALA A 396 -18.81 -7.35 -25.88
C ALA A 396 -19.88 -7.98 -24.99
N SER A 397 -19.84 -9.30 -24.77
CA SER A 397 -20.74 -9.99 -23.84
C SER A 397 -20.38 -9.66 -22.39
N ASP A 398 -19.10 -9.53 -22.06
CA ASP A 398 -18.61 -9.12 -20.74
C ASP A 398 -19.00 -7.67 -20.42
N VAL A 399 -18.90 -6.76 -21.41
CA VAL A 399 -19.40 -5.38 -21.30
C VAL A 399 -20.92 -5.36 -21.09
N SER A 400 -21.68 -6.14 -21.86
CA SER A 400 -23.13 -6.26 -21.69
C SER A 400 -23.51 -6.78 -20.30
N ALA A 401 -22.80 -7.81 -19.81
CA ALA A 401 -22.99 -8.36 -18.47
C ALA A 401 -22.67 -7.34 -17.38
N THR A 402 -21.59 -6.58 -17.55
CA THR A 402 -21.18 -5.52 -16.61
C THR A 402 -22.24 -4.40 -16.55
N HIS A 403 -22.80 -4.01 -17.69
CA HIS A 403 -23.90 -3.05 -17.76
C HIS A 403 -25.16 -3.56 -17.03
N ASP A 404 -25.57 -4.80 -17.28
CA ASP A 404 -26.73 -5.40 -16.62
C ASP A 404 -26.58 -5.46 -15.09
N ILE A 405 -25.37 -5.78 -14.62
CA ILE A 405 -25.02 -5.72 -13.20
C ILE A 405 -25.12 -4.28 -12.70
N LEU A 406 -24.52 -3.31 -13.39
CA LEU A 406 -24.54 -1.90 -12.99
C LEU A 406 -25.97 -1.39 -12.79
N ARG A 407 -26.86 -1.66 -13.75
CA ARG A 407 -28.28 -1.27 -13.72
C ARG A 407 -29.00 -1.78 -12.49
N SER A 408 -28.67 -2.98 -12.03
CA SER A 408 -29.28 -3.60 -10.84
C SER A 408 -28.60 -3.17 -9.53
N LEU A 409 -27.28 -3.00 -9.57
CA LEU A 409 -26.43 -2.85 -8.40
C LEU A 409 -26.25 -1.40 -7.95
N PHE A 410 -26.13 -0.45 -8.87
CA PHE A 410 -25.87 0.96 -8.52
C PHE A 410 -27.01 1.60 -7.71
N PRO A 411 -28.31 1.43 -8.06
CA PRO A 411 -29.40 1.94 -7.22
C PRO A 411 -29.39 1.34 -5.81
N LEU A 412 -29.05 0.05 -5.70
CA LEU A 412 -28.94 -0.65 -4.42
C LEU A 412 -27.76 -0.11 -3.60
N PHE A 413 -26.63 0.21 -4.24
CA PHE A 413 -25.49 0.85 -3.60
C PHE A 413 -25.87 2.23 -3.02
N VAL A 414 -26.49 3.11 -3.82
CA VAL A 414 -26.91 4.46 -3.38
C VAL A 414 -27.89 4.37 -2.20
N LYS A 415 -28.84 3.42 -2.23
CA LYS A 415 -29.77 3.19 -1.12
C LYS A 415 -29.08 2.73 0.17
N ARG A 416 -28.00 1.95 0.07
CA ARG A 416 -27.28 1.40 1.23
C ARG A 416 -26.17 2.34 1.74
N PHE A 417 -25.69 3.25 0.91
CA PHE A 417 -24.66 4.23 1.21
C PHE A 417 -25.18 5.64 0.84
N PRO A 418 -26.09 6.20 1.65
CA PRO A 418 -26.81 7.42 1.27
C PRO A 418 -25.95 8.70 1.29
N HIS A 419 -24.84 8.70 2.03
CA HIS A 419 -23.99 9.88 2.15
C HIS A 419 -23.05 10.03 0.94
N PRO A 420 -23.06 11.19 0.23
CA PRO A 420 -22.33 11.40 -1.02
C PRO A 420 -20.80 11.28 -0.89
N VAL A 421 -20.27 11.59 0.29
CA VAL A 421 -18.84 11.41 0.62
C VAL A 421 -18.35 9.98 0.35
N THR A 422 -19.20 8.96 0.52
CA THR A 422 -18.77 7.57 0.25
C THR A 422 -18.39 7.40 -1.21
N LEU A 423 -19.25 7.87 -2.13
CA LEU A 423 -18.96 7.79 -3.56
C LEU A 423 -17.79 8.70 -3.94
N ALA A 424 -17.74 9.93 -3.42
CA ALA A 424 -16.63 10.85 -3.69
C ALA A 424 -15.27 10.28 -3.24
N GLY A 425 -15.20 9.67 -2.04
CA GLY A 425 -14.00 9.02 -1.54
C GLY A 425 -13.58 7.83 -2.41
N MET A 426 -14.53 6.99 -2.82
CA MET A 426 -14.26 5.87 -3.74
C MET A 426 -13.71 6.35 -5.10
N LEU A 427 -14.25 7.44 -5.63
CA LEU A 427 -13.78 8.04 -6.89
C LEU A 427 -12.37 8.65 -6.76
N GLU A 428 -11.98 9.17 -5.59
CA GLU A 428 -10.61 9.68 -5.42
C GLU A 428 -9.61 8.53 -5.22
N ILE A 429 -9.99 7.47 -4.49
CA ILE A 429 -9.14 6.28 -4.29
C ILE A 429 -8.83 5.58 -5.62
N SER A 430 -9.78 5.54 -6.56
CA SER A 430 -9.56 4.93 -7.88
C SER A 430 -8.50 5.64 -8.73
N MET A 431 -8.12 6.87 -8.36
CA MET A 431 -7.16 7.70 -9.11
C MET A 431 -5.73 7.61 -8.59
N ALA A 432 -5.40 6.60 -7.79
CA ALA A 432 -4.05 6.34 -7.30
C ALA A 432 -3.01 6.37 -8.43
N TYR A 433 -1.84 6.95 -8.12
CA TYR A 433 -0.78 7.23 -9.07
C TYR A 433 0.60 7.22 -8.37
N LEU A 434 1.51 6.38 -8.86
CA LEU A 434 2.84 6.24 -8.29
C LEU A 434 3.89 6.68 -9.33
N PRO A 435 4.50 7.86 -9.17
CA PRO A 435 5.59 8.29 -10.04
C PRO A 435 6.87 7.49 -9.74
N VAL A 436 7.58 7.12 -10.80
CA VAL A 436 8.87 6.42 -10.74
C VAL A 436 9.85 7.05 -11.74
N ASN A 437 11.14 6.75 -11.58
CA ASN A 437 12.19 7.18 -12.48
C ASN A 437 13.20 6.02 -12.70
N ARG A 438 14.35 6.30 -13.32
CA ARG A 438 15.42 5.30 -13.56
C ARG A 438 15.84 4.50 -12.33
N ASN A 439 15.67 5.05 -11.12
CA ASN A 439 16.01 4.37 -9.88
C ASN A 439 15.17 3.10 -9.65
N TRP A 440 13.99 2.99 -10.28
CA TRP A 440 13.16 1.78 -10.23
C TRP A 440 13.88 0.57 -10.83
N THR A 441 14.45 0.72 -12.03
CA THR A 441 15.20 -0.34 -12.71
C THR A 441 16.45 -0.70 -11.92
N GLN A 442 17.21 0.32 -11.49
CA GLN A 442 18.39 0.13 -10.65
C GLN A 442 18.06 -0.60 -9.33
N TYR A 443 16.92 -0.30 -8.71
CA TYR A 443 16.47 -0.99 -7.50
C TYR A 443 16.17 -2.47 -7.72
N ILE A 444 15.51 -2.81 -8.84
CA ILE A 444 15.24 -4.21 -9.19
C ILE A 444 16.56 -4.95 -9.41
N GLU A 445 17.47 -4.38 -10.19
CA GLU A 445 18.79 -4.95 -10.47
C GLU A 445 19.60 -5.16 -9.19
N ASN A 446 19.73 -4.12 -8.35
CA ASN A 446 20.47 -4.20 -7.10
C ASN A 446 19.87 -5.22 -6.12
N SER A 447 18.52 -5.27 -6.02
CA SER A 447 17.83 -6.22 -5.16
C SER A 447 17.99 -7.65 -5.65
N GLU A 448 17.96 -7.85 -6.97
CA GLU A 448 18.15 -9.15 -7.57
C GLU A 448 19.59 -9.64 -7.45
N GLN A 449 20.56 -8.76 -7.68
CA GLN A 449 21.98 -9.05 -7.47
C GLN A 449 22.24 -9.44 -6.01
N ALA A 450 21.79 -8.64 -5.04
CA ALA A 450 21.95 -8.96 -3.62
C ALA A 450 21.28 -10.28 -3.24
N PHE A 451 20.12 -10.59 -3.83
CA PHE A 451 19.44 -11.88 -3.63
C PHE A 451 20.24 -13.05 -4.18
N GLN A 452 20.83 -12.91 -5.38
CA GLN A 452 21.65 -13.92 -6.02
C GLN A 452 22.96 -14.14 -5.25
N ASP A 453 23.65 -13.06 -4.86
CA ASP A 453 24.92 -13.11 -4.12
C ASP A 453 24.78 -13.87 -2.79
N LEU A 454 23.80 -13.48 -1.97
CA LEU A 454 23.51 -14.17 -0.71
C LEU A 454 23.01 -15.60 -0.94
N GLY A 455 22.30 -15.85 -2.04
CA GLY A 455 21.88 -17.19 -2.44
C GLY A 455 23.06 -18.10 -2.82
N VAL A 456 24.06 -17.56 -3.52
CA VAL A 456 25.32 -18.26 -3.82
C VAL A 456 26.13 -18.48 -2.56
N GLU A 457 26.27 -17.48 -1.69
CA GLU A 457 26.93 -17.62 -0.38
C GLU A 457 26.30 -18.75 0.45
N ALA A 458 24.98 -18.79 0.53
CA ALA A 458 24.26 -19.82 1.28
C ALA A 458 24.49 -21.23 0.72
N ARG A 459 24.43 -21.38 -0.61
CA ARG A 459 24.71 -22.65 -1.28
C ARG A 459 26.14 -23.10 -1.08
N PHE A 460 27.11 -22.18 -1.17
CA PHE A 460 28.52 -22.47 -0.97
C PHE A 460 28.81 -22.96 0.46
N GLN A 461 28.24 -22.31 1.48
CA GLN A 461 28.41 -22.73 2.88
C GLN A 461 27.79 -24.12 3.14
N LEU A 462 26.60 -24.37 2.61
CA LEU A 462 25.95 -25.68 2.71
C LEU A 462 26.72 -26.77 1.95
N ALA A 463 27.23 -26.45 0.76
CA ALA A 463 28.05 -27.36 -0.02
C ALA A 463 29.30 -27.78 0.75
N ARG A 464 30.03 -26.82 1.33
CA ARG A 464 31.18 -27.10 2.19
C ARG A 464 30.84 -28.02 3.37
N ARG A 465 29.68 -27.82 4.02
CA ARG A 465 29.21 -28.71 5.10
C ARG A 465 28.88 -30.10 4.59
N ALA A 466 28.29 -30.22 3.41
CA ALA A 466 28.03 -31.52 2.79
C ALA A 466 29.34 -32.25 2.46
N ASP A 467 30.37 -31.54 1.99
CA ASP A 467 31.70 -32.09 1.71
C ASP A 467 32.39 -32.57 3.02
N GLU A 468 32.38 -31.74 4.06
CA GLU A 468 32.87 -32.08 5.41
C GLU A 468 32.16 -33.33 5.95
N ALA A 469 30.84 -33.37 5.85
CA ALA A 469 30.04 -34.51 6.30
C ALA A 469 30.36 -35.75 5.46
N CYS A 470 30.50 -35.64 4.14
CA CYS A 470 30.86 -36.77 3.26
C CYS A 470 32.20 -37.41 3.68
N GLY A 471 33.13 -36.61 4.23
CA GLY A 471 34.39 -37.09 4.82
C GLY A 471 34.21 -38.15 5.92
N LEU A 472 33.07 -38.15 6.63
CA LEU A 472 32.73 -39.12 7.69
C LEU A 472 32.56 -40.56 7.20
N LEU A 473 32.47 -40.78 5.87
CA LEU A 473 32.50 -42.11 5.28
C LEU A 473 33.80 -42.86 5.63
N HIS A 474 34.92 -42.14 5.73
CA HIS A 474 36.22 -42.73 6.03
C HIS A 474 36.27 -43.23 7.48
N GLY A 475 36.45 -44.54 7.63
CA GLY A 475 36.46 -45.20 8.95
C GLY A 475 35.09 -45.28 9.60
N GLU A 476 34.00 -45.19 8.83
CA GLU A 476 32.60 -45.30 9.29
C GLU A 476 32.22 -44.34 10.44
N LYS A 477 32.93 -43.22 10.58
CA LYS A 477 32.74 -42.22 11.65
C LYS A 477 31.33 -41.63 11.68
N PHE A 478 30.62 -41.67 10.56
CA PHE A 478 29.23 -41.23 10.47
C PHE A 478 28.30 -42.00 11.43
N ARG A 479 28.65 -43.23 11.82
CA ARG A 479 27.85 -44.05 12.76
C ARG A 479 27.79 -43.41 14.14
N ASP A 480 28.81 -42.64 14.53
CA ASP A 480 28.92 -41.95 15.82
C ASP A 480 28.45 -40.48 15.78
N ASP A 481 28.08 -39.95 14.61
CA ASP A 481 27.57 -38.58 14.48
C ASP A 481 26.06 -38.52 14.77
N LEU A 482 25.61 -37.65 15.68
CA LEU A 482 24.20 -37.56 16.10
C LEU A 482 23.24 -37.10 14.99
N TRP A 483 23.72 -36.39 13.97
CA TRP A 483 22.87 -35.82 12.92
C TRP A 483 22.87 -36.68 11.65
N MET A 484 24.01 -37.29 11.29
CA MET A 484 24.20 -37.93 9.99
C MET A 484 24.16 -39.47 10.00
N TRP A 485 24.10 -40.11 11.16
CA TRP A 485 24.08 -41.59 11.30
C TRP A 485 22.94 -42.29 10.54
N ASP A 486 21.82 -41.60 10.37
CA ASP A 486 20.60 -42.17 9.79
C ASP A 486 20.48 -42.02 8.27
N GLN A 487 21.44 -41.34 7.63
CA GLN A 487 21.43 -41.08 6.20
C GLN A 487 21.83 -42.31 5.36
N ASP A 488 21.49 -42.30 4.07
CA ASP A 488 21.80 -43.39 3.16
C ASP A 488 23.26 -43.33 2.67
N TRP A 489 24.14 -43.97 3.44
CA TRP A 489 25.58 -44.08 3.18
C TRP A 489 25.96 -45.20 2.19
N SER A 490 24.98 -45.84 1.53
CA SER A 490 25.25 -46.88 0.53
C SER A 490 26.07 -46.33 -0.64
N LEU A 491 27.02 -47.15 -1.10
CA LEU A 491 27.85 -46.85 -2.26
C LEU A 491 27.26 -47.52 -3.50
N GLN A 492 27.39 -46.86 -4.67
CA GLN A 492 27.00 -47.48 -5.93
C GLN A 492 27.99 -48.58 -6.31
N GLU A 493 27.49 -49.80 -6.46
CA GLU A 493 28.27 -50.91 -7.01
C GLU A 493 28.57 -50.70 -8.49
N LEU A 494 29.85 -50.72 -8.85
CA LEU A 494 30.32 -50.65 -10.23
C LEU A 494 30.06 -51.99 -10.93
N ARG A 495 28.98 -52.06 -11.74
CA ARG A 495 28.73 -53.22 -12.59
C ARG A 495 29.55 -53.11 -13.88
N LEU A 496 30.69 -53.79 -13.91
CA LEU A 496 31.48 -53.98 -15.13
C LEU A 496 30.73 -54.93 -16.06
N THR A 497 30.14 -54.42 -17.14
CA THR A 497 29.57 -55.27 -18.19
C THR A 497 30.71 -55.97 -18.93
N LYS A 498 30.87 -57.28 -18.73
CA LYS A 498 31.70 -58.11 -19.64
C LYS A 498 31.21 -57.87 -21.07
N ARG A 499 32.10 -57.41 -21.96
CA ARG A 499 31.84 -57.38 -23.41
C ARG A 499 31.41 -58.79 -23.84
N LYS A 500 30.13 -58.96 -24.21
CA LYS A 500 29.75 -60.09 -25.07
C LYS A 500 30.29 -59.75 -26.46
N ILE A 501 31.34 -60.44 -26.89
CA ILE A 501 31.76 -60.44 -28.29
C ILE A 501 30.61 -61.07 -29.08
N LYS A 502 29.71 -60.25 -29.63
CA LYS A 502 28.84 -60.68 -30.71
C LYS A 502 29.71 -60.67 -31.96
N GLN A 503 30.04 -61.85 -32.48
CA GLN A 503 30.37 -61.99 -33.89
C GLN A 503 29.15 -61.49 -34.65
N LYS A 504 29.30 -60.33 -35.30
CA LYS A 504 28.37 -59.87 -36.32
C LYS A 504 29.24 -59.60 -37.55
N GLU A 505 29.02 -60.43 -38.55
CA GLU A 505 29.57 -60.26 -39.88
C GLU A 505 29.26 -58.86 -40.42
N LYS A 506 30.21 -58.39 -41.23
CA LYS A 506 30.15 -57.14 -41.98
C LYS A 506 28.84 -57.03 -42.76
N THR A 507 28.23 -55.86 -42.70
CA THR A 507 27.66 -55.25 -43.90
C THR A 507 27.88 -53.75 -43.80
N GLU A 508 28.48 -53.22 -44.84
CA GLU A 508 28.86 -51.83 -45.03
C GLU A 508 27.62 -50.96 -45.17
N GLU A 509 27.63 -49.80 -44.54
CA GLU A 509 26.98 -48.57 -45.03
C GLU A 509 27.56 -47.39 -44.25
N LYS A 510 28.56 -46.74 -44.84
CA LYS A 510 28.99 -45.39 -44.50
C LYS A 510 28.55 -44.52 -45.67
N ASP A 511 27.44 -43.83 -45.51
CA ASP A 511 27.19 -42.58 -46.22
C ASP A 511 26.26 -41.70 -45.39
N GLY A 512 26.61 -40.42 -45.31
CA GLY A 512 25.73 -39.36 -44.83
C GLY A 512 26.11 -38.75 -43.48
N VAL A 513 26.50 -37.47 -43.56
CA VAL A 513 26.46 -36.42 -42.52
C VAL A 513 27.82 -36.03 -41.93
N ILE A 514 28.67 -35.43 -42.78
CA ILE A 514 29.52 -34.28 -42.43
C ILE A 514 29.47 -33.28 -43.59
N LYS A 515 28.44 -32.45 -43.57
CA LYS A 515 28.24 -31.13 -44.22
C LYS A 515 27.02 -30.63 -43.44
N GLU A 516 27.14 -29.69 -42.53
CA GLU A 516 27.39 -28.27 -42.74
C GLU A 516 27.96 -27.64 -41.46
N MET A 517 28.48 -26.41 -41.58
CA MET A 517 29.11 -25.56 -40.57
C MET A 517 30.64 -25.51 -40.59
N GLU A 518 31.20 -25.32 -41.79
CA GLU A 518 32.37 -24.46 -41.98
C GLU A 518 31.98 -23.41 -43.03
N GLU A 519 31.48 -22.26 -42.58
CA GLU A 519 31.59 -20.99 -43.32
C GLU A 519 31.41 -19.84 -42.30
N GLU A 520 32.29 -18.84 -42.43
CA GLU A 520 32.43 -17.61 -41.63
C GLU A 520 33.23 -17.67 -40.31
N ALA A 521 34.56 -17.60 -40.41
CA ALA A 521 35.34 -16.50 -39.84
C ALA A 521 36.79 -16.60 -40.30
N ASP A 522 37.14 -15.76 -41.26
CA ASP A 522 38.49 -15.57 -41.77
C ASP A 522 39.21 -14.48 -40.96
N VAL A 523 40.51 -14.71 -40.73
CA VAL A 523 41.58 -13.75 -40.40
C VAL A 523 41.71 -13.20 -38.95
N GLU A 524 42.53 -13.87 -38.13
CA GLU A 524 43.77 -13.29 -37.54
C GLU A 524 44.67 -14.40 -36.94
N PRO A 525 46.02 -14.27 -36.96
CA PRO A 525 46.93 -15.39 -36.77
C PRO A 525 47.08 -15.73 -35.29
N HIS A 526 46.35 -16.73 -34.82
CA HIS A 526 46.49 -17.23 -33.47
C HIS A 526 47.74 -18.11 -33.32
N ILE A 527 48.90 -17.47 -33.12
CA ILE A 527 50.12 -18.08 -32.56
C ILE A 527 49.79 -18.91 -31.30
N ILE A 528 48.72 -18.55 -30.59
CA ILE A 528 48.20 -19.25 -29.40
C ILE A 528 47.55 -20.60 -29.76
N LEU A 529 46.83 -20.70 -30.89
CA LEU A 529 46.15 -21.94 -31.29
C LEU A 529 47.16 -22.97 -31.80
N ASP A 530 48.16 -22.54 -32.57
CA ASP A 530 49.26 -23.39 -33.00
C ASP A 530 50.16 -23.81 -31.84
N GLU A 531 50.46 -22.92 -30.88
CA GLU A 531 51.21 -23.29 -29.66
C GLU A 531 50.39 -24.21 -28.75
N LEU A 532 49.05 -24.09 -28.72
CA LEU A 532 48.18 -25.02 -28.01
C LEU A 532 48.11 -26.37 -28.69
N ASN A 533 48.04 -26.41 -30.02
CA ASN A 533 48.08 -27.64 -30.78
C ASN A 533 49.45 -28.32 -30.65
N ARG A 534 50.56 -27.56 -30.70
CA ARG A 534 51.91 -28.05 -30.45
C ARG A 534 52.08 -28.58 -29.03
N ARG A 535 51.54 -27.88 -28.01
CA ARG A 535 51.53 -28.38 -26.62
C ARG A 535 50.63 -29.58 -26.42
N LYS A 536 49.53 -29.68 -27.17
CA LYS A 536 48.65 -30.84 -27.18
C LYS A 536 49.36 -32.04 -27.79
N GLU A 537 50.05 -31.86 -28.92
CA GLU A 537 50.89 -32.88 -29.55
C GLU A 537 52.07 -33.28 -28.65
N GLU A 538 52.80 -32.33 -28.06
CA GLU A 538 53.88 -32.63 -27.09
C GLU A 538 53.35 -33.36 -25.84
N PHE A 539 52.12 -33.04 -25.41
CA PHE A 539 51.47 -33.71 -24.28
C PHE A 539 50.99 -35.12 -24.65
N GLU A 540 50.43 -35.30 -25.85
CA GLU A 540 50.03 -36.60 -26.41
C GLU A 540 51.24 -37.50 -26.66
N GLU A 541 52.35 -36.95 -27.16
CA GLU A 541 53.61 -37.66 -27.38
C GLU A 541 54.25 -38.07 -26.05
N LYS A 542 54.19 -37.20 -25.01
CA LYS A 542 54.57 -37.54 -23.62
C LYS A 542 53.66 -38.58 -22.99
N LEU A 543 52.36 -38.58 -23.30
CA LEU A 543 51.42 -39.62 -22.88
C LEU A 543 51.73 -40.96 -23.56
N GLN A 544 52.16 -40.95 -24.82
CA GLN A 544 52.52 -42.14 -25.57
C GLN A 544 53.91 -42.69 -25.22
N THR A 545 54.86 -41.87 -24.75
CA THR A 545 56.17 -42.35 -24.27
C THR A 545 56.14 -42.86 -22.84
N SER A 546 55.14 -42.49 -22.04
CA SER A 546 54.97 -43.02 -20.69
C SER A 546 54.38 -44.44 -20.73
N SER A 547 55.20 -45.45 -20.37
CA SER A 547 54.76 -46.84 -20.30
C SER A 547 53.60 -47.05 -19.32
N GLU A 548 53.50 -46.22 -18.29
CA GLU A 548 52.42 -46.23 -17.30
C GLU A 548 51.09 -45.78 -17.92
N VAL A 549 51.09 -44.74 -18.75
CA VAL A 549 49.90 -44.24 -19.44
C VAL A 549 49.45 -45.21 -20.53
N LEU A 550 50.37 -45.76 -21.34
CA LEU A 550 50.02 -46.79 -22.32
C LEU A 550 49.43 -48.05 -21.66
N SER A 551 49.90 -48.42 -20.46
CA SER A 551 49.31 -49.52 -19.69
C SER A 551 47.89 -49.21 -19.20
N LEU A 552 47.60 -47.95 -18.87
CA LEU A 552 46.26 -47.44 -18.49
C LEU A 552 45.30 -47.37 -19.68
N ILE A 553 45.79 -46.93 -20.85
CA ILE A 553 45.03 -46.91 -22.11
C ILE A 553 44.73 -48.34 -22.56
N ALA A 554 45.72 -49.25 -22.47
CA ALA A 554 45.54 -50.67 -22.76
C ALA A 554 44.51 -51.33 -21.85
N THR A 555 44.35 -50.86 -20.60
CA THR A 555 43.29 -51.31 -19.67
C THR A 555 41.95 -50.59 -19.86
N GLY A 556 41.83 -49.68 -20.83
CA GLY A 556 40.59 -48.93 -21.13
C GLY A 556 39.37 -49.81 -21.46
N PHE A 557 39.55 -51.07 -21.87
CA PHE A 557 38.47 -52.04 -22.02
C PHE A 557 37.79 -52.44 -20.69
N GLN A 558 38.38 -52.09 -19.55
CA GLN A 558 37.84 -52.31 -18.21
C GLN A 558 36.97 -51.13 -17.73
N LEU A 559 36.88 -50.04 -18.49
CA LEU A 559 36.06 -48.89 -18.13
C LEU A 559 34.56 -49.17 -18.44
N PRO A 560 33.64 -48.74 -17.55
CA PRO A 560 32.20 -48.92 -17.77
C PRO A 560 31.71 -48.14 -18.98
N LEU A 561 30.81 -48.74 -19.78
CA LEU A 561 30.28 -48.20 -21.04
C LEU A 561 29.56 -46.84 -20.88
N ARG A 562 29.03 -46.57 -19.68
CA ARG A 562 28.56 -45.25 -19.26
C ARG A 562 29.27 -44.94 -17.93
N PRO A 563 29.97 -43.81 -17.80
CA PRO A 563 30.59 -43.44 -16.53
C PRO A 563 29.48 -43.30 -15.47
N PRO A 564 29.55 -44.05 -14.36
CA PRO A 564 28.58 -43.89 -13.27
C PRO A 564 28.75 -42.51 -12.65
N HIS A 565 27.65 -41.92 -12.18
CA HIS A 565 27.67 -40.59 -11.58
C HIS A 565 28.30 -40.66 -10.18
N LEU A 566 29.48 -40.05 -10.01
CA LEU A 566 30.25 -39.96 -8.76
C LEU A 566 30.40 -41.30 -8.01
N PRO A 567 31.04 -42.33 -8.61
CA PRO A 567 31.24 -43.62 -7.95
C PRO A 567 32.15 -43.45 -6.71
N GLY A 568 31.81 -44.13 -5.61
CA GLY A 568 32.52 -44.01 -4.33
C GLY A 568 31.95 -42.95 -3.37
N TYR A 569 30.97 -42.16 -3.80
CA TYR A 569 30.24 -41.23 -2.93
C TYR A 569 28.92 -41.85 -2.42
N PRO A 570 28.49 -41.51 -1.19
CA PRO A 570 27.25 -42.04 -0.62
C PRO A 570 26.02 -41.55 -1.38
N THR A 571 24.95 -42.37 -1.40
CA THR A 571 23.72 -42.10 -2.15
C THR A 571 23.06 -40.76 -1.78
N TRP A 572 23.07 -40.36 -0.50
CA TRP A 572 22.53 -39.07 -0.09
C TRP A 572 23.29 -37.88 -0.69
N TYR A 573 24.62 -37.97 -0.82
CA TYR A 573 25.48 -36.89 -1.33
C TYR A 573 25.43 -36.81 -2.86
N ARG A 574 25.37 -37.95 -3.55
CA ARG A 574 25.22 -37.99 -5.02
C ARG A 574 23.93 -37.30 -5.49
N LYS A 575 22.85 -37.42 -4.70
CA LYS A 575 21.58 -36.71 -4.96
C LYS A 575 21.71 -35.18 -4.91
N LEU A 576 22.78 -34.64 -4.31
CA LEU A 576 23.06 -33.20 -4.22
C LEU A 576 23.91 -32.69 -5.38
N CYS A 577 24.47 -33.57 -6.21
CA CYS A 577 25.40 -33.21 -7.27
C CYS A 577 24.69 -33.25 -8.63
N GLU A 578 25.04 -32.37 -9.56
CA GLU A 578 24.52 -32.43 -10.92
C GLU A 578 25.15 -33.59 -11.72
N PRO A 579 24.40 -34.27 -12.60
CA PRO A 579 24.97 -35.23 -13.53
C PRO A 579 25.77 -34.50 -14.62
N PRO A 580 26.89 -35.06 -15.10
CA PRO A 580 27.68 -34.45 -16.17
C PRO A 580 26.86 -34.41 -17.47
N LYS A 581 26.39 -33.23 -17.86
CA LYS A 581 25.59 -32.99 -19.07
C LYS A 581 26.09 -31.84 -19.94
N THR A 582 26.94 -30.94 -19.41
CA THR A 582 27.44 -29.72 -20.06
C THR A 582 28.97 -29.66 -19.96
N ASP A 583 29.62 -28.95 -20.88
CA ASP A 583 31.10 -28.81 -20.92
C ASP A 583 31.69 -28.05 -19.71
N ASP A 584 30.87 -27.27 -18.99
CA ASP A 584 31.26 -26.50 -17.79
C ASP A 584 30.97 -27.24 -16.46
N TRP A 585 30.75 -28.55 -16.50
CA TRP A 585 30.42 -29.35 -15.32
C TRP A 585 31.59 -29.47 -14.33
N SER A 586 31.32 -29.27 -13.04
CA SER A 586 32.29 -29.53 -11.95
C SER A 586 31.70 -30.47 -10.89
N PRO A 587 32.52 -31.33 -10.25
CA PRO A 587 32.06 -32.22 -9.19
C PRO A 587 31.80 -31.45 -7.89
N GLY A 588 30.60 -31.61 -7.30
CA GLY A 588 30.24 -31.05 -5.99
C GLY A 588 28.73 -30.94 -5.76
N PRO A 589 28.28 -30.68 -4.52
CA PRO A 589 26.87 -30.65 -4.14
C PRO A 589 26.19 -29.32 -4.56
N GLN A 590 26.10 -29.05 -5.86
CA GLN A 590 25.56 -27.81 -6.44
C GLN A 590 24.05 -27.65 -6.28
N LEU A 591 23.32 -28.76 -6.13
CA LEU A 591 21.86 -28.78 -6.00
C LEU A 591 21.39 -28.57 -4.55
N ILE A 592 22.32 -28.40 -3.59
CA ILE A 592 21.95 -28.25 -2.19
C ILE A 592 21.18 -26.95 -1.95
N THR A 593 20.06 -27.04 -1.24
CA THR A 593 19.26 -25.87 -0.84
C THR A 593 18.81 -26.00 0.61
N THR A 594 18.48 -24.86 1.23
CA THR A 594 17.98 -24.82 2.62
C THR A 594 16.66 -25.58 2.81
N LYS A 595 15.90 -25.86 1.72
CA LYS A 595 14.63 -26.59 1.77
C LYS A 595 14.80 -28.10 1.85
N MET A 596 16.00 -28.63 1.60
CA MET A 596 16.24 -30.06 1.62
C MET A 596 16.25 -30.58 3.06
N GLN A 597 15.69 -31.76 3.28
CA GLN A 597 15.61 -32.37 4.63
C GLN A 597 16.98 -32.61 5.28
N VAL A 598 18.05 -32.73 4.48
CA VAL A 598 19.42 -32.90 4.97
C VAL A 598 20.04 -31.59 5.46
N ALA A 599 19.55 -30.41 5.04
CA ALA A 599 20.16 -29.12 5.36
C ALA A 599 20.15 -28.81 6.88
N PRO A 600 19.04 -29.00 7.64
CA PRO A 600 19.06 -28.79 9.10
C PRO A 600 20.05 -29.70 9.84
N LYS A 601 20.32 -30.90 9.31
CA LYS A 601 21.30 -31.86 9.86
C LYS A 601 22.73 -31.43 9.59
N LEU A 602 23.02 -30.98 8.37
CA LEU A 602 24.33 -30.42 7.99
C LEU A 602 24.68 -29.15 8.76
N LEU A 603 23.68 -28.38 9.16
CA LEU A 603 23.83 -27.18 10.00
C LEU A 603 23.87 -27.48 11.51
N ARG A 604 23.76 -28.76 11.91
CA ARG A 604 23.79 -29.21 13.30
C ARG A 604 22.83 -28.44 14.21
N LEU A 605 21.62 -28.18 13.70
CA LEU A 605 20.64 -27.40 14.45
C LEU A 605 20.19 -28.11 15.72
N THR A 606 19.87 -27.30 16.72
CA THR A 606 19.40 -27.70 18.04
C THR A 606 18.15 -26.91 18.43
N TRP A 607 17.26 -27.53 19.21
CA TRP A 607 16.09 -26.91 19.82
C TRP A 607 16.20 -27.02 21.34
N GLU A 608 16.21 -25.90 22.05
CA GLU A 608 16.46 -25.82 23.50
C GLU A 608 17.77 -26.55 23.90
N ASN A 609 18.82 -26.40 23.09
CA ASN A 609 20.12 -27.10 23.21
C ASN A 609 20.10 -28.62 22.91
N TYR A 610 19.01 -29.16 22.39
CA TYR A 610 18.90 -30.57 21.99
C TYR A 610 18.96 -30.76 20.48
N PRO A 611 19.67 -31.77 19.94
CA PRO A 611 19.86 -31.93 18.50
C PRO A 611 18.54 -32.22 17.77
N LEU A 612 18.35 -31.59 16.61
CA LEU A 612 17.19 -31.80 15.75
C LEU A 612 17.32 -33.05 14.90
N HIS A 613 16.22 -33.80 14.82
CA HIS A 613 16.10 -35.00 14.03
C HIS A 613 14.74 -35.07 13.31
N PHE A 614 14.70 -35.80 12.19
CA PHE A 614 13.49 -35.96 11.39
C PHE A 614 13.07 -37.43 11.35
N ILE A 615 11.83 -37.71 11.74
CA ILE A 615 11.25 -39.05 11.67
C ILE A 615 10.09 -39.05 10.67
N ARG A 616 10.12 -39.99 9.71
CA ARG A 616 9.06 -40.15 8.71
C ARG A 616 7.72 -40.42 9.40
N GLY A 617 6.69 -39.63 9.07
CA GLY A 617 5.36 -39.70 9.71
C GLY A 617 5.17 -38.69 10.85
N GLN A 618 6.14 -38.57 11.76
CA GLN A 618 6.09 -37.68 12.93
C GLN A 618 6.57 -36.24 12.63
N GLY A 619 7.47 -36.06 11.67
CA GLY A 619 8.05 -34.76 11.30
C GLY A 619 9.36 -34.44 12.04
N TRP A 620 9.69 -33.15 12.15
CA TRP A 620 10.87 -32.67 12.90
C TRP A 620 10.62 -32.62 14.41
N GLY A 621 11.66 -32.98 15.19
CA GLY A 621 11.65 -32.97 16.65
C GLY A 621 13.06 -32.90 17.24
N SER A 622 13.15 -32.71 18.55
CA SER A 622 14.39 -32.67 19.34
C SER A 622 14.63 -34.01 20.04
N LEU A 623 15.88 -34.49 20.07
CA LEU A 623 16.28 -35.66 20.84
C LEU A 623 16.61 -35.27 22.28
N ARG A 624 15.86 -35.79 23.26
CA ARG A 624 16.01 -35.48 24.69
C ARG A 624 16.34 -36.73 25.50
N PRO A 625 17.06 -36.64 26.62
CA PRO A 625 17.22 -37.75 27.53
C PRO A 625 15.88 -38.19 28.16
N PHE A 626 15.76 -39.47 28.49
CA PHE A 626 14.60 -40.07 29.15
C PHE A 626 14.78 -40.01 30.68
N ASP A 627 14.02 -39.19 31.38
CA ASP A 627 13.96 -39.20 32.84
C ASP A 627 13.03 -40.31 33.32
N SER A 628 13.58 -41.36 33.93
CA SER A 628 12.81 -42.42 34.59
C SER A 628 12.52 -42.14 36.07
N ASN A 629 13.11 -41.09 36.66
CA ASN A 629 12.95 -40.76 38.09
C ASN A 629 12.64 -39.27 38.32
N GLN A 630 11.36 -38.89 38.24
CA GLN A 630 10.63 -38.04 39.20
C GLN A 630 9.45 -37.31 38.53
N MET A 631 8.26 -37.76 38.89
CA MET A 631 7.04 -36.98 38.78
C MET A 631 7.07 -35.85 39.83
N SER A 632 7.79 -34.78 39.54
CA SER A 632 7.54 -33.45 40.10
C SER A 632 8.19 -32.41 39.20
N CYS A 633 7.39 -31.75 38.37
CA CYS A 633 7.79 -30.51 37.71
C CYS A 633 8.03 -29.45 38.79
N THR A 634 9.25 -29.37 39.31
CA THR A 634 9.80 -28.14 39.90
C THR A 634 10.73 -27.54 38.86
N GLU A 635 10.53 -26.26 38.57
CA GLU A 635 11.01 -25.52 37.40
C GLU A 635 12.54 -25.30 37.30
N ASP A 636 13.37 -25.99 38.09
CA ASP A 636 14.82 -25.70 38.22
C ASP A 636 15.77 -26.86 37.89
N SER A 637 15.30 -28.02 37.42
CA SER A 637 16.20 -29.09 36.95
C SER A 637 16.57 -28.86 35.48
N GLY A 638 17.67 -28.13 35.26
CA GLY A 638 18.31 -27.99 33.95
C GLY A 638 18.63 -29.37 33.36
N GLY A 639 18.00 -29.70 32.23
CA GLY A 639 18.26 -30.95 31.52
C GLY A 639 19.71 -31.06 31.04
N LEU A 640 20.12 -32.28 30.63
CA LEU A 640 21.50 -32.59 30.27
C LEU A 640 22.03 -31.68 29.13
N PRO A 641 23.17 -31.00 29.31
CA PRO A 641 23.84 -30.22 28.26
C PRO A 641 24.18 -31.05 27.02
N LEU A 642 24.20 -30.42 25.84
CA LEU A 642 24.51 -31.07 24.55
C LEU A 642 25.80 -31.91 24.60
N GLN A 643 26.83 -31.43 25.30
CA GLN A 643 28.11 -32.12 25.44
C GLN A 643 27.98 -33.45 26.19
N GLU A 644 27.18 -33.49 27.25
CA GLU A 644 26.92 -34.68 28.06
C GLU A 644 26.04 -35.68 27.30
N LEU A 645 25.06 -35.17 26.53
CA LEU A 645 24.23 -36.01 25.65
C LEU A 645 25.05 -36.65 24.54
N VAL A 646 26.00 -35.93 23.94
CA VAL A 646 26.92 -36.46 22.92
C VAL A 646 27.84 -37.52 23.52
N ALA A 647 28.37 -37.29 24.73
CA ALA A 647 29.18 -38.27 25.44
C ALA A 647 28.37 -39.55 25.75
N TYR A 648 27.14 -39.40 26.23
CA TYR A 648 26.22 -40.52 26.46
C TYR A 648 25.92 -41.25 25.14
N TRP A 649 25.57 -40.53 24.07
CA TRP A 649 25.31 -41.12 22.75
C TRP A 649 26.47 -41.99 22.27
N ASN A 650 27.69 -41.45 22.32
CA ASN A 650 28.91 -42.14 21.90
C ASN A 650 29.21 -43.39 22.75
N SER A 651 28.71 -43.47 23.99
CA SER A 651 28.84 -44.66 24.85
C SER A 651 27.88 -45.80 24.46
N ILE A 652 26.81 -45.51 23.71
CA ILE A 652 25.81 -46.50 23.30
C ILE A 652 26.32 -47.29 22.08
N PRO A 653 26.34 -48.64 22.12
CA PRO A 653 26.69 -49.46 20.96
C PRO A 653 25.79 -49.15 19.75
N CYS A 654 26.40 -49.00 18.57
CA CYS A 654 25.69 -48.62 17.33
C CYS A 654 24.49 -49.52 17.00
N GLU A 655 24.59 -50.82 17.28
CA GLU A 655 23.54 -51.84 17.03
C GLU A 655 22.24 -51.60 17.83
N LYS A 656 22.31 -50.82 18.92
CA LYS A 656 21.16 -50.51 19.78
C LYS A 656 20.44 -49.23 19.36
N ARG A 657 20.98 -48.46 18.41
CA ARG A 657 20.38 -47.21 17.88
C ARG A 657 19.40 -47.59 16.76
N LYS A 658 18.10 -47.34 16.94
CA LYS A 658 17.05 -47.73 15.98
C LYS A 658 16.63 -46.59 15.06
N TYR A 659 16.38 -46.91 13.79
CA TYR A 659 15.88 -45.99 12.78
C TYR A 659 14.34 -45.86 12.89
N GLY A 660 13.87 -44.77 13.50
CA GLY A 660 12.52 -44.18 13.39
C GLY A 660 11.27 -45.09 13.45
N GLY A 661 10.52 -45.01 14.56
CA GLY A 661 9.14 -45.50 14.78
C GLY A 661 8.55 -44.87 16.07
N ASP A 662 7.43 -45.35 16.65
CA ASP A 662 6.78 -44.89 17.92
C ASP A 662 7.66 -44.97 19.21
N VAL A 663 8.95 -44.62 19.12
CA VAL A 663 10.02 -45.51 19.56
C VAL A 663 11.11 -44.72 20.28
N GLU A 664 11.37 -45.12 21.53
CA GLU A 664 12.63 -44.91 22.24
C GLU A 664 13.80 -45.26 21.29
N ILE A 665 14.52 -44.26 20.79
CA ILE A 665 15.57 -44.44 19.74
C ILE A 665 16.67 -45.35 20.28
N CYS A 666 16.97 -45.18 21.56
CA CYS A 666 17.82 -46.03 22.40
C CYS A 666 17.41 -45.81 23.87
N LYS A 667 17.67 -46.79 24.75
CA LYS A 667 17.37 -46.65 26.19
C LYS A 667 17.95 -45.34 26.73
N GLY A 668 17.11 -44.44 27.23
CA GLY A 668 17.57 -43.16 27.74
C GLY A 668 17.45 -41.96 26.80
N VAL A 669 16.97 -42.09 25.55
CA VAL A 669 16.76 -40.96 24.62
C VAL A 669 15.38 -41.02 23.94
N MET A 670 14.57 -39.97 24.10
CA MET A 670 13.23 -39.78 23.57
C MET A 670 13.19 -38.71 22.46
N PHE A 671 12.32 -38.90 21.47
CA PHE A 671 12.02 -37.91 20.45
C PHE A 671 10.83 -37.03 20.85
N SER A 672 11.01 -35.71 20.88
CA SER A 672 9.94 -34.74 21.16
C SER A 672 9.65 -33.87 19.94
N ARG A 673 8.41 -33.84 19.45
CA ARG A 673 8.02 -33.10 18.24
C ARG A 673 8.14 -31.59 18.44
N LEU A 674 8.57 -30.90 17.39
CA LEU A 674 8.56 -29.44 17.38
C LEU A 674 7.12 -28.90 17.42
N PRO A 675 6.87 -27.79 18.14
CA PRO A 675 5.56 -27.19 18.22
C PRO A 675 5.14 -26.57 16.88
N HIS A 676 3.97 -26.94 16.37
CA HIS A 676 3.42 -26.38 15.14
C HIS A 676 2.45 -25.21 15.44
N LYS A 677 2.54 -24.12 14.67
CA LYS A 677 1.77 -22.87 14.88
C LYS A 677 0.23 -23.05 14.91
N ASN A 678 -0.27 -23.99 14.12
CA ASN A 678 -1.70 -24.25 13.96
C ASN A 678 -2.24 -25.31 14.94
N GLY A 679 -1.40 -25.81 15.86
CA GLY A 679 -1.83 -26.75 16.90
C GLY A 679 -0.88 -27.95 17.07
N PRO A 680 -0.95 -28.64 18.22
CA PRO A 680 -0.02 -29.70 18.61
C PRO A 680 -0.17 -31.01 17.82
N GLY A 681 -1.29 -31.21 17.12
CA GLY A 681 -1.53 -32.39 16.28
C GLY A 681 -0.86 -32.35 14.90
N LEU A 682 -0.35 -31.18 14.49
CA LEU A 682 0.26 -30.97 13.18
C LEU A 682 1.78 -31.10 13.24
N ARG A 683 2.37 -31.69 12.19
CA ARG A 683 3.82 -31.94 12.10
C ARG A 683 4.57 -30.77 11.47
N VAL A 684 5.78 -30.51 11.95
CA VAL A 684 6.70 -29.54 11.34
C VAL A 684 7.43 -30.21 10.19
N GLY A 685 7.33 -29.64 8.98
CA GLY A 685 7.98 -30.13 7.76
C GLY A 685 9.36 -29.53 7.51
N ASP A 686 9.57 -28.26 7.84
CA ASP A 686 10.82 -27.52 7.61
C ASP A 686 11.15 -26.63 8.82
N PRO A 687 12.22 -26.92 9.59
CA PRO A 687 12.62 -26.15 10.77
C PRO A 687 13.38 -24.87 10.40
N LEU A 688 13.77 -24.69 9.13
CA LEU A 688 14.30 -23.44 8.57
C LEU A 688 13.19 -22.62 7.89
N GLY A 689 11.94 -23.07 8.01
CA GLY A 689 10.77 -22.40 7.50
C GLY A 689 10.50 -21.07 8.22
N ARG A 690 9.67 -20.22 7.58
CA ARG A 690 9.37 -18.86 8.02
C ARG A 690 8.98 -18.74 9.50
N ASP A 691 8.20 -19.69 10.00
CA ASP A 691 7.64 -19.64 11.36
C ASP A 691 8.70 -19.87 12.45
N PHE A 692 9.84 -20.48 12.10
CA PHE A 692 10.92 -20.82 13.01
C PHE A 692 12.08 -19.81 13.00
N ILE A 693 12.12 -18.89 12.03
CA ILE A 693 13.16 -17.84 11.95
C ILE A 693 13.19 -16.99 13.24
N VAL A 694 12.03 -16.66 13.81
CA VAL A 694 11.94 -15.87 15.07
C VAL A 694 12.45 -16.67 16.27
N LYS A 695 12.29 -18.01 16.25
CA LYS A 695 12.77 -18.88 17.33
C LYS A 695 14.30 -18.94 17.39
N PHE A 696 14.97 -18.55 16.31
CA PHE A 696 16.41 -18.39 16.30
C PHE A 696 16.87 -17.18 17.13
N SER A 697 16.20 -16.03 16.98
CA SER A 697 16.51 -14.83 17.78
C SER A 697 16.21 -14.98 19.28
N GLU A 698 15.32 -15.90 19.64
CA GLU A 698 14.98 -16.22 21.04
C GLU A 698 15.95 -17.26 21.65
N ASN A 699 17.00 -17.68 20.92
CA ASN A 699 17.91 -18.78 21.28
C ASN A 699 17.22 -20.13 21.54
N VAL A 700 15.96 -20.30 21.12
CA VAL A 700 15.22 -21.56 21.24
C VAL A 700 15.65 -22.53 20.14
N LEU A 701 15.83 -22.04 18.91
CA LEU A 701 16.45 -22.77 17.81
C LEU A 701 17.88 -22.23 17.65
N ALA A 702 18.90 -23.06 17.77
CA ALA A 702 20.30 -22.64 17.71
C ALA A 702 21.13 -23.58 16.83
N GLY A 703 22.33 -23.16 16.45
CA GLY A 703 23.26 -23.98 15.67
C GLY A 703 24.68 -23.42 15.78
N ASP A 704 25.57 -23.88 14.92
CA ASP A 704 26.93 -23.35 14.86
C ASP A 704 27.00 -21.99 14.12
N ALA A 705 28.19 -21.38 14.07
CA ALA A 705 28.39 -20.08 13.40
C ALA A 705 27.96 -20.06 11.92
N VAL A 706 28.02 -21.21 11.22
CA VAL A 706 27.54 -21.31 9.83
C VAL A 706 26.01 -21.33 9.80
N ALA A 707 25.38 -22.01 10.75
CA ALA A 707 23.93 -21.97 10.92
C ALA A 707 23.43 -20.56 11.26
N GLU A 708 24.10 -19.84 12.16
CA GLU A 708 23.81 -18.43 12.46
C GLU A 708 23.87 -17.56 11.21
N ARG A 709 24.94 -17.69 10.41
CA ARG A 709 25.07 -16.97 9.13
C ARG A 709 23.98 -17.37 8.14
N MET A 710 23.60 -18.65 8.05
CA MET A 710 22.52 -19.08 7.16
C MET A 710 21.16 -18.51 7.57
N MET A 711 20.90 -18.40 8.87
CA MET A 711 19.67 -17.82 9.36
C MET A 711 19.62 -16.31 9.10
N ASP A 712 20.75 -15.61 9.24
CA ASP A 712 20.87 -14.20 8.83
C ASP A 712 20.56 -14.03 7.33
N ILE A 713 21.15 -14.87 6.47
CA ILE A 713 20.88 -14.87 5.03
C ILE A 713 19.40 -15.18 4.75
N ALA A 714 18.84 -16.22 5.35
CA ALA A 714 17.44 -16.60 5.15
C ALA A 714 16.48 -15.48 5.57
N ARG A 715 16.78 -14.78 6.67
CA ARG A 715 16.04 -13.60 7.13
C ARG A 715 16.12 -12.47 6.10
N LYS A 716 17.31 -12.17 5.57
CA LYS A 716 17.54 -11.16 4.51
C LYS A 716 16.80 -11.46 3.22
N LEU A 717 16.79 -12.72 2.79
CA LEU A 717 16.13 -13.17 1.56
C LEU A 717 14.60 -13.29 1.68
N SER A 718 14.08 -13.40 2.91
CA SER A 718 12.67 -13.77 3.15
C SER A 718 11.66 -12.82 2.50
N TYR A 719 11.92 -11.52 2.51
CA TYR A 719 11.01 -10.53 1.94
C TYR A 719 11.04 -10.56 0.41
N TRP A 720 12.23 -10.43 -0.20
CA TRP A 720 12.40 -10.44 -1.64
C TRP A 720 11.86 -11.75 -2.24
N ARG A 721 12.18 -12.91 -1.68
CA ARG A 721 11.69 -14.22 -2.17
C ARG A 721 10.16 -14.27 -2.33
N ASN A 722 9.42 -13.62 -1.43
CA ASN A 722 7.95 -13.65 -1.43
C ASN A 722 7.32 -12.58 -2.31
N ASN A 723 7.99 -11.44 -2.51
CA ASN A 723 7.43 -10.28 -3.20
C ASN A 723 8.05 -10.02 -4.58
N ARG A 724 9.23 -10.59 -4.88
CA ARG A 724 10.03 -10.38 -6.10
C ARG A 724 9.19 -10.46 -7.36
N VAL A 725 8.45 -11.55 -7.56
CA VAL A 725 7.63 -11.74 -8.76
C VAL A 725 6.63 -10.59 -8.93
N ARG A 726 5.92 -10.23 -7.85
CA ARG A 726 4.90 -9.17 -7.88
C ARG A 726 5.48 -7.77 -8.09
N ILE A 727 6.72 -7.54 -7.63
CA ILE A 727 7.45 -6.27 -7.80
C ILE A 727 7.95 -6.15 -9.23
N ILE A 728 8.56 -7.21 -9.78
CA ILE A 728 9.12 -7.21 -11.15
C ILE A 728 8.00 -7.13 -12.19
N GLU A 729 6.85 -7.76 -11.95
CA GLU A 729 5.69 -7.75 -12.86
C GLU A 729 4.87 -6.45 -12.83
N GLN A 730 5.30 -5.42 -12.07
CA GLN A 730 4.60 -4.13 -12.09
C GLN A 730 4.68 -3.51 -13.49
N LEU A 731 3.53 -3.05 -14.00
CA LEU A 731 3.47 -2.34 -15.28
C LEU A 731 3.95 -0.90 -15.10
N VAL A 732 5.19 -0.65 -15.52
CA VAL A 732 5.78 0.69 -15.59
C VAL A 732 5.60 1.23 -16.99
N ILE A 733 5.02 2.42 -17.12
CA ILE A 733 4.93 3.14 -18.39
C ILE A 733 5.83 4.37 -18.32
N TRP A 734 6.78 4.46 -19.24
CA TRP A 734 7.67 5.60 -19.40
C TRP A 734 6.98 6.70 -20.24
N LEU A 735 7.02 7.93 -19.75
CA LEU A 735 6.40 9.08 -20.41
C LEU A 735 7.32 9.60 -21.52
N SER A 736 6.75 9.83 -22.71
CA SER A 736 7.50 10.44 -23.81
C SER A 736 7.66 11.96 -23.59
N SER A 737 8.66 12.58 -24.21
CA SER A 737 8.84 14.05 -24.14
C SER A 737 7.60 14.83 -24.59
N LYS A 738 6.72 14.23 -25.41
CA LYS A 738 5.44 14.85 -25.84
C LYS A 738 4.38 14.87 -24.74
N ASP A 739 4.44 13.94 -23.79
CA ASP A 739 3.49 13.80 -22.69
C ASP A 739 3.95 14.58 -21.44
N LEU A 740 5.21 15.03 -21.42
CA LEU A 740 5.81 15.78 -20.32
C LEU A 740 5.66 17.30 -20.49
N PRO A 741 5.54 18.05 -19.38
CA PRO A 741 5.68 19.51 -19.41
C PRO A 741 7.05 19.94 -19.94
N ARG A 742 7.13 21.09 -20.63
CA ARG A 742 8.37 21.62 -21.23
C ARG A 742 9.58 21.70 -20.29
N ASN A 743 9.35 21.86 -18.99
CA ASN A 743 10.40 21.94 -17.98
C ASN A 743 10.95 20.57 -17.55
N LEU A 744 10.42 19.46 -18.08
CA LEU A 744 10.77 18.09 -17.73
C LEU A 744 11.05 17.23 -18.98
N GLU A 745 11.22 17.82 -20.17
CA GLU A 745 11.37 17.08 -21.43
C GLU A 745 12.61 16.17 -21.47
N ASP A 746 13.67 16.55 -20.74
CA ASP A 746 14.95 15.83 -20.65
C ASP A 746 14.99 14.77 -19.52
N GLU A 747 13.95 14.71 -18.68
CA GLU A 747 13.91 13.84 -17.51
C GLU A 747 13.24 12.49 -17.81
N VAL A 748 13.81 11.40 -17.28
CA VAL A 748 13.22 10.06 -17.46
C VAL A 748 12.23 9.78 -16.34
N ILE A 749 10.96 10.03 -16.65
CA ILE A 749 9.83 9.87 -15.74
C ILE A 749 8.95 8.73 -16.23
N GLY A 750 8.66 7.80 -15.33
CA GLY A 750 7.67 6.76 -15.52
C GLY A 750 6.59 6.86 -14.45
N ALA A 751 5.53 6.08 -14.63
CA ALA A 751 4.51 5.93 -13.61
C ALA A 751 3.95 4.51 -13.58
N ILE A 752 3.52 4.13 -12.38
CA ILE A 752 2.80 2.89 -12.09
C ILE A 752 1.39 3.27 -11.64
N LEU A 753 0.39 2.62 -12.23
CA LEU A 753 -0.99 2.71 -11.79
C LEU A 753 -1.34 1.44 -11.01
N PRO A 754 -1.47 1.51 -9.67
CA PRO A 754 -1.80 0.34 -8.87
C PRO A 754 -3.18 -0.23 -9.25
N GLN A 755 -3.25 -1.54 -9.45
CA GLN A 755 -4.49 -2.26 -9.79
C GLN A 755 -5.32 -2.52 -8.51
N LEU A 756 -5.79 -1.42 -7.91
CA LEU A 756 -6.53 -1.44 -6.66
C LEU A 756 -7.96 -1.96 -6.86
N ILE A 757 -8.43 -2.81 -5.96
CA ILE A 757 -9.87 -3.01 -5.77
C ILE A 757 -10.30 -1.99 -4.72
N VAL A 758 -10.97 -0.90 -5.14
CA VAL A 758 -11.30 0.26 -4.28
C VAL A 758 -12.02 -0.16 -2.99
N CYS A 759 -12.93 -1.13 -3.09
CA CYS A 759 -13.56 -1.78 -1.94
C CYS A 759 -13.39 -3.30 -2.04
N GLY A 760 -12.21 -3.82 -1.68
CA GLY A 760 -11.86 -5.23 -1.85
C GLY A 760 -12.19 -6.15 -0.67
N THR A 761 -12.60 -5.59 0.47
CA THR A 761 -12.95 -6.34 1.68
C THR A 761 -14.36 -6.00 2.16
N LEU A 762 -14.93 -6.87 3.00
CA LEU A 762 -16.23 -6.64 3.67
C LEU A 762 -16.26 -5.31 4.45
N THR A 763 -15.11 -4.88 4.98
CA THR A 763 -14.96 -3.61 5.72
C THR A 763 -14.77 -2.40 4.81
N ARG A 764 -14.88 -2.60 3.48
CA ARG A 764 -14.74 -1.60 2.41
C ARG A 764 -13.33 -1.02 2.26
N ARG A 765 -12.31 -1.65 2.85
CA ARG A 765 -10.92 -1.28 2.58
C ARG A 765 -10.56 -1.62 1.14
N ALA A 766 -9.76 -0.75 0.52
CA ALA A 766 -9.11 -1.06 -0.73
C ALA A 766 -8.26 -2.33 -0.58
N VAL A 767 -7.96 -3.03 -1.69
CA VAL A 767 -7.06 -4.19 -1.74
C VAL A 767 -6.16 -4.12 -2.97
N GLU A 768 -4.85 -4.27 -2.77
CA GLU A 768 -3.85 -4.49 -3.82
C GLU A 768 -2.73 -5.39 -3.26
N ARG A 769 -2.12 -6.22 -4.10
CA ARG A 769 -1.28 -7.36 -3.67
C ARG A 769 0.19 -7.02 -3.40
N THR A 770 0.63 -5.81 -3.75
CA THR A 770 2.04 -5.39 -3.77
C THR A 770 2.24 -4.17 -2.88
N TRP A 771 1.72 -3.02 -3.31
CA TRP A 771 1.82 -1.71 -2.69
C TRP A 771 1.12 -1.64 -1.35
N MET A 772 -0.12 -2.10 -1.25
CA MET A 772 -0.82 -2.07 0.04
C MET A 772 -0.28 -3.08 1.06
N THR A 773 0.48 -4.08 0.62
CA THR A 773 1.16 -5.03 1.49
C THR A 773 2.64 -4.70 1.66
N ALA A 774 3.11 -3.59 1.09
CA ALA A 774 4.49 -3.17 1.17
C ALA A 774 4.85 -2.93 2.64
N SER A 775 5.87 -3.62 3.14
CA SER A 775 6.33 -3.42 4.50
C SER A 775 7.02 -2.08 4.65
N ASN A 776 7.12 -1.59 5.88
CA ASN A 776 8.09 -0.54 6.20
C ASN A 776 9.52 -1.07 5.98
N ILE A 777 10.46 -0.13 5.84
CA ILE A 777 11.87 -0.44 5.64
C ILE A 777 12.40 -1.30 6.79
N SER A 778 13.22 -2.29 6.45
CA SER A 778 13.93 -3.13 7.41
C SER A 778 15.37 -3.32 6.96
N LYS A 779 16.32 -2.88 7.81
CA LYS A 779 17.77 -2.98 7.55
C LYS A 779 18.25 -4.42 7.31
N GLU A 780 17.44 -5.39 7.68
CA GLU A 780 17.75 -6.82 7.60
C GLU A 780 17.01 -7.53 6.45
N ARG A 781 16.36 -6.81 5.52
CA ARG A 781 15.57 -7.41 4.43
C ARG A 781 15.87 -6.75 3.10
N ILE A 782 16.26 -7.57 2.11
CA ILE A 782 16.48 -7.15 0.73
C ILE A 782 15.17 -6.63 0.13
N GLY A 783 15.23 -5.50 -0.56
CA GLY A 783 14.10 -4.88 -1.25
C GLY A 783 13.02 -4.31 -0.33
N SER A 784 13.29 -4.15 0.96
CA SER A 784 12.31 -3.56 1.89
C SER A 784 12.12 -2.05 1.71
N GLU A 785 13.01 -1.41 0.94
CA GLU A 785 12.97 -0.01 0.52
C GLU A 785 12.02 0.26 -0.66
N LEU A 786 11.22 -0.72 -1.11
CA LEU A 786 10.27 -0.61 -2.23
C LEU A 786 9.47 0.70 -2.25
N ARG A 787 8.94 1.12 -1.09
CA ARG A 787 8.16 2.35 -0.97
C ARG A 787 8.95 3.57 -1.44
N ALA A 788 10.24 3.64 -1.10
CA ALA A 788 11.09 4.77 -1.42
C ALA A 788 11.45 4.88 -2.92
N MET A 789 11.12 3.87 -3.71
CA MET A 789 11.28 3.92 -5.17
C MET A 789 10.16 4.69 -5.86
N VAL A 790 9.06 4.98 -5.15
CA VAL A 790 8.10 5.99 -5.58
C VAL A 790 8.69 7.36 -5.29
N GLN A 791 9.04 8.08 -6.36
CA GLN A 791 9.79 9.33 -6.27
C GLN A 791 9.03 10.45 -6.99
N ALA A 792 8.91 11.59 -6.32
CA ALA A 792 8.31 12.78 -6.88
C ALA A 792 9.14 13.26 -8.09
N PRO A 793 8.51 13.56 -9.24
CA PRO A 793 9.21 14.19 -10.35
C PRO A 793 9.81 15.55 -9.95
N PRO A 794 10.83 16.05 -10.66
CA PRO A 794 11.41 17.36 -10.38
C PRO A 794 10.33 18.48 -10.38
N GLY A 795 10.40 19.38 -9.41
CA GLY A 795 9.39 20.43 -9.17
C GLY A 795 8.12 19.97 -8.44
N TYR A 796 8.02 18.70 -8.07
CA TYR A 796 6.95 18.15 -7.24
C TYR A 796 7.50 17.63 -5.91
N SER A 797 6.60 17.37 -4.96
CA SER A 797 6.90 16.75 -3.68
C SER A 797 5.72 15.88 -3.24
N ILE A 798 6.02 14.83 -2.49
CA ILE A 798 5.04 13.96 -1.87
C ILE A 798 4.74 14.50 -0.47
N VAL A 799 3.47 14.75 -0.19
CA VAL A 799 2.98 15.22 1.10
C VAL A 799 2.03 14.17 1.67
N GLY A 800 2.17 13.86 2.95
CA GLY A 800 1.19 13.01 3.61
C GLY A 800 1.46 12.75 5.07
N ALA A 801 0.56 12.00 5.70
CA ALA A 801 0.61 11.75 7.13
C ALA A 801 -0.03 10.41 7.50
N ASP A 802 0.37 9.90 8.67
CA ASP A 802 -0.17 8.72 9.33
C ASP A 802 -1.20 9.17 10.39
N VAL A 803 -2.42 8.62 10.38
CA VAL A 803 -3.44 8.95 11.38
C VAL A 803 -3.20 8.12 12.65
N ASP A 804 -2.58 8.74 13.66
CA ASP A 804 -2.28 8.06 14.92
C ASP A 804 -3.52 7.43 15.57
N SER A 805 -3.42 6.11 15.80
CA SER A 805 -4.42 5.32 16.55
C SER A 805 -5.85 5.53 16.07
N GLN A 806 -6.06 5.72 14.76
CA GLN A 806 -7.36 6.06 14.15
C GLN A 806 -8.52 5.22 14.69
N GLU A 807 -8.40 3.90 14.62
CA GLU A 807 -9.46 2.97 15.02
C GLU A 807 -9.71 2.96 16.53
N LEU A 808 -8.65 3.18 17.31
CA LEU A 808 -8.73 3.26 18.76
C LEU A 808 -9.49 4.51 19.20
N TRP A 809 -9.18 5.64 18.56
CA TRP A 809 -9.87 6.90 18.76
C TRP A 809 -11.35 6.81 18.34
N ILE A 810 -11.65 6.18 17.20
CA ILE A 810 -13.05 5.94 16.77
C ILE A 810 -13.79 5.11 17.82
N ALA A 811 -13.19 4.00 18.28
CA ALA A 811 -13.78 3.17 19.32
C ALA A 811 -14.01 3.98 20.61
N SER A 812 -13.07 4.84 20.99
CA SER A 812 -13.17 5.61 22.22
C SER A 812 -14.22 6.71 22.13
N LEU A 813 -14.31 7.36 20.97
CA LEU A 813 -15.33 8.35 20.65
C LEU A 813 -16.74 7.76 20.74
N ILE A 814 -16.94 6.56 20.18
CA ILE A 814 -18.22 5.83 20.26
C ILE A 814 -18.59 5.52 21.72
N GLY A 815 -17.62 5.13 22.55
CA GLY A 815 -17.83 4.86 23.97
C GLY A 815 -18.20 6.10 24.78
N ASP A 816 -17.44 7.18 24.62
CA ASP A 816 -17.67 8.46 25.31
C ASP A 816 -19.02 9.08 24.92
N ALA A 817 -19.36 9.06 23.63
CA ALA A 817 -20.64 9.54 23.13
C ALA A 817 -21.84 8.75 23.67
N HIS A 818 -21.70 7.43 23.80
CA HIS A 818 -22.76 6.58 24.35
C HIS A 818 -22.91 6.70 25.88
N ALA A 819 -21.81 6.90 26.61
CA ALA A 819 -21.83 6.91 28.07
C ALA A 819 -22.26 8.24 28.69
N SER A 820 -21.62 9.34 28.31
CA SER A 820 -21.83 10.64 28.95
C SER A 820 -21.82 11.84 28.01
N LYS A 821 -21.55 11.64 26.70
CA LYS A 821 -21.35 12.71 25.72
C LYS A 821 -20.29 13.73 26.16
N ILE A 822 -19.27 13.26 26.87
CA ILE A 822 -18.10 14.04 27.30
C ILE A 822 -16.85 13.33 26.80
N HIS A 823 -15.99 14.05 26.07
CA HIS A 823 -14.69 13.53 25.68
C HIS A 823 -13.86 13.11 26.91
N GLY A 824 -13.35 11.88 26.90
CA GLY A 824 -12.64 11.28 28.01
C GLY A 824 -13.49 11.04 29.25
N GLY A 825 -14.82 11.02 29.12
CA GLY A 825 -15.72 10.68 30.21
C GLY A 825 -15.64 9.20 30.62
N THR A 826 -15.17 8.34 29.73
CA THR A 826 -14.86 6.93 30.04
C THR A 826 -13.37 6.72 30.30
N PRO A 827 -12.96 5.73 31.11
CA PRO A 827 -11.54 5.40 31.31
C PRO A 827 -10.80 5.12 30.00
N PHE A 828 -11.46 4.44 29.06
CA PHE A 828 -10.92 4.15 27.74
C PHE A 828 -10.73 5.41 26.88
N GLY A 829 -11.71 6.32 26.88
CA GLY A 829 -11.60 7.66 26.26
C GLY A 829 -10.43 8.45 26.82
N TRP A 830 -10.33 8.51 28.15
CA TRP A 830 -9.27 9.24 28.83
C TRP A 830 -7.87 8.67 28.51
N MET A 831 -7.70 7.34 28.62
CA MET A 831 -6.45 6.66 28.28
C MET A 831 -6.03 6.82 26.82
N THR A 832 -6.99 6.99 25.91
CA THR A 832 -6.72 7.19 24.47
C THR A 832 -6.33 8.64 24.14
N ILE A 833 -6.97 9.62 24.79
CA ILE A 833 -6.79 11.06 24.47
C ILE A 833 -5.66 11.69 25.28
N SER A 834 -5.51 11.32 26.56
CA SER A 834 -4.54 11.90 27.51
C SER A 834 -3.47 10.93 27.99
N GLY A 835 -3.62 9.62 27.73
CA GLY A 835 -2.65 8.62 28.16
C GLY A 835 -1.32 8.72 27.42
N ARG A 836 -0.22 8.48 28.13
CA ARG A 836 1.15 8.59 27.61
C ARG A 836 1.91 7.29 27.77
N LYS A 837 2.74 6.99 26.76
CA LYS A 837 3.65 5.85 26.79
C LYS A 837 4.73 6.00 27.87
N SER A 838 5.30 7.20 28.01
CA SER A 838 6.37 7.50 28.99
C SER A 838 5.90 7.32 30.44
N GLU A 839 4.65 7.71 30.73
CA GLU A 839 4.06 7.62 32.07
C GLU A 839 3.40 6.24 32.31
N GLY A 840 3.36 5.37 31.29
CA GLY A 840 2.68 4.07 31.35
C GLY A 840 1.16 4.18 31.56
N THR A 841 0.58 5.35 31.28
CA THR A 841 -0.86 5.65 31.44
C THR A 841 -1.66 5.36 30.18
N ASP A 842 -1.00 5.09 29.05
CA ASP A 842 -1.67 4.63 27.84
C ASP A 842 -2.22 3.22 28.00
N MET A 843 -3.33 2.94 27.32
CA MET A 843 -4.06 1.67 27.41
C MET A 843 -3.19 0.44 27.14
N HIS A 844 -2.23 0.51 26.22
CA HIS A 844 -1.37 -0.64 25.94
C HIS A 844 -0.43 -0.93 27.11
N SER A 845 0.13 0.10 27.74
CA SER A 845 0.97 -0.06 28.94
C SER A 845 0.15 -0.52 30.15
N VAL A 846 -1.08 -0.02 30.32
CA VAL A 846 -1.98 -0.47 31.39
C VAL A 846 -2.33 -1.96 31.23
N THR A 847 -2.71 -2.39 30.03
CA THR A 847 -2.97 -3.82 29.75
C THR A 847 -1.70 -4.66 29.93
N ALA A 848 -0.56 -4.20 29.42
CA ALA A 848 0.72 -4.89 29.52
C ALA A 848 1.11 -5.13 30.99
N LYS A 849 1.02 -4.09 31.84
CA LYS A 849 1.29 -4.16 33.28
C LYS A 849 0.34 -5.10 34.01
N ALA A 850 -0.95 -5.10 33.66
CA ALA A 850 -1.95 -5.93 34.33
C ALA A 850 -1.79 -7.43 34.06
N VAL A 851 -1.33 -7.79 32.85
CA VAL A 851 -1.18 -9.18 32.35
C VAL A 851 0.25 -9.70 32.49
N GLY A 852 1.24 -8.81 32.59
CA GLY A 852 2.67 -9.15 32.63
C GLY A 852 3.19 -9.58 31.27
N ILE A 853 2.94 -8.76 30.24
CA ILE A 853 3.42 -8.95 28.86
C ILE A 853 4.08 -7.67 28.35
N SER A 854 4.82 -7.74 27.23
CA SER A 854 5.35 -6.54 26.59
C SER A 854 4.24 -5.64 26.04
N ARG A 855 4.53 -4.34 25.91
CA ARG A 855 3.59 -3.37 25.35
C ARG A 855 3.16 -3.71 23.92
N ASP A 856 4.07 -4.22 23.10
CA ASP A 856 3.78 -4.57 21.71
C ASP A 856 2.86 -5.79 21.61
N HIS A 857 3.06 -6.79 22.48
CA HIS A 857 2.12 -7.91 22.62
C HIS A 857 0.74 -7.44 23.11
N ALA A 858 0.70 -6.53 24.08
CA ALA A 858 -0.54 -5.92 24.56
C ALA A 858 -1.26 -5.10 23.47
N LYS A 859 -0.50 -4.43 22.59
CA LYS A 859 -1.05 -3.73 21.43
C LYS A 859 -1.81 -4.71 20.53
N VAL A 860 -1.19 -5.80 20.10
CA VAL A 860 -1.83 -6.82 19.24
C VAL A 860 -3.12 -7.35 19.87
N ILE A 861 -3.08 -7.66 21.18
CA ILE A 861 -4.25 -8.18 21.90
C ILE A 861 -5.36 -7.13 22.02
N ASN A 862 -5.05 -5.87 22.36
CA ASN A 862 -6.06 -4.82 22.50
C ASN A 862 -6.81 -4.58 21.19
N TYR A 863 -6.10 -4.50 20.05
CA TYR A 863 -6.75 -4.37 18.74
C TYR A 863 -7.65 -5.57 18.43
N ALA A 864 -7.15 -6.80 18.63
CA ALA A 864 -7.96 -7.99 18.41
C ALA A 864 -9.24 -8.00 19.28
N ARG A 865 -9.15 -7.57 20.54
CA ARG A 865 -10.29 -7.49 21.47
C ARG A 865 -11.34 -6.48 21.01
N ILE A 866 -10.91 -5.31 20.53
CA ILE A 866 -11.79 -4.27 19.97
C ILE A 866 -12.53 -4.79 18.73
N TYR A 867 -11.88 -5.62 17.92
CA TYR A 867 -12.49 -6.33 16.79
C TYR A 867 -13.41 -7.49 17.19
N GLY A 868 -13.73 -7.64 18.47
CA GLY A 868 -14.67 -8.65 18.94
C GLY A 868 -14.03 -10.02 19.23
N ALA A 869 -12.70 -10.14 19.22
CA ALA A 869 -12.05 -11.40 19.63
C ALA A 869 -12.43 -11.77 21.08
N GLY A 870 -12.69 -13.07 21.29
CA GLY A 870 -13.06 -13.63 22.58
C GLY A 870 -11.87 -14.10 23.41
N ILE A 871 -12.16 -14.63 24.59
CA ILE A 871 -11.16 -15.19 25.51
C ILE A 871 -10.32 -16.31 24.87
N PRO A 872 -10.88 -17.30 24.12
CA PRO A 872 -10.09 -18.38 23.54
C PRO A 872 -8.98 -17.90 22.59
N PHE A 873 -9.27 -16.85 21.82
CA PHE A 873 -8.29 -16.25 20.91
C PHE A 873 -7.14 -15.58 21.69
N ALA A 874 -7.45 -14.88 22.77
CA ALA A 874 -6.43 -14.30 23.64
C ALA A 874 -5.58 -15.37 24.35
N GLU A 875 -6.18 -16.48 24.77
CA GLU A 875 -5.45 -17.64 25.33
C GLU A 875 -4.43 -18.18 24.32
N GLN A 876 -4.85 -18.37 23.07
CA GLN A 876 -3.97 -18.84 21.99
C GLN A 876 -2.84 -17.84 21.71
N LEU A 877 -3.12 -16.54 21.62
CA LEU A 877 -2.10 -15.50 21.41
C LEU A 877 -1.09 -15.43 22.57
N LEU A 878 -1.56 -15.50 23.81
CA LEU A 878 -0.68 -15.48 24.98
C LEU A 878 0.30 -16.67 24.97
N LYS A 879 -0.16 -17.85 24.54
CA LYS A 879 0.70 -19.02 24.35
C LYS A 879 1.65 -18.89 23.15
N GLN A 880 1.25 -18.18 22.10
CA GLN A 880 2.16 -17.91 20.97
C GLN A 880 3.28 -16.96 21.38
N PHE A 881 2.97 -15.93 22.16
CA PHE A 881 3.95 -14.97 22.68
C PHE A 881 4.87 -15.59 23.72
N ASN A 882 4.36 -16.49 24.55
CA ASN A 882 5.17 -17.23 25.49
C ASN A 882 4.78 -18.72 25.48
N PRO A 883 5.50 -19.56 24.70
CA PRO A 883 5.24 -20.99 24.62
C PRO A 883 5.42 -21.76 25.93
N SER A 884 6.23 -21.26 26.88
CA SER A 884 6.39 -21.89 28.19
C SER A 884 5.20 -21.65 29.12
N MET A 885 4.28 -20.74 28.77
CA MET A 885 3.08 -20.47 29.56
C MET A 885 2.11 -21.66 29.52
N THR A 886 1.71 -22.16 30.70
CA THR A 886 0.71 -23.23 30.80
C THR A 886 -0.66 -22.77 30.27
N LEU A 887 -1.48 -23.72 29.80
CA LEU A 887 -2.86 -23.41 29.37
C LEU A 887 -3.70 -22.81 30.50
N LYS A 888 -3.46 -23.25 31.75
CA LYS A 888 -4.17 -22.76 32.93
C LYS A 888 -3.81 -21.30 33.22
N ASP A 889 -2.54 -20.95 33.12
CA ASP A 889 -2.07 -19.58 33.33
C ASP A 889 -2.51 -18.66 32.20
N ALA A 890 -2.43 -19.10 30.94
CA ALA A 890 -2.92 -18.35 29.80
C ALA A 890 -4.43 -18.04 29.94
N LYS A 891 -5.22 -19.03 30.36
CA LYS A 891 -6.66 -18.88 30.66
C LYS A 891 -6.94 -17.94 31.82
N SER A 892 -6.16 -18.04 32.90
CA SER A 892 -6.26 -17.13 34.05
C SER A 892 -5.97 -15.68 33.65
N LYS A 893 -4.85 -15.46 32.95
CA LYS A 893 -4.43 -14.15 32.44
C LYS A 893 -5.43 -13.56 31.44
N ALA A 894 -5.93 -14.36 30.50
CA ALA A 894 -6.94 -13.92 29.55
C ALA A 894 -8.25 -13.53 30.26
N ARG A 895 -8.75 -14.34 31.20
CA ARG A 895 -9.94 -14.00 31.99
C ARG A 895 -9.76 -12.72 32.81
N LYS A 896 -8.63 -12.58 33.50
CA LYS A 896 -8.28 -11.36 34.27
C LYS A 896 -8.31 -10.12 33.36
N MET A 897 -7.68 -10.22 32.20
CA MET A 897 -7.66 -9.13 31.21
C MET A 897 -9.06 -8.75 30.73
N PHE A 898 -9.90 -9.73 30.33
CA PHE A 898 -11.26 -9.45 29.87
C PHE A 898 -12.16 -8.89 30.98
N SER A 899 -12.02 -9.38 32.22
CA SER A 899 -12.76 -8.86 33.37
C SER A 899 -12.37 -7.41 33.70
N MET A 900 -11.09 -7.05 33.59
CA MET A 900 -10.63 -5.67 33.82
C MET A 900 -11.13 -4.70 32.74
N THR A 901 -11.23 -5.19 31.50
CA THR A 901 -11.47 -4.37 30.32
C THR A 901 -12.93 -4.38 29.87
N LYS A 902 -13.47 -5.51 29.41
CA LYS A 902 -14.90 -5.63 29.05
C LYS A 902 -15.80 -5.59 30.28
N GLY A 903 -15.33 -6.11 31.41
CA GLY A 903 -16.15 -6.24 32.61
C GLY A 903 -16.93 -7.55 32.66
N GLN A 904 -18.04 -7.55 33.38
CA GLN A 904 -18.93 -8.70 33.54
C GLN A 904 -20.23 -8.49 32.76
N ARG A 905 -20.84 -9.59 32.29
CA ARG A 905 -22.18 -9.58 31.67
C ARG A 905 -23.25 -9.44 32.76
N MET A 906 -24.04 -8.39 32.68
CA MET A 906 -25.15 -8.09 33.58
C MET A 906 -26.46 -7.97 32.79
N TYR A 907 -27.58 -8.20 33.46
CA TYR A 907 -28.92 -8.12 32.88
C TYR A 907 -29.55 -6.76 33.18
N VAL A 908 -29.91 -6.01 32.16
CA VAL A 908 -30.61 -4.72 32.30
C VAL A 908 -32.00 -4.85 31.68
N PRO A 909 -33.06 -4.32 32.32
CA PRO A 909 -34.41 -4.39 31.76
C PRO A 909 -34.45 -3.82 30.33
N LYS A 910 -35.19 -4.46 29.43
CA LYS A 910 -35.47 -3.88 28.10
C LYS A 910 -36.31 -2.62 28.26
N THR A 911 -36.22 -1.71 27.29
CA THR A 911 -36.91 -0.41 27.30
C THR A 911 -38.41 -0.51 27.59
N ALA A 912 -39.09 -1.55 27.08
CA ALA A 912 -40.51 -1.80 27.31
C ALA A 912 -40.87 -2.11 28.79
N PHE A 913 -39.90 -2.50 29.61
CA PHE A 913 -40.07 -2.89 31.01
C PHE A 913 -39.35 -1.94 31.98
N VAL A 914 -38.85 -0.80 31.49
CA VAL A 914 -38.26 0.25 32.33
C VAL A 914 -39.37 0.90 33.15
N GLY A 915 -39.26 0.83 34.47
CA GLY A 915 -40.27 1.33 35.42
C GLY A 915 -41.18 0.25 36.02
N THR A 916 -41.36 -0.89 35.35
CA THR A 916 -42.04 -2.07 35.93
C THR A 916 -41.06 -3.06 36.56
N VAL A 917 -39.88 -3.20 36.00
CA VAL A 917 -38.78 -3.98 36.56
C VAL A 917 -37.79 -3.04 37.28
N PRO A 918 -37.18 -3.45 38.42
CA PRO A 918 -36.18 -2.63 39.08
C PRO A 918 -35.07 -2.16 38.12
N ASN A 919 -34.80 -0.86 38.12
CA ASN A 919 -33.80 -0.26 37.23
C ASN A 919 -32.38 -0.60 37.69
N GLY A 920 -31.51 -0.95 36.74
CA GLY A 920 -30.09 -1.18 36.99
C GLY A 920 -29.58 -2.51 36.41
N PRO A 921 -28.27 -2.75 36.49
CA PRO A 921 -27.67 -4.03 36.13
C PRO A 921 -27.90 -5.07 37.22
N HIS A 922 -28.56 -6.17 36.86
CA HIS A 922 -28.87 -7.31 37.71
C HIS A 922 -27.90 -8.47 37.44
N SER A 923 -27.55 -9.23 38.48
CA SER A 923 -26.79 -10.46 38.29
C SER A 923 -27.64 -11.52 37.57
N ALA A 924 -27.00 -12.59 37.10
CA ALA A 924 -27.73 -13.70 36.48
C ALA A 924 -28.73 -14.37 37.44
N TYR A 925 -28.43 -14.35 38.74
CA TYR A 925 -29.32 -14.87 39.77
C TYR A 925 -30.53 -13.94 39.94
N ASP A 926 -30.29 -12.65 40.17
CA ASP A 926 -31.35 -11.66 40.39
C ASP A 926 -32.31 -11.58 39.18
N ALA A 927 -31.76 -11.62 37.97
CA ALA A 927 -32.55 -11.61 36.75
C ALA A 927 -33.44 -12.86 36.61
N THR A 928 -32.95 -14.03 37.06
CA THR A 928 -33.75 -15.27 37.09
C THR A 928 -34.89 -15.16 38.11
N VAL A 929 -34.60 -14.62 39.30
CA VAL A 929 -35.61 -14.41 40.35
C VAL A 929 -36.71 -13.48 39.86
N ILE A 930 -36.34 -12.35 39.26
CA ILE A 930 -37.29 -11.40 38.69
C ILE A 930 -38.05 -12.05 37.53
N ALA A 931 -37.39 -12.75 36.62
CA ALA A 931 -38.06 -13.40 35.49
C ALA A 931 -39.14 -14.40 35.93
N ASN A 932 -38.85 -15.17 36.99
CA ASN A 932 -39.81 -16.10 37.59
C ASN A 932 -41.01 -15.37 38.22
N GLN A 933 -40.81 -14.20 38.85
CA GLN A 933 -41.90 -13.38 39.40
C GLN A 933 -42.84 -12.86 38.31
N PHE A 934 -42.31 -12.57 37.12
CA PHE A 934 -43.09 -12.10 35.97
C PHE A 934 -43.60 -13.26 35.07
N GLY A 935 -43.33 -14.52 35.43
CA GLY A 935 -43.79 -15.69 34.68
C GLY A 935 -43.26 -15.77 33.24
N THR A 936 -42.08 -15.23 32.96
CA THR A 936 -41.50 -15.21 31.60
C THR A 936 -40.00 -15.51 31.62
N ASP A 937 -39.41 -15.77 30.45
CA ASP A 937 -37.97 -16.02 30.34
C ASP A 937 -37.16 -14.72 30.52
N LYS A 938 -35.99 -14.82 31.15
CA LYS A 938 -35.03 -13.71 31.34
C LYS A 938 -34.66 -13.04 30.02
N LYS A 939 -34.63 -13.79 28.91
CA LYS A 939 -34.36 -13.26 27.56
C LYS A 939 -35.43 -12.29 27.08
N ASN A 940 -36.67 -12.40 27.57
CA ASN A 940 -37.77 -11.53 27.18
C ASN A 940 -37.73 -10.21 27.95
N LEU A 941 -37.49 -10.27 29.26
CA LEU A 941 -37.46 -9.09 30.15
C LEU A 941 -36.17 -8.29 30.06
N PHE A 942 -35.03 -8.97 29.94
CA PHE A 942 -33.72 -8.34 30.10
C PHE A 942 -32.91 -8.39 28.80
N ARG A 943 -32.03 -7.40 28.63
CA ARG A 943 -30.92 -7.40 27.69
C ARG A 943 -29.60 -7.59 28.44
N LEU A 944 -28.65 -8.26 27.80
CA LEU A 944 -27.30 -8.45 28.33
C LEU A 944 -26.43 -7.23 27.99
N VAL A 945 -25.77 -6.67 28.98
CA VAL A 945 -24.80 -5.58 28.82
C VAL A 945 -23.52 -5.87 29.59
N TRP A 946 -22.41 -5.35 29.11
CA TRP A 946 -21.15 -5.32 29.83
C TRP A 946 -21.16 -4.22 30.89
N ASN A 947 -20.70 -4.53 32.09
CA ASN A 947 -20.59 -3.58 33.20
C ASN A 947 -19.30 -3.80 33.99
N GLY A 948 -18.73 -2.71 34.53
CA GLY A 948 -17.63 -2.77 35.50
C GLY A 948 -16.22 -2.96 34.91
N GLY A 949 -16.03 -2.85 33.60
CA GLY A 949 -14.71 -2.79 32.96
C GLY A 949 -14.41 -1.41 32.35
N THR A 950 -13.14 -1.17 32.00
CA THR A 950 -12.68 0.11 31.40
C THR A 950 -13.28 0.40 30.02
N GLU A 951 -13.62 -0.64 29.26
CA GLU A 951 -14.09 -0.61 27.87
C GLU A 951 -15.58 -0.97 27.73
N SER A 952 -16.29 -1.22 28.84
CA SER A 952 -17.68 -1.70 28.83
C SER A 952 -18.62 -0.84 27.99
N ALA A 953 -18.48 0.49 28.07
CA ALA A 953 -19.32 1.43 27.30
C ALA A 953 -19.18 1.26 25.78
N VAL A 954 -17.94 1.05 25.30
CA VAL A 954 -17.63 0.84 23.88
C VAL A 954 -18.24 -0.46 23.40
N PHE A 955 -18.00 -1.57 24.11
CA PHE A 955 -18.55 -2.87 23.70
C PHE A 955 -20.07 -2.90 23.73
N ASN A 956 -20.70 -2.24 24.70
CA ASN A 956 -22.16 -2.12 24.73
C ASN A 956 -22.69 -1.44 23.47
N ARG A 957 -22.07 -0.33 23.07
CA ARG A 957 -22.49 0.40 21.87
C ARG A 957 -22.17 -0.34 20.58
N LEU A 958 -20.99 -0.96 20.48
CA LEU A 958 -20.62 -1.78 19.32
C LEU A 958 -21.53 -2.99 19.16
N GLU A 959 -21.86 -3.69 20.26
CA GLU A 959 -22.81 -4.79 20.24
C GLU A 959 -24.22 -4.32 19.88
N GLU A 960 -24.67 -3.16 20.39
CA GLU A 960 -25.98 -2.60 20.02
C GLU A 960 -26.08 -2.36 18.51
N ILE A 961 -25.10 -1.70 17.90
CA ILE A 961 -25.03 -1.48 16.45
C ILE A 961 -24.95 -2.82 15.72
N ALA A 962 -24.12 -3.73 16.22
CA ALA A 962 -23.98 -5.05 15.62
C ALA A 962 -25.27 -5.86 15.70
N TYR A 963 -26.08 -5.77 16.76
CA TYR A 963 -27.34 -6.53 16.90
C TYR A 963 -28.51 -5.94 16.09
N ASP A 964 -28.38 -4.73 15.57
CA ASP A 964 -29.39 -4.10 14.73
C ASP A 964 -29.77 -5.01 13.54
N ARG A 965 -31.03 -4.91 13.10
CA ARG A 965 -31.53 -5.58 11.89
C ARG A 965 -30.84 -5.03 10.64
N THR A 966 -30.52 -3.74 10.64
CA THR A 966 -29.86 -3.05 9.53
C THR A 966 -28.65 -2.26 10.05
N PRO A 967 -27.56 -2.94 10.46
CA PRO A 967 -26.39 -2.27 11.00
C PRO A 967 -25.85 -1.25 10.01
N SER A 968 -25.56 -0.06 10.52
CA SER A 968 -24.99 1.03 9.74
C SER A 968 -23.73 1.56 10.42
N THR A 969 -22.84 2.15 9.62
CA THR A 969 -21.65 2.80 10.14
C THR A 969 -22.02 4.05 10.94
N PRO A 970 -21.27 4.36 12.01
CA PRO A 970 -21.61 5.45 12.92
C PRO A 970 -21.55 6.85 12.29
N PHE A 971 -20.79 7.03 11.21
CA PHE A 971 -20.53 8.34 10.63
C PHE A 971 -21.34 8.61 9.36
N LEU A 972 -21.16 7.81 8.31
CA LEU A 972 -21.80 8.04 7.00
C LEU A 972 -23.07 7.20 6.77
N GLY A 973 -23.45 6.35 7.72
CA GLY A 973 -24.68 5.54 7.64
C GLY A 973 -24.62 4.43 6.58
N GLY A 974 -23.43 3.97 6.20
CA GLY A 974 -23.26 2.87 5.24
C GLY A 974 -23.70 1.55 5.86
N ARG A 975 -24.45 0.71 5.14
CA ARG A 975 -25.00 -0.54 5.69
C ARG A 975 -24.07 -1.76 5.52
N LEU A 976 -24.13 -2.70 6.46
CA LEU A 976 -23.41 -3.99 6.41
C LEU A 976 -23.80 -4.82 5.18
N SER A 977 -22.93 -5.71 4.69
CA SER A 977 -23.28 -6.63 3.60
C SER A 977 -24.53 -7.47 3.89
N ARG A 978 -25.35 -7.70 2.86
CA ARG A 978 -26.55 -8.55 2.89
C ARG A 978 -26.25 -9.97 3.40
N ALA A 979 -25.05 -10.50 3.16
CA ALA A 979 -24.62 -11.84 3.59
C ALA A 979 -24.60 -12.02 5.12
N LEU A 980 -24.59 -10.92 5.88
CA LEU A 980 -24.45 -10.94 7.35
C LEU A 980 -25.65 -10.33 8.10
N GLU A 981 -26.71 -9.93 7.39
CA GLU A 981 -27.91 -9.35 8.01
C GLU A 981 -28.80 -10.43 8.69
N ASN A 982 -28.82 -11.66 8.14
CA ASN A 982 -29.68 -12.76 8.61
C ASN A 982 -29.07 -13.59 9.77
N GLN A 983 -27.74 -13.75 9.81
CA GLN A 983 -27.04 -14.59 10.81
C GLN A 983 -26.50 -13.75 11.99
N ARG A 984 -27.40 -13.24 12.83
CA ARG A 984 -27.06 -12.20 13.82
C ARG A 984 -26.14 -12.66 14.95
N GLU A 985 -26.38 -13.85 15.50
CA GLU A 985 -25.65 -14.36 16.66
C GLU A 985 -24.37 -15.11 16.25
N LYS A 986 -24.43 -15.90 15.17
CA LYS A 986 -23.31 -16.74 14.68
C LYS A 986 -22.09 -15.91 14.26
N ASN A 987 -22.31 -14.67 13.78
CA ASN A 987 -21.26 -13.80 13.22
C ASN A 987 -21.01 -12.51 14.02
N LEU A 988 -21.39 -12.45 15.30
CA LEU A 988 -21.26 -11.24 16.11
C LEU A 988 -19.84 -10.63 16.12
N PRO A 989 -18.75 -11.41 16.29
CA PRO A 989 -17.38 -10.85 16.24
C PRO A 989 -17.07 -10.15 14.91
N THR A 990 -17.47 -10.76 13.79
CA THR A 990 -17.31 -10.17 12.45
C THR A 990 -18.08 -8.87 12.30
N ARG A 991 -19.30 -8.80 12.83
CA ARG A 991 -20.15 -7.59 12.77
C ARG A 991 -19.55 -6.46 13.61
N ILE A 992 -19.03 -6.75 14.81
CA ILE A 992 -18.33 -5.79 15.66
C ILE A 992 -17.07 -5.26 14.95
N ASN A 993 -16.25 -6.17 14.40
CA ASN A 993 -15.07 -5.79 13.63
C ASN A 993 -15.42 -4.86 12.46
N TRP A 994 -16.52 -5.17 11.76
CA TRP A 994 -16.99 -4.34 10.66
C TRP A 994 -17.38 -2.92 11.10
N VAL A 995 -18.05 -2.73 12.24
CA VAL A 995 -18.45 -1.38 12.69
C VAL A 995 -17.24 -0.45 12.84
N VAL A 996 -16.15 -0.93 13.46
CA VAL A 996 -14.93 -0.14 13.70
C VAL A 996 -14.16 0.07 12.40
N GLN A 997 -13.85 -0.99 11.66
CA GLN A 997 -13.03 -0.89 10.45
C GLN A 997 -13.75 -0.14 9.32
N SER A 998 -15.05 -0.38 9.15
CA SER A 998 -15.87 0.34 8.17
C SER A 998 -16.06 1.81 8.59
N GLY A 999 -16.13 2.10 9.89
CA GLY A 999 -16.07 3.47 10.41
C GLY A 999 -14.73 4.17 10.13
N ALA A 1000 -13.62 3.44 10.11
CA ALA A 1000 -12.32 3.97 9.69
C ALA A 1000 -12.26 4.27 8.18
N VAL A 1001 -12.95 3.50 7.35
CA VAL A 1001 -13.09 3.81 5.91
C VAL A 1001 -13.95 5.07 5.71
N ASP A 1002 -15.02 5.25 6.48
CA ASP A 1002 -15.79 6.51 6.47
C ASP A 1002 -14.90 7.72 6.81
N PHE A 1003 -14.04 7.57 7.82
CA PHE A 1003 -13.05 8.58 8.18
C PHE A 1003 -12.09 8.89 7.02
N LEU A 1004 -11.57 7.86 6.36
CA LEU A 1004 -10.69 8.03 5.20
C LEU A 1004 -11.41 8.82 4.10
N HIS A 1005 -12.64 8.44 3.72
CA HIS A 1005 -13.40 9.15 2.70
C HIS A 1005 -13.62 10.64 3.06
N LEU A 1006 -13.95 10.93 4.32
CA LEU A 1006 -14.07 12.31 4.81
C LEU A 1006 -12.73 13.06 4.66
N LEU A 1007 -11.61 12.45 5.05
CA LEU A 1007 -10.29 13.07 4.93
C LEU A 1007 -9.92 13.36 3.47
N LEU A 1008 -10.15 12.41 2.57
CA LEU A 1008 -9.86 12.57 1.14
C LEU A 1008 -10.70 13.70 0.53
N VAL A 1009 -12.00 13.74 0.83
CA VAL A 1009 -12.93 14.75 0.29
C VAL A 1009 -12.62 16.15 0.84
N ALA A 1010 -12.31 16.27 2.13
CA ALA A 1010 -11.91 17.55 2.73
C ALA A 1010 -10.57 18.04 2.17
N PHE A 1011 -9.58 17.15 2.02
CA PHE A 1011 -8.31 17.51 1.44
C PHE A 1011 -8.44 17.92 -0.03
N LYS A 1012 -9.27 17.21 -0.82
CA LYS A 1012 -9.54 17.57 -2.21
C LYS A 1012 -10.22 18.93 -2.34
N TRP A 1013 -11.06 19.30 -1.39
CA TRP A 1013 -11.69 20.63 -1.33
C TRP A 1013 -10.67 21.74 -1.07
N LEU A 1014 -9.71 21.52 -0.16
CA LEU A 1014 -8.64 22.49 0.14
C LEU A 1014 -7.56 22.54 -0.96
N GLU A 1015 -7.21 21.40 -1.54
CA GLU A 1015 -6.21 21.26 -2.61
C GLU A 1015 -6.75 20.50 -3.84
N PRO A 1016 -7.54 21.17 -4.70
CA PRO A 1016 -8.17 20.52 -5.86
C PRO A 1016 -7.18 19.94 -6.89
N ASN A 1017 -5.97 20.51 -6.96
CA ASN A 1017 -4.92 20.11 -7.89
C ASN A 1017 -3.98 19.04 -7.32
N ALA A 1018 -4.13 18.66 -6.04
CA ALA A 1018 -3.36 17.56 -5.49
C ALA A 1018 -3.78 16.24 -6.15
N ARG A 1019 -2.79 15.39 -6.43
CA ARG A 1019 -3.00 14.07 -7.01
C ARG A 1019 -2.82 13.01 -5.93
N PHE A 1020 -3.82 12.17 -5.76
CA PHE A 1020 -3.76 11.06 -4.80
C PHE A 1020 -2.73 10.02 -5.25
N CYS A 1021 -1.78 9.67 -4.38
CA CYS A 1021 -0.79 8.64 -4.67
C CYS A 1021 -1.27 7.27 -4.22
N LEU A 1022 -1.40 7.09 -2.90
CA LEU A 1022 -1.86 5.86 -2.28
C LEU A 1022 -2.33 6.13 -0.86
N SER A 1023 -3.12 5.20 -0.32
CA SER A 1023 -3.38 5.09 1.10
C SER A 1023 -2.94 3.73 1.63
N PHE A 1024 -2.12 3.72 2.69
CA PHE A 1024 -1.71 2.50 3.39
C PHE A 1024 -2.44 2.44 4.72
N HIS A 1025 -3.57 1.76 4.79
CA HIS A 1025 -4.39 1.69 6.00
C HIS A 1025 -4.80 3.08 6.53
N ASP A 1026 -4.08 3.63 7.49
CA ASP A 1026 -4.24 4.91 8.17
C ASP A 1026 -3.35 6.04 7.61
N GLU A 1027 -2.51 5.74 6.62
CA GLU A 1027 -1.62 6.68 5.93
C GLU A 1027 -2.24 7.17 4.62
N VAL A 1028 -2.11 8.47 4.32
CA VAL A 1028 -2.49 9.06 3.03
C VAL A 1028 -1.34 9.84 2.42
N ARG A 1029 -1.06 9.64 1.13
CA ARG A 1029 0.01 10.32 0.38
C ARG A 1029 -0.53 11.00 -0.87
N TYR A 1030 -0.05 12.21 -1.13
CA TYR A 1030 -0.42 13.03 -2.28
C TYR A 1030 0.81 13.59 -2.97
N LEU A 1031 0.76 13.68 -4.30
CA LEU A 1031 1.72 14.40 -5.10
C LEU A 1031 1.22 15.83 -5.32
N VAL A 1032 2.06 16.80 -4.97
CA VAL A 1032 1.76 18.23 -5.10
C VAL A 1032 2.94 18.99 -5.72
N PRO A 1033 2.69 20.11 -6.42
CA PRO A 1033 3.76 21.03 -6.82
C PRO A 1033 4.55 21.53 -5.61
N GLU A 1034 5.87 21.58 -5.72
CA GLU A 1034 6.79 21.88 -4.62
C GLU A 1034 6.53 23.24 -3.96
N ASN A 1035 6.19 24.25 -4.78
CA ASN A 1035 5.81 25.58 -4.30
C ASN A 1035 4.54 25.62 -3.43
N ARG A 1036 3.74 24.53 -3.42
CA ARG A 1036 2.54 24.40 -2.59
C ARG A 1036 2.69 23.31 -1.52
N ALA A 1037 3.85 22.68 -1.39
CA ALA A 1037 4.05 21.55 -0.48
C ALA A 1037 3.73 21.91 0.99
N HIS A 1038 4.23 23.04 1.49
CA HIS A 1038 3.93 23.49 2.86
C HIS A 1038 2.45 23.87 3.05
N HIS A 1039 1.83 24.50 2.05
CA HIS A 1039 0.40 24.82 2.09
C HIS A 1039 -0.47 23.54 2.06
N ALA A 1040 -0.07 22.54 1.29
CA ALA A 1040 -0.70 21.23 1.27
C ALA A 1040 -0.52 20.52 2.62
N ALA A 1041 0.64 20.62 3.27
CA ALA A 1041 0.85 20.07 4.60
C ALA A 1041 -0.10 20.70 5.64
N LEU A 1042 -0.23 22.03 5.63
CA LEU A 1042 -1.21 22.74 6.46
C LEU A 1042 -2.66 22.35 6.13
N SER A 1043 -2.96 22.20 4.84
CA SER A 1043 -4.28 21.77 4.36
C SER A 1043 -4.62 20.36 4.85
N LEU A 1044 -3.64 19.46 4.95
CA LEU A 1044 -3.83 18.11 5.45
C LEU A 1044 -4.16 18.11 6.94
N HIS A 1045 -3.46 18.92 7.74
CA HIS A 1045 -3.82 19.16 9.15
C HIS A 1045 -5.25 19.70 9.29
N ALA A 1046 -5.65 20.68 8.47
CA ALA A 1046 -6.99 21.24 8.50
C ALA A 1046 -8.06 20.24 8.06
N ALA A 1047 -7.79 19.43 7.03
CA ALA A 1047 -8.69 18.36 6.59
C ALA A 1047 -8.92 17.34 7.71
N HIS A 1048 -7.87 16.95 8.43
CA HIS A 1048 -7.96 16.03 9.56
C HIS A 1048 -8.77 16.61 10.73
N LEU A 1049 -8.58 17.89 11.06
CA LEU A 1049 -9.38 18.61 12.04
C LEU A 1049 -10.87 18.60 11.65
N LEU A 1050 -11.20 18.93 10.39
CA LEU A 1050 -12.58 18.90 9.88
C LEU A 1050 -13.19 17.50 9.98
N THR A 1051 -12.43 16.47 9.58
CA THR A 1051 -12.87 15.06 9.66
C THR A 1051 -13.16 14.65 11.10
N ARG A 1052 -12.27 14.95 12.05
CA ARG A 1052 -12.47 14.60 13.46
C ARG A 1052 -13.63 15.38 14.08
N ALA A 1053 -13.80 16.65 13.72
CA ALA A 1053 -14.94 17.46 14.13
C ALA A 1053 -16.28 16.92 13.60
N PHE A 1054 -16.32 16.46 12.33
CA PHE A 1054 -17.50 15.79 11.76
C PHE A 1054 -17.84 14.53 12.55
N CYS A 1055 -16.87 13.65 12.78
CA CYS A 1055 -17.07 12.41 13.53
C CYS A 1055 -17.60 12.65 14.95
N ALA A 1056 -17.09 13.68 15.64
CA ALA A 1056 -17.57 14.08 16.97
C ALA A 1056 -19.01 14.60 16.91
N SER A 1057 -19.29 15.57 16.02
CA SER A 1057 -20.63 16.16 15.82
C SER A 1057 -21.67 15.08 15.53
N ARG A 1058 -21.34 14.14 14.64
CA ARG A 1058 -22.25 13.08 14.21
C ARG A 1058 -22.67 12.13 15.33
N LEU A 1059 -21.80 11.95 16.32
CA LEU A 1059 -22.09 11.16 17.53
C LEU A 1059 -22.72 11.98 18.66
N GLY A 1060 -22.99 13.27 18.43
CA GLY A 1060 -23.61 14.17 19.39
C GLY A 1060 -22.64 14.77 20.41
N LEU A 1061 -21.33 14.73 20.13
CA LEU A 1061 -20.31 15.47 20.87
C LEU A 1061 -20.14 16.85 20.24
N THR A 1062 -20.02 17.88 21.08
CA THR A 1062 -20.19 19.26 20.64
C THR A 1062 -18.92 20.10 20.69
N ASP A 1063 -17.77 19.45 20.87
CA ASP A 1063 -16.44 20.04 20.91
C ASP A 1063 -15.42 18.96 20.49
N LEU A 1064 -14.12 19.30 20.41
CA LEU A 1064 -13.06 18.36 20.09
C LEU A 1064 -11.82 18.62 20.98
N PRO A 1065 -11.14 17.58 21.49
CA PRO A 1065 -9.87 17.75 22.20
C PRO A 1065 -8.74 18.24 21.28
N LEU A 1066 -7.90 19.14 21.77
CA LEU A 1066 -6.78 19.69 20.98
C LEU A 1066 -5.72 18.63 20.67
N SER A 1067 -5.47 17.68 21.59
CA SER A 1067 -4.47 16.61 21.40
C SER A 1067 -4.76 15.69 20.20
N VAL A 1068 -6.02 15.63 19.76
CA VAL A 1068 -6.45 14.87 18.59
C VAL A 1068 -6.87 15.81 17.44
N ALA A 1069 -6.73 17.12 17.54
CA ALA A 1069 -7.18 18.00 16.46
C ALA A 1069 -6.33 17.87 15.18
N PHE A 1070 -5.03 17.61 15.34
CA PHE A 1070 -4.04 17.66 14.27
C PHE A 1070 -3.24 16.34 14.20
N PHE A 1071 -2.57 16.10 13.07
CA PHE A 1071 -1.55 15.04 12.98
C PHE A 1071 -0.38 15.33 13.91
N THR A 1072 0.31 14.28 14.38
CA THR A 1072 1.59 14.43 15.08
C THR A 1072 2.62 15.12 14.17
N SER A 1073 2.68 14.70 12.91
CA SER A 1073 3.45 15.36 11.86
C SER A 1073 2.85 15.09 10.49
N VAL A 1074 3.09 16.01 9.55
CA VAL A 1074 2.89 15.80 8.12
C VAL A 1074 4.26 15.80 7.45
N GLU A 1075 4.54 14.73 6.71
CA GLU A 1075 5.81 14.54 6.02
C GLU A 1075 5.74 15.19 4.63
N VAL A 1076 6.79 15.95 4.29
CA VAL A 1076 7.02 16.57 2.98
C VAL A 1076 8.35 16.05 2.45
N ASP A 1077 8.31 15.28 1.37
CA ASP A 1077 9.48 14.54 0.91
C ASP A 1077 9.52 14.41 -0.63
N LYS A 1078 10.69 14.08 -1.18
CA LYS A 1078 10.87 13.69 -2.58
C LYS A 1078 10.56 12.21 -2.82
N THR A 1079 10.49 11.41 -1.77
CA THR A 1079 10.24 9.97 -1.86
C THR A 1079 9.14 9.52 -0.90
N LEU A 1080 8.49 8.39 -1.20
CA LEU A 1080 7.51 7.79 -0.32
C LEU A 1080 8.19 6.92 0.75
N ARG A 1081 8.34 7.46 1.96
CA ARG A 1081 8.79 6.72 3.16
C ARG A 1081 7.98 7.12 4.39
N LYS A 1082 7.96 6.25 5.41
CA LYS A 1082 7.16 6.49 6.61
C LYS A 1082 7.66 7.71 7.39
N GLU A 1083 8.96 7.81 7.58
CA GLU A 1083 9.63 8.89 8.29
C GLU A 1083 10.58 9.61 7.34
N ALA A 1084 10.41 10.92 7.14
CA ALA A 1084 11.13 11.67 6.11
C ALA A 1084 12.66 11.76 6.34
N HIS A 1085 13.14 11.45 7.55
CA HIS A 1085 14.56 11.50 7.89
C HIS A 1085 15.27 10.14 7.77
N ASP A 1086 14.55 9.03 7.56
CA ASP A 1086 15.16 7.71 7.44
C ASP A 1086 15.89 7.57 6.09
N ASN A 1087 17.20 7.29 6.12
CA ASN A 1087 18.02 7.12 4.92
C ASN A 1087 17.77 5.79 4.18
N CYS A 1088 16.83 4.96 4.66
CA CYS A 1088 16.40 3.69 4.05
C CYS A 1088 17.55 2.77 3.63
N GLN A 1089 18.51 2.57 4.53
CA GLN A 1089 19.62 1.64 4.31
C GLN A 1089 19.15 0.20 4.44
N THR A 1090 19.41 -0.61 3.41
CA THR A 1090 19.03 -2.03 3.34
C THR A 1090 20.17 -2.83 2.72
N PRO A 1091 20.12 -4.18 2.74
CA PRO A 1091 21.18 -4.98 2.12
C PRO A 1091 21.29 -4.79 0.60
N SER A 1092 20.20 -4.42 -0.08
CA SER A 1092 20.18 -4.05 -1.50
C SER A 1092 20.59 -2.59 -1.77
N ASN A 1093 20.50 -1.72 -0.76
CA ASN A 1093 20.97 -0.35 -0.81
C ASN A 1093 21.87 -0.02 0.41
N PRO A 1094 23.13 -0.50 0.42
CA PRO A 1094 24.02 -0.34 1.58
C PRO A 1094 24.42 1.12 1.82
N HIS A 1095 24.40 1.97 0.79
CA HIS A 1095 24.77 3.38 0.88
C HIS A 1095 23.61 4.30 1.32
N GLY A 1096 22.38 3.79 1.34
CA GLY A 1096 21.17 4.55 1.66
C GLY A 1096 20.75 5.52 0.55
N LEU A 1097 19.64 6.22 0.74
CA LEU A 1097 19.02 7.10 -0.26
C LEU A 1097 19.89 8.29 -0.65
N LEU A 1098 20.59 8.91 0.31
CA LEU A 1098 21.40 10.10 0.05
C LEU A 1098 22.60 9.81 -0.87
N LYS A 1099 23.39 8.78 -0.54
CA LYS A 1099 24.60 8.44 -1.31
C LYS A 1099 24.31 7.51 -2.49
N GLY A 1100 23.34 6.59 -2.33
CA GLY A 1100 23.01 5.60 -3.35
C GLY A 1100 22.13 6.15 -4.48
N TYR A 1101 21.14 6.99 -4.14
CA TYR A 1101 20.14 7.50 -5.10
C TYR A 1101 20.14 9.04 -5.22
N GLY A 1102 20.97 9.76 -4.46
CA GLY A 1102 21.02 11.23 -4.50
C GLY A 1102 19.82 11.92 -3.83
N ILE A 1103 19.06 11.21 -2.99
CA ILE A 1103 17.81 11.73 -2.41
C ILE A 1103 18.05 12.26 -0.99
N PRO A 1104 17.82 13.55 -0.73
CA PRO A 1104 18.01 14.14 0.60
C PRO A 1104 16.96 13.67 1.62
N ALA A 1105 17.20 13.99 2.88
CA ALA A 1105 16.17 13.87 3.92
C ALA A 1105 15.04 14.87 3.64
N GLY A 1106 13.80 14.43 3.81
CA GLY A 1106 12.63 15.29 3.75
C GLY A 1106 12.37 16.00 5.08
N GLU A 1107 11.22 16.66 5.16
CA GLU A 1107 10.80 17.43 6.32
C GLU A 1107 9.60 16.80 7.02
N SER A 1108 9.60 16.86 8.35
CA SER A 1108 8.47 16.47 9.19
C SER A 1108 7.91 17.72 9.88
N LEU A 1109 6.69 18.11 9.52
CA LEU A 1109 6.07 19.35 9.93
C LEU A 1109 4.96 19.08 10.94
N ASP A 1110 5.14 19.54 12.17
CA ASP A 1110 4.02 19.70 13.11
C ASP A 1110 3.14 20.88 12.69
N ILE A 1111 1.98 21.04 13.34
CA ILE A 1111 1.03 22.11 13.00
C ILE A 1111 1.64 23.51 13.09
N TYR A 1112 2.53 23.78 14.04
CA TYR A 1112 3.12 25.10 14.24
C TYR A 1112 4.10 25.43 13.11
N LYS A 1113 5.00 24.49 12.78
CA LYS A 1113 5.93 24.61 11.65
C LYS A 1113 5.18 24.70 10.32
N ALA A 1114 4.09 23.95 10.16
CA ALA A 1114 3.26 23.99 8.96
C ALA A 1114 2.62 25.38 8.76
N ILE A 1115 2.12 26.01 9.82
CA ILE A 1115 1.56 27.37 9.77
C ILE A 1115 2.63 28.39 9.38
N ASP A 1116 3.79 28.34 10.03
CA ASP A 1116 4.90 29.26 9.78
C ASP A 1116 5.39 29.17 8.32
N LYS A 1117 5.71 27.95 7.87
CA LYS A 1117 6.19 27.70 6.50
C LYS A 1117 5.14 27.94 5.40
N ALA A 1118 3.85 27.86 5.72
CA ALA A 1118 2.77 28.12 4.76
C ALA A 1118 2.45 29.63 4.59
N GLY A 1119 3.09 30.52 5.37
CA GLY A 1119 2.85 31.96 5.31
C GLY A 1119 1.90 32.50 6.39
N GLY A 1120 1.82 31.83 7.54
CA GLY A 1120 1.15 32.28 8.75
C GLY A 1120 -0.32 31.83 8.92
N PRO A 1121 -1.02 32.29 9.99
CA PRO A 1121 -2.34 31.80 10.39
C PRO A 1121 -3.45 31.93 9.33
N ASN A 1122 -3.29 32.85 8.38
CA ASN A 1122 -4.26 33.14 7.32
C ASN A 1122 -3.95 32.44 5.98
N ALA A 1123 -2.92 31.59 5.93
CA ALA A 1123 -2.45 30.96 4.69
C ALA A 1123 -3.56 30.27 3.90
N LEU A 1124 -4.43 29.50 4.58
CA LEU A 1124 -5.56 28.80 3.94
C LEU A 1124 -6.60 29.75 3.31
N ILE A 1125 -6.86 30.90 3.94
CA ILE A 1125 -7.84 31.90 3.45
C ILE A 1125 -7.26 32.72 2.29
N ALA A 1126 -5.98 33.09 2.36
CA ALA A 1126 -5.31 33.91 1.35
C ALA A 1126 -5.36 33.25 -0.04
N THR A 1127 -5.26 31.92 -0.08
CA THR A 1127 -5.32 31.11 -1.30
C THR A 1127 -6.72 31.11 -1.94
N LEU A 1128 -7.79 30.98 -1.15
CA LEU A 1128 -9.17 31.03 -1.66
C LEU A 1128 -9.55 32.39 -2.25
N LYS A 1129 -9.08 33.49 -1.65
CA LYS A 1129 -9.27 34.84 -2.21
C LYS A 1129 -8.55 35.01 -3.56
N ARG A 1130 -7.34 34.46 -3.73
CA ARG A 1130 -6.64 34.46 -5.02
C ARG A 1130 -7.39 33.64 -6.08
N MET A 1131 -8.00 32.51 -5.70
CA MET A 1131 -8.81 31.68 -6.60
C MET A 1131 -10.14 32.34 -7.00
N SER A 1132 -10.86 33.02 -6.09
CA SER A 1132 -12.16 33.63 -6.44
C SER A 1132 -12.02 34.79 -7.43
N VAL A 1133 -10.97 35.60 -7.32
CA VAL A 1133 -10.68 36.70 -8.26
C VAL A 1133 -10.27 36.17 -9.65
N ALA A 1134 -9.46 35.11 -9.69
CA ALA A 1134 -9.08 34.45 -10.94
C ALA A 1134 -10.27 33.75 -11.62
N THR A 1135 -11.18 33.14 -10.85
CA THR A 1135 -12.39 32.49 -11.36
C THR A 1135 -13.40 33.51 -11.89
N LYS A 1136 -13.57 34.66 -11.22
CA LYS A 1136 -14.43 35.76 -11.72
C LYS A 1136 -13.93 36.30 -13.06
N ARG A 1137 -12.60 36.53 -13.20
CA ARG A 1137 -11.98 36.93 -14.47
C ARG A 1137 -12.11 35.87 -15.56
N LYS A 1138 -11.84 34.59 -15.23
CA LYS A 1138 -12.02 33.47 -16.19
C LYS A 1138 -13.48 33.30 -16.62
N HIS A 1139 -14.46 33.52 -15.75
CA HIS A 1139 -15.87 33.39 -16.07
C HIS A 1139 -16.34 34.48 -17.05
N VAL A 1140 -15.93 35.74 -16.85
CA VAL A 1140 -16.22 36.84 -17.78
C VAL A 1140 -15.50 36.65 -19.12
N MET A 1141 -14.23 36.23 -19.13
CA MET A 1141 -13.54 35.91 -20.40
C MET A 1141 -14.18 34.71 -21.11
N ARG A 1142 -14.71 33.75 -20.35
CA ARG A 1142 -15.40 32.56 -20.88
C ARG A 1142 -16.75 32.91 -21.47
N SER A 1143 -17.51 33.87 -20.93
CA SER A 1143 -18.75 34.31 -21.55
C SER A 1143 -18.48 35.02 -22.88
N VAL A 1144 -17.44 35.85 -22.95
CA VAL A 1144 -17.04 36.56 -24.19
C VAL A 1144 -16.58 35.61 -25.31
N LEU A 1145 -15.88 34.52 -24.95
CA LEU A 1145 -15.38 33.52 -25.91
C LEU A 1145 -16.39 32.39 -26.22
N ALA A 1146 -17.50 32.30 -25.48
CA ALA A 1146 -18.53 31.26 -25.65
C ALA A 1146 -19.81 31.76 -26.34
N GLU A 1147 -19.97 33.07 -26.53
CA GLU A 1147 -20.96 33.62 -27.45
C GLU A 1147 -20.60 33.17 -28.88
N GLU A 1148 -21.56 32.58 -29.62
CA GLU A 1148 -21.37 32.15 -31.00
C GLU A 1148 -20.85 33.33 -31.84
N LEU A 1149 -19.91 33.05 -32.75
CA LEU A 1149 -19.37 34.09 -33.62
C LEU A 1149 -20.46 34.48 -34.63
N GLU A 1150 -21.14 35.58 -34.35
CA GLU A 1150 -22.19 36.14 -35.21
C GLU A 1150 -21.65 37.30 -36.04
N ILE A 1151 -22.25 37.48 -37.22
CA ILE A 1151 -22.02 38.67 -38.06
C ILE A 1151 -22.63 39.89 -37.35
N PRO A 1152 -21.92 41.04 -37.26
CA PRO A 1152 -22.46 42.26 -36.66
C PRO A 1152 -23.81 42.65 -37.25
N LYS A 1153 -24.75 43.05 -36.39
CA LYS A 1153 -26.08 43.54 -36.80
C LYS A 1153 -25.94 44.91 -37.49
N ALA A 1154 -26.95 45.31 -38.27
CA ALA A 1154 -26.93 46.57 -39.04
C ALA A 1154 -26.71 47.84 -38.19
N ASN A 1155 -26.94 47.77 -36.88
CA ASN A 1155 -26.75 48.84 -35.91
C ASN A 1155 -25.46 48.71 -35.08
N GLN A 1156 -24.58 47.77 -35.39
CA GLN A 1156 -23.32 47.54 -34.68
C GLN A 1156 -22.15 47.89 -35.58
N GLU A 1157 -21.11 48.49 -35.00
CA GLU A 1157 -19.91 48.88 -35.74
C GLU A 1157 -18.62 48.46 -35.05
N VAL A 1158 -17.60 48.19 -35.86
CA VAL A 1158 -16.24 47.92 -35.39
C VAL A 1158 -15.46 49.23 -35.31
N VAL A 1159 -14.89 49.50 -34.14
CA VAL A 1159 -14.11 50.72 -33.89
C VAL A 1159 -12.77 50.38 -33.26
N LYS A 1160 -11.79 51.27 -33.46
CA LYS A 1160 -10.42 51.12 -32.93
C LYS A 1160 -10.23 52.00 -31.70
N ILE A 1161 -9.60 51.48 -30.65
CA ILE A 1161 -9.34 52.27 -29.44
C ILE A 1161 -8.15 53.19 -29.64
N ARG A 1162 -8.37 54.49 -29.44
CA ARG A 1162 -7.36 55.55 -29.55
C ARG A 1162 -6.70 55.86 -28.21
N ALA A 1163 -7.50 56.04 -27.16
CA ALA A 1163 -7.02 56.36 -25.82
C ALA A 1163 -8.03 55.92 -24.74
N SER A 1164 -7.54 55.68 -23.52
CA SER A 1164 -8.41 55.49 -22.35
C SER A 1164 -8.52 56.82 -21.60
N VAL A 1165 -9.73 57.37 -21.54
CA VAL A 1165 -10.00 58.71 -20.99
C VAL A 1165 -10.56 58.62 -19.55
N GLY A 1166 -10.80 57.41 -19.04
CA GLY A 1166 -11.19 57.15 -17.65
C GLY A 1166 -11.34 55.66 -17.33
N ASN A 1167 -11.67 55.33 -16.07
CA ASN A 1167 -11.67 53.95 -15.56
C ASN A 1167 -12.59 52.95 -16.30
N ASN A 1168 -13.55 53.42 -17.12
CA ASN A 1168 -14.44 52.59 -17.94
C ASN A 1168 -14.91 53.32 -19.22
N LEU A 1169 -14.15 54.33 -19.68
CA LEU A 1169 -14.46 55.16 -20.85
C LEU A 1169 -13.27 55.14 -21.81
N HIS A 1170 -13.54 54.89 -23.09
CA HIS A 1170 -12.53 54.78 -24.13
C HIS A 1170 -12.88 55.71 -25.29
N GLU A 1171 -11.90 56.49 -25.75
CA GLU A 1171 -12.00 57.23 -27.01
C GLU A 1171 -11.71 56.26 -28.14
N VAL A 1172 -12.64 56.17 -29.08
CA VAL A 1172 -12.56 55.27 -30.23
C VAL A 1172 -12.58 56.05 -31.54
N GLU A 1173 -12.06 55.42 -32.58
CA GLU A 1173 -12.03 55.92 -33.95
C GLU A 1173 -12.80 54.97 -34.87
N THR A 1174 -13.72 55.52 -35.67
CA THR A 1174 -14.51 54.78 -36.65
C THR A 1174 -13.73 54.55 -37.94
N GLN A 1175 -14.28 53.71 -38.83
CA GLN A 1175 -13.76 53.52 -40.19
C GLN A 1175 -13.75 54.81 -41.04
N THR A 1176 -14.53 55.83 -40.68
CA THR A 1176 -14.59 57.14 -41.36
C THR A 1176 -13.66 58.19 -40.73
N GLY A 1177 -12.93 57.82 -39.66
CA GLY A 1177 -12.04 58.73 -38.92
C GLY A 1177 -12.73 59.61 -37.89
N GLU A 1178 -14.02 59.38 -37.61
CA GLU A 1178 -14.75 60.10 -36.56
C GLU A 1178 -14.35 59.56 -35.17
N THR A 1179 -14.23 60.46 -34.19
CA THR A 1179 -13.86 60.10 -32.81
C THR A 1179 -14.97 60.41 -31.83
N TYR A 1180 -15.25 59.47 -30.93
CA TYR A 1180 -16.23 59.64 -29.86
C TYR A 1180 -15.93 58.73 -28.67
N LEU A 1181 -16.64 58.92 -27.54
CA LEU A 1181 -16.44 58.12 -26.33
C LEU A 1181 -17.39 56.92 -26.27
N VAL A 1182 -16.83 55.78 -25.89
CA VAL A 1182 -17.53 54.51 -25.65
C VAL A 1182 -17.46 54.15 -24.17
N SER A 1183 -18.60 53.73 -23.60
CA SER A 1183 -18.64 53.18 -22.25
C SER A 1183 -18.46 51.67 -22.23
N MET A 1184 -17.74 51.18 -21.23
CA MET A 1184 -17.63 49.75 -20.94
C MET A 1184 -18.81 49.28 -20.06
N PRO A 1185 -19.60 48.26 -20.50
CA PRO A 1185 -20.66 47.68 -19.71
C PRO A 1185 -20.19 47.17 -18.35
N SER A 1186 -21.11 47.16 -17.38
CA SER A 1186 -20.86 46.66 -16.02
C SER A 1186 -20.26 45.24 -15.99
N ARG A 1187 -20.63 44.38 -16.94
CA ARG A 1187 -20.11 43.01 -17.08
C ARG A 1187 -18.60 42.93 -17.38
N PHE A 1188 -18.01 43.95 -17.99
CA PHE A 1188 -16.59 43.95 -18.39
C PHE A 1188 -15.67 44.75 -17.45
N ARG A 1189 -16.25 45.63 -16.62
CA ARG A 1189 -15.46 46.47 -15.68
C ARG A 1189 -14.60 45.60 -14.76
N LYS A 1190 -13.32 45.95 -14.61
CA LYS A 1190 -12.30 45.23 -13.81
C LYS A 1190 -11.97 43.80 -14.26
N SER A 1191 -12.58 43.33 -15.36
CA SER A 1191 -12.50 41.95 -15.84
C SER A 1191 -11.92 41.82 -17.24
N VAL A 1192 -12.19 42.80 -18.12
CA VAL A 1192 -11.61 42.91 -19.48
C VAL A 1192 -10.76 44.16 -19.55
N TRP A 1193 -9.56 44.06 -20.14
CA TRP A 1193 -8.66 45.18 -20.38
C TRP A 1193 -8.49 45.36 -21.89
N VAL A 1194 -8.56 46.60 -22.35
CA VAL A 1194 -8.46 46.98 -23.75
C VAL A 1194 -7.41 48.08 -23.86
N LYS A 1195 -6.42 47.92 -24.75
CA LYS A 1195 -5.32 48.86 -24.94
C LYS A 1195 -5.52 49.71 -26.20
N ARG A 1196 -4.75 50.80 -26.32
CA ARG A 1196 -4.65 51.58 -27.55
C ARG A 1196 -4.24 50.64 -28.69
N GLY A 1197 -4.96 50.72 -29.81
CA GLY A 1197 -4.76 49.86 -30.97
C GLY A 1197 -5.67 48.65 -31.04
N ASP A 1198 -6.31 48.25 -29.94
CA ASP A 1198 -7.27 47.13 -29.96
C ASP A 1198 -8.58 47.52 -30.66
N PHE A 1199 -9.25 46.53 -31.26
CA PHE A 1199 -10.55 46.69 -31.90
C PHE A 1199 -11.67 46.17 -30.98
N ILE A 1200 -12.80 46.88 -30.98
CA ILE A 1200 -14.00 46.52 -30.21
C ILE A 1200 -15.25 46.64 -31.08
N LEU A 1201 -16.27 45.84 -30.76
CA LEU A 1201 -17.60 45.95 -31.35
C LEU A 1201 -18.48 46.80 -30.43
N VAL A 1202 -19.13 47.82 -30.99
CA VAL A 1202 -19.93 48.80 -30.23
C VAL A 1202 -21.33 48.94 -30.82
N GLU A 1203 -22.27 49.35 -29.98
CA GLU A 1203 -23.67 49.64 -30.36
C GLU A 1203 -24.00 51.10 -29.97
N PRO A 1204 -24.50 51.94 -30.90
CA PRO A 1204 -24.81 53.34 -30.63
C PRO A 1204 -25.91 53.54 -29.59
N ILE A 1205 -25.78 54.55 -28.75
CA ILE A 1205 -26.79 54.97 -27.77
C ILE A 1205 -27.53 56.19 -28.33
N ALA A 1206 -28.83 56.05 -28.63
CA ALA A 1206 -29.63 57.09 -29.30
C ALA A 1206 -29.74 58.42 -28.52
N GLU A 1207 -29.51 58.42 -27.21
CA GLU A 1207 -29.68 59.58 -26.31
C GLU A 1207 -28.35 60.14 -25.77
N GLY A 1208 -27.20 59.69 -26.30
CA GLY A 1208 -25.88 59.99 -25.75
C GLY A 1208 -25.16 61.20 -26.37
N ASP A 1209 -25.06 62.31 -25.63
CA ASP A 1209 -24.42 63.56 -26.12
C ASP A 1209 -22.87 63.51 -26.06
N LYS A 1210 -22.31 62.95 -24.96
CA LYS A 1210 -20.85 62.79 -24.76
C LYS A 1210 -20.34 61.36 -24.94
N VAL A 1211 -21.15 60.36 -24.58
CA VAL A 1211 -20.85 58.93 -24.76
C VAL A 1211 -21.83 58.41 -25.80
N ARG A 1212 -21.34 58.11 -27.01
CA ARG A 1212 -22.19 57.85 -28.17
C ARG A 1212 -22.46 56.36 -28.43
N ALA A 1213 -21.72 55.46 -27.80
CA ALA A 1213 -21.94 54.02 -27.94
C ALA A 1213 -21.54 53.23 -26.68
N GLU A 1214 -22.08 52.03 -26.53
CA GLU A 1214 -21.67 51.06 -25.51
C GLU A 1214 -20.94 49.88 -26.15
N MET A 1215 -19.87 49.40 -25.49
CA MET A 1215 -19.08 48.26 -25.96
C MET A 1215 -19.85 46.95 -25.79
N ILE A 1216 -20.07 46.20 -26.88
CA ILE A 1216 -20.71 44.88 -26.83
C ILE A 1216 -19.69 43.80 -26.51
N ARG A 1217 -18.54 43.78 -27.20
CA ARG A 1217 -17.48 42.77 -27.00
C ARG A 1217 -16.13 43.24 -27.53
N PRO A 1218 -15.01 42.77 -26.96
CA PRO A 1218 -13.70 42.95 -27.57
C PRO A 1218 -13.57 42.05 -28.80
N ILE A 1219 -12.87 42.53 -29.84
CA ILE A 1219 -12.58 41.73 -31.03
C ILE A 1219 -11.27 40.98 -30.79
N THR A 1220 -11.36 39.65 -30.67
CA THR A 1220 -10.21 38.75 -30.58
C THR A 1220 -9.66 38.40 -31.97
N SER A 1221 -8.44 37.89 -32.05
CA SER A 1221 -7.83 37.43 -33.31
C SER A 1221 -8.69 36.38 -34.05
N ASP A 1222 -9.36 35.49 -33.31
CA ASP A 1222 -10.27 34.48 -33.88
C ASP A 1222 -11.53 35.13 -34.48
N TYR A 1223 -12.10 36.15 -33.83
CA TYR A 1223 -13.25 36.86 -34.38
C TYR A 1223 -12.88 37.74 -35.57
N MET A 1224 -11.69 38.34 -35.55
CA MET A 1224 -11.15 39.10 -36.68
C MET A 1224 -11.00 38.19 -37.92
N ARG A 1225 -10.47 36.97 -37.76
CA ARG A 1225 -10.42 35.97 -38.83
C ARG A 1225 -11.83 35.61 -39.33
N PHE A 1226 -12.78 35.37 -38.42
CA PHE A 1226 -14.18 35.09 -38.78
C PHE A 1226 -14.84 36.23 -39.58
N LEU A 1227 -14.62 37.50 -39.21
CA LEU A 1227 -15.17 38.65 -39.95
C LEU A 1227 -14.52 38.83 -41.32
N ARG A 1228 -13.21 38.53 -41.44
CA ARG A 1228 -12.49 38.53 -42.74
C ARG A 1228 -13.01 37.43 -43.65
N ASP A 1229 -13.18 36.21 -43.14
CA ASP A 1229 -13.70 35.07 -43.91
C ASP A 1229 -15.14 35.31 -44.42
N ASN A 1230 -15.90 36.18 -43.74
CA ASN A 1230 -17.26 36.58 -44.11
C ASN A 1230 -17.35 37.94 -44.84
N ASN A 1231 -16.23 38.56 -45.26
CA ASN A 1231 -16.18 39.88 -45.93
C ASN A 1231 -16.88 41.03 -45.17
N THR A 1232 -16.87 40.99 -43.83
CA THR A 1232 -17.52 42.00 -42.96
C THR A 1232 -16.52 42.82 -42.15
N TRP A 1233 -15.21 42.63 -42.41
CA TRP A 1233 -14.14 43.43 -41.82
C TRP A 1233 -13.99 44.79 -42.53
N PRO A 1234 -13.89 45.93 -41.82
CA PRO A 1234 -13.71 47.24 -42.45
C PRO A 1234 -12.37 47.38 -43.20
N SER A 1235 -12.42 47.68 -44.49
CA SER A 1235 -11.23 47.84 -45.36
C SER A 1235 -10.29 48.98 -44.94
N ALA A 1236 -10.80 49.99 -44.22
CA ALA A 1236 -10.00 51.08 -43.63
C ALA A 1236 -8.99 50.58 -42.58
N PHE A 1237 -9.27 49.45 -41.92
CA PHE A 1237 -8.41 48.87 -40.89
C PHE A 1237 -7.45 47.79 -41.42
N GLU A 1238 -7.44 47.54 -42.73
CA GLU A 1238 -6.64 46.50 -43.39
C GLU A 1238 -5.19 46.95 -43.63
N LYS A 1239 -4.91 48.26 -43.57
CA LYS A 1239 -3.62 48.88 -43.94
C LYS A 1239 -2.64 49.13 -42.79
N VAL A 1240 -2.92 48.67 -41.57
CA VAL A 1240 -2.15 49.07 -40.36
C VAL A 1240 -1.24 47.96 -39.80
N GLU A 1241 -1.13 46.80 -40.44
CA GLU A 1241 -0.34 45.65 -39.93
C GLU A 1241 1.12 45.57 -40.44
N SER A 1242 1.74 46.66 -40.88
CA SER A 1242 3.19 46.69 -41.15
C SER A 1242 3.86 47.82 -40.35
N ASP A 1243 4.37 47.47 -39.15
CA ASP A 1243 5.65 47.96 -38.56
C ASP A 1243 5.75 47.93 -37.01
N GLU A 1244 4.84 47.33 -36.24
CA GLU A 1244 4.95 47.32 -34.74
C GLU A 1244 4.92 45.96 -34.01
N ASP A 1245 5.00 44.82 -34.71
CA ASP A 1245 5.03 43.48 -34.06
C ASP A 1245 6.44 42.92 -33.83
N GLN A 1246 7.39 43.79 -33.48
CA GLN A 1246 8.59 43.41 -32.75
C GLN A 1246 8.66 44.28 -31.49
N HIS A 1247 8.04 43.84 -30.40
CA HIS A 1247 8.33 44.10 -28.97
C HIS A 1247 7.07 43.86 -28.10
N GLY A 1248 6.49 42.66 -28.18
CA GLY A 1248 5.43 42.21 -27.27
C GLY A 1248 5.97 41.66 -25.94
N GLY A 1249 6.61 42.52 -25.14
CA GLY A 1249 7.03 42.19 -23.78
C GLY A 1249 5.84 41.98 -22.83
N ASN A 1250 5.82 40.85 -22.11
CA ASN A 1250 4.83 40.51 -21.09
C ASN A 1250 4.90 41.49 -19.89
N PRO A 1251 3.81 42.23 -19.54
CA PRO A 1251 3.86 43.26 -18.50
C PRO A 1251 3.74 42.73 -17.05
N ASN A 1252 3.97 41.43 -16.80
CA ASN A 1252 4.04 40.87 -15.43
C ASN A 1252 5.46 40.73 -14.86
N ARG A 1253 6.50 41.30 -15.50
CA ARG A 1253 7.83 41.40 -14.88
C ARG A 1253 7.90 42.68 -14.04
N ARG A 1254 7.94 42.54 -12.71
CA ARG A 1254 8.43 43.62 -11.84
C ARG A 1254 9.91 43.89 -12.17
N PRO A 1255 10.37 45.15 -12.21
CA PRO A 1255 11.79 45.45 -12.32
C PRO A 1255 12.50 44.94 -11.06
N ILE A 1256 13.63 44.27 -11.25
CA ILE A 1256 14.62 44.06 -10.18
C ILE A 1256 15.29 45.43 -10.01
N ASN A 1257 14.97 46.12 -8.92
CA ASN A 1257 15.79 47.25 -8.48
C ASN A 1257 17.05 46.68 -7.83
N ASN A 1258 18.16 46.70 -8.56
CA ASN A 1258 19.46 46.91 -7.93
C ASN A 1258 19.48 48.39 -7.52
N CYS A 1259 19.46 48.65 -6.22
CA CYS A 1259 19.85 49.94 -5.68
C CYS A 1259 21.39 49.95 -5.54
N ASP A 1260 22.05 50.50 -6.55
CA ASP A 1260 23.24 51.31 -6.28
C ASP A 1260 22.77 52.75 -6.20
N SER A 1261 22.92 53.35 -5.03
CA SER A 1261 22.89 54.80 -4.83
C SER A 1261 23.98 55.13 -3.83
N SER A 1262 25.13 55.55 -4.35
CA SER A 1262 25.95 56.55 -3.68
C SER A 1262 25.46 57.91 -4.15
N CYS A 1263 24.75 58.64 -3.30
CA CYS A 1263 24.70 60.10 -3.37
C CYS A 1263 24.89 60.64 -1.96
N SER A 1264 25.85 61.56 -1.90
CA SER A 1264 26.32 62.39 -0.81
C SER A 1264 25.23 63.18 -0.08
N GLU A 1265 25.48 63.41 1.22
CA GLU A 1265 25.36 64.70 1.96
C GLU A 1265 24.68 65.85 1.19
N ASP A 1266 23.66 66.57 1.69
CA ASP A 1266 23.46 67.16 3.02
C ASP A 1266 22.01 67.68 3.20
N SER A 1267 21.58 67.87 4.47
CA SER A 1267 20.63 68.92 4.98
C SER A 1267 19.19 68.97 4.42
N ASP A 1268 18.11 69.30 5.12
CA ASP A 1268 17.81 69.68 6.51
C ASP A 1268 16.26 69.62 6.64
N ASP A 1269 15.81 69.45 7.89
CA ASP A 1269 14.63 70.04 8.53
C ASP A 1269 13.15 69.70 8.16
N GLU A 1270 12.50 69.24 9.24
CA GLU A 1270 11.19 69.66 9.80
C GLU A 1270 9.88 69.41 9.03
N ASN A 1271 9.22 68.28 9.33
CA ASN A 1271 8.02 68.16 10.20
C ASN A 1271 7.41 66.75 10.15
#